data_AF-A0A7V9SU80-F1
#
_entry.id   AF-A0A7V9SU80-F1
#
_cell.length_a   1.000
_cell.length_b   1.000
_cell.length_c   1.000
_cell.angle_alpha   90.00
_cell.angle_beta   90.00
_cell.angle_gamma   90.00
#
_symmetry.space_group_name_H-M   'P 1'
#
loop_
_entity.id
_entity.type
_entity.pdbx_description
1 polymer ?
#
loop_
_entity_poly.entity_id
_entity_poly.type
_entity_poly.pdbx_seq_one_letter_code
_entity_poly.pdbx_strand_id
1 'polypeptide(L)'
;MRTRRLFPAALASLIALFPLAVGLGAAGAKQRPSTRDVPKASKVILFAADGMRPDLVDRYAASGAMPTMRALMRDGVKGVNGLKQGFPPNTGVGWYTLATGTWPSEHGSTNNTFHRTGDLFTNRTSFATTGILQADTIQQAAERAGKTVVSVEWVGSRNISPALAGPVVDFRSFFSDRGVITSYDLPGQPGLANQFGVTYQRVTLTTATGWTGVPTSYSPAREQRLKVANTAFPATANVDRFYDLYIYDSTNDGQTNYDRTIVVPAESGKNGAQAVSNLARGDWDEIKLALTGPRAGQTAGFYVKLIDLSADGSQFRLYYTSIARVNATYTGCTATPTCASDFEEQLASRFPTSTAADFAPLEAEIVDEDTYVQQGLMWADAHWAYMRYIVNDLGVKPDLFLVGNPVTDEFSHQFMGLVTKTDIDGRPNPYYDDLNADGTKDNRVPAREGFIRSAYHEADSTLKLARQLVKNATTFVSSDHGFAPQWMAINAGKVLQDAGLASAESLSNCRVAAADTSQRVKACWAGGTAQIYLRRDGRDPAISGRPAGYSATQYEDVRQQVKAAFMNLTDPATPGRPVIDRVLMKEELRNVDGTDALHPSRSGDVVVIARPPYQFDAAEPGKRIAFSHFFGQHGYAPNLVNIARNVNMHGTFIAGGPAIAKKKSLRNVRAIDVAPTVAFLLRIPGPQNARGRILLDLLPTPAPPKPPPGGGTAAPGGGGQLTGRAAGPRDLKEITILNISDYHGQLTPLTEAADNLTGTGTINQVYDIGGAAFLKPWFDAYRGEARAGHVTLTGGDAVGATPPISSFFGDKPTIEAMNRMGFNLDGLGNHNFDRGQQYFREQLVPLAKFRYLSANVTQGGQTPPEWAPAKTFTFGSGKTRVRVAFIGFTNEDAPTLVRPDAFGPFQVTSATDAVNAHARRLKAKGVDAIVAFGHLGATTGTLNDPQGPLVALADAAKNVNVVIGDHTDFQALDRRPNGVLLTENRSKGIRFTRVRLVINTLNNRVIYKTADWHRPWNIGVGPDPELKAQIDSLNAQLTGQLSVVIGNSTRRIPRADACGQSAGRTCESLEGNVVADALRATYGTDFALTNSGGLRADLTCPTTDSSTDFCPPFTPPPYPITRGKVLEVLPFGNVASTVSINGAELKTMLENGVSRMPAADGRFPQVSGLCVTYNITLPAGSRVVSVVRQAANGTCTGPAVDLTAGSTYTLASNDFTLSGGDSYPNFQGRFTTREIMDQVVADYITAQGTISPAIQGRIVCTGVGCPVVTP
;
A
#
# COMPACT_ATOMS: atom_id res chain seq x y z
N MET A 1 -2.89 -78.52 -34.20
CA MET A 1 -1.65 -79.31 -34.46
C MET A 1 -0.54 -78.69 -33.61
N ARG A 2 -0.11 -79.29 -32.48
CA ARG A 2 1.03 -80.22 -32.35
C ARG A 2 2.20 -79.79 -33.27
N THR A 3 3.37 -79.35 -32.82
CA THR A 3 4.38 -79.96 -31.90
C THR A 3 5.49 -78.91 -31.61
N ARG A 4 5.86 -78.54 -30.38
CA ARG A 4 6.85 -79.13 -29.43
C ARG A 4 8.17 -79.71 -30.01
N ARG A 5 9.30 -79.08 -29.65
CA ARG A 5 10.63 -79.66 -29.29
C ARG A 5 11.18 -78.77 -28.14
N LEU A 6 11.11 -79.22 -26.88
CA LEU A 6 12.12 -79.94 -26.06
C LEU A 6 13.24 -79.04 -25.50
N PHE A 7 13.11 -78.75 -24.19
CA PHE A 7 14.11 -78.25 -23.23
C PHE A 7 15.01 -79.40 -22.73
N PRO A 8 16.17 -79.08 -22.13
CA PRO A 8 16.27 -79.36 -20.69
C PRO A 8 16.92 -78.23 -19.85
N ALA A 9 16.32 -78.09 -18.66
CA ALA A 9 16.78 -77.62 -17.37
C ALA A 9 18.20 -77.04 -17.19
N ALA A 10 18.24 -75.77 -16.77
CA ALA A 10 19.15 -75.27 -15.73
C ALA A 10 18.34 -74.38 -14.79
N LEU A 11 18.23 -74.79 -13.53
CA LEU A 11 17.51 -74.10 -12.47
C LEU A 11 18.40 -72.97 -11.93
N ALA A 12 18.10 -71.72 -12.28
CA ALA A 12 18.77 -70.54 -11.73
C ALA A 12 17.78 -69.74 -10.88
N SER A 13 17.95 -69.85 -9.57
CA SER A 13 17.23 -69.11 -8.54
C SER A 13 17.48 -67.61 -8.69
N LEU A 14 16.43 -66.84 -8.97
CA LEU A 14 16.44 -65.38 -8.81
C LEU A 14 16.48 -65.05 -7.31
N ILE A 15 17.69 -64.84 -6.78
CA ILE A 15 17.90 -64.05 -5.57
C ILE A 15 18.14 -62.63 -6.05
N ALA A 16 17.09 -61.80 -6.02
CA ALA A 16 17.26 -60.36 -6.12
C ALA A 16 17.93 -59.86 -4.84
N LEU A 17 19.22 -59.56 -4.93
CA LEU A 17 19.99 -58.84 -3.92
C LEU A 17 19.37 -57.46 -3.71
N PHE A 18 18.66 -57.28 -2.60
CA PHE A 18 18.42 -55.98 -1.99
C PHE A 18 19.76 -55.40 -1.54
N PRO A 19 20.21 -54.21 -2.03
CA PRO A 19 21.22 -53.46 -1.31
C PRO A 19 20.54 -52.75 -0.13
N LEU A 20 21.10 -52.94 1.07
CA LEU A 20 20.80 -52.15 2.26
C LEU A 20 20.93 -50.65 1.94
N ALA A 21 19.80 -49.98 1.69
CA ALA A 21 19.69 -48.56 1.92
C ALA A 21 19.22 -48.38 3.36
N VAL A 22 20.14 -47.96 4.23
CA VAL A 22 19.81 -47.44 5.57
C VAL A 22 18.98 -46.18 5.36
N GLY A 23 17.66 -46.37 5.27
CA GLY A 23 16.70 -45.31 5.37
C GLY A 23 16.72 -44.79 6.81
N LEU A 24 17.46 -43.71 7.04
CA LEU A 24 17.21 -42.81 8.17
C LEU A 24 15.82 -42.20 7.95
N GLY A 25 14.79 -42.98 8.26
CA GLY A 25 13.45 -42.49 8.46
C GLY A 25 13.50 -41.56 9.66
N ALA A 26 13.64 -40.26 9.40
CA ALA A 26 13.28 -39.23 10.35
C ALA A 26 11.76 -39.35 10.56
N ALA A 27 11.37 -40.25 11.46
CA ALA A 27 10.07 -40.24 12.08
C ALA A 27 9.97 -38.92 12.84
N GLY A 28 9.51 -37.88 12.13
CA GLY A 28 9.14 -36.61 12.72
C GLY A 28 8.09 -36.89 13.78
N ALA A 29 8.51 -36.91 15.04
CA ALA A 29 7.62 -36.99 16.16
C ALA A 29 6.60 -35.85 16.03
N LYS A 30 5.36 -36.18 15.66
CA LYS A 30 4.23 -35.26 15.77
C LYS A 30 4.09 -34.91 17.26
N GLN A 31 4.70 -33.80 17.65
CA GLN A 31 4.51 -33.21 18.98
C GLN A 31 3.00 -32.99 19.17
N ARG A 32 2.41 -33.68 20.14
CA ARG A 32 1.05 -33.36 20.60
C ARG A 32 1.03 -31.87 20.99
N PRO A 33 0.01 -31.08 20.57
CA PRO A 33 -0.08 -29.67 20.94
C PRO A 33 -0.04 -29.54 22.47
N SER A 34 0.78 -28.60 22.95
CA SER A 34 0.96 -28.42 24.39
C SER A 34 -0.28 -27.71 24.95
N THR A 35 -0.71 -28.02 26.17
CA THR A 35 -1.85 -27.33 26.81
C THR A 35 -1.59 -25.84 27.11
N ARG A 36 -0.41 -25.31 26.75
CA ARG A 36 0.02 -23.91 26.91
C ARG A 36 -0.07 -23.10 25.60
N ASP A 37 -0.56 -23.70 24.53
CA ASP A 37 -0.63 -23.06 23.22
C ASP A 37 -1.69 -21.93 23.22
N VAL A 38 -1.39 -20.85 22.49
CA VAL A 38 -2.29 -19.69 22.39
C VAL A 38 -3.38 -19.98 21.38
N PRO A 39 -4.64 -19.60 21.65
CA PRO A 39 -5.73 -19.80 20.70
C PRO A 39 -5.35 -19.28 19.31
N LYS A 40 -5.48 -20.17 18.32
CA LYS A 40 -5.25 -19.91 16.89
C LYS A 40 -6.60 -19.99 16.18
N ALA A 41 -6.85 -19.08 15.26
CA ALA A 41 -7.92 -19.25 14.29
C ALA A 41 -7.43 -20.17 13.16
N SER A 42 -8.18 -21.24 12.88
CA SER A 42 -7.95 -22.02 11.66
C SER A 42 -8.67 -21.39 10.48
N LYS A 43 -9.78 -20.70 10.73
CA LYS A 43 -10.56 -19.96 9.74
C LYS A 43 -11.01 -18.63 10.32
N VAL A 44 -10.99 -17.59 9.52
CA VAL A 44 -11.49 -16.26 9.87
C VAL A 44 -12.56 -15.82 8.87
N ILE A 45 -13.67 -15.30 9.38
CA ILE A 45 -14.60 -14.48 8.61
C ILE A 45 -14.35 -13.04 9.00
N LEU A 46 -14.08 -12.18 8.02
CA LEU A 46 -14.07 -10.74 8.19
C LEU A 46 -15.28 -10.17 7.44
N PHE A 47 -16.32 -9.87 8.20
CA PHE A 47 -17.55 -9.28 7.70
C PHE A 47 -17.52 -7.78 7.94
N ALA A 48 -17.89 -6.98 6.94
CA ALA A 48 -18.13 -5.57 7.09
C ALA A 48 -19.43 -5.17 6.40
N ALA A 49 -20.23 -4.35 7.06
CA ALA A 49 -21.40 -3.72 6.44
C ALA A 49 -21.16 -2.21 6.35
N ASP A 50 -21.40 -1.65 5.18
CA ASP A 50 -21.04 -0.28 4.82
C ASP A 50 -21.85 0.72 5.66
N GLY A 51 -21.20 1.68 6.31
CA GLY A 51 -21.89 2.64 7.18
C GLY A 51 -22.60 2.07 8.42
N MET A 52 -22.38 0.79 8.79
CA MET A 52 -23.06 0.14 9.91
C MET A 52 -22.61 0.70 11.28
N ARG A 53 -23.49 1.48 11.91
CA ARG A 53 -23.24 2.18 13.17
C ARG A 53 -23.35 1.28 14.40
N PRO A 54 -22.42 1.38 15.38
CA PRO A 54 -22.42 0.51 16.56
C PRO A 54 -23.64 0.72 17.47
N ASP A 55 -24.16 1.95 17.56
CA ASP A 55 -25.33 2.27 18.40
C ASP A 55 -26.64 1.69 17.83
N LEU A 56 -26.78 1.66 16.49
CA LEU A 56 -27.92 1.03 15.83
C LEU A 56 -27.84 -0.50 15.90
N VAL A 57 -26.66 -1.09 15.79
CA VAL A 57 -26.45 -2.52 16.04
C VAL A 57 -26.85 -2.88 17.48
N ASP A 58 -26.41 -2.12 18.48
CA ASP A 58 -26.79 -2.35 19.88
C ASP A 58 -28.33 -2.26 20.06
N ARG A 59 -28.98 -1.25 19.46
CA ARG A 59 -30.45 -1.07 19.52
C ARG A 59 -31.21 -2.22 18.87
N TYR A 60 -30.87 -2.59 17.64
CA TYR A 60 -31.58 -3.62 16.87
C TYR A 60 -31.26 -5.05 17.33
N ALA A 61 -30.07 -5.29 17.87
CA ALA A 61 -29.77 -6.53 18.57
C ALA A 61 -30.60 -6.67 19.86
N ALA A 62 -30.81 -5.58 20.60
CA ALA A 62 -31.64 -5.59 21.81
C ALA A 62 -33.13 -5.84 21.52
N SER A 63 -33.66 -5.33 20.40
CA SER A 63 -35.04 -5.59 19.96
C SER A 63 -35.24 -6.96 19.31
N GLY A 64 -34.17 -7.69 19.02
CA GLY A 64 -34.21 -9.02 18.39
C GLY A 64 -34.14 -9.03 16.87
N ALA A 65 -33.99 -7.86 16.22
CA ALA A 65 -33.87 -7.75 14.76
C ALA A 65 -32.50 -8.20 14.20
N MET A 66 -31.46 -8.28 15.05
CA MET A 66 -30.13 -8.77 14.66
C MET A 66 -29.67 -9.93 15.56
N PRO A 67 -30.29 -11.11 15.47
CA PRO A 67 -30.01 -12.23 16.38
C PRO A 67 -28.57 -12.77 16.28
N THR A 68 -27.95 -12.72 15.11
CA THR A 68 -26.58 -13.22 14.90
C THR A 68 -25.55 -12.31 15.56
N MET A 69 -25.67 -10.99 15.36
CA MET A 69 -24.87 -9.97 16.04
C MET A 69 -25.08 -10.03 17.55
N ARG A 70 -26.34 -10.16 18.01
CA ARG A 70 -26.66 -10.31 19.43
C ARG A 70 -25.92 -11.51 20.05
N ALA A 71 -25.94 -12.67 19.38
CA ALA A 71 -25.24 -13.85 19.85
C ALA A 71 -23.72 -13.64 19.88
N LEU A 72 -23.15 -12.99 18.85
CA LEU A 72 -21.72 -12.68 18.79
C LEU A 72 -21.29 -11.71 19.90
N MET A 73 -22.06 -10.65 20.16
CA MET A 73 -21.77 -9.73 21.27
C MET A 73 -21.88 -10.41 22.63
N ARG A 74 -22.87 -11.31 22.79
CA ARG A 74 -23.06 -12.07 24.03
C ARG A 74 -21.91 -13.02 24.31
N ASP A 75 -21.42 -13.71 23.28
CA ASP A 75 -20.46 -14.81 23.41
C ASP A 75 -19.02 -14.40 23.06
N GLY A 76 -18.81 -13.17 22.59
CA GLY A 76 -17.53 -12.65 22.14
C GLY A 76 -17.16 -11.32 22.81
N VAL A 77 -16.60 -10.42 22.00
CA VAL A 77 -16.09 -9.11 22.38
C VAL A 77 -16.71 -8.04 21.48
N LYS A 78 -17.10 -6.92 22.07
CA LYS A 78 -17.52 -5.72 21.32
C LYS A 78 -16.67 -4.50 21.63
N GLY A 79 -16.53 -3.62 20.64
CA GLY A 79 -15.97 -2.29 20.83
C GLY A 79 -16.93 -1.41 21.62
N VAL A 80 -16.42 -0.66 22.61
CA VAL A 80 -17.19 0.39 23.29
C VAL A 80 -17.34 1.56 22.31
N ASN A 81 -18.56 1.76 21.81
CA ASN A 81 -18.84 2.63 20.68
C ASN A 81 -18.04 2.25 19.41
N GLY A 82 -17.93 0.94 19.14
CA GLY A 82 -17.32 0.44 17.91
C GLY A 82 -15.83 0.72 17.78
N LEU A 83 -15.41 1.12 16.59
CA LEU A 83 -14.04 1.47 16.24
C LEU A 83 -13.95 2.85 15.57
N LYS A 84 -12.80 3.49 15.75
CA LYS A 84 -12.45 4.74 15.09
C LYS A 84 -11.92 4.47 13.67
N GLN A 85 -12.41 5.24 12.71
CA GLN A 85 -12.11 5.11 11.29
C GLN A 85 -10.97 6.02 10.82
N GLY A 86 -10.49 5.80 9.59
CA GLY A 86 -9.58 6.71 8.90
C GLY A 86 -10.27 8.02 8.51
N PHE A 87 -9.51 9.10 8.32
CA PHE A 87 -10.04 10.38 7.86
C PHE A 87 -9.80 10.60 6.36
N PRO A 88 -10.78 11.12 5.60
CA PRO A 88 -12.19 11.19 5.97
C PRO A 88 -12.81 9.78 6.05
N PRO A 89 -13.77 9.53 6.95
CA PRO A 89 -14.44 8.23 7.09
C PRO A 89 -15.44 8.05 5.94
N ASN A 90 -14.90 7.71 4.77
CA ASN A 90 -15.61 7.47 3.51
C ASN A 90 -15.31 6.05 3.03
N THR A 91 -16.18 5.50 2.18
CA THR A 91 -16.09 4.13 1.63
C THR A 91 -14.67 3.71 1.24
N GLY A 92 -14.06 4.39 0.28
CA GLY A 92 -12.73 4.03 -0.23
C GLY A 92 -11.62 4.06 0.83
N VAL A 93 -11.72 5.00 1.78
CA VAL A 93 -10.78 5.11 2.90
C VAL A 93 -10.99 3.97 3.90
N GLY A 94 -12.24 3.75 4.33
CA GLY A 94 -12.60 2.81 5.37
C GLY A 94 -12.28 1.36 5.00
N TRP A 95 -12.72 0.93 3.81
CA TRP A 95 -12.51 -0.45 3.34
C TRP A 95 -11.03 -0.80 3.21
N TYR A 96 -10.21 0.11 2.64
CA TYR A 96 -8.77 -0.11 2.55
C TYR A 96 -8.05 0.02 3.91
N THR A 97 -8.51 0.89 4.81
CA THR A 97 -7.98 0.96 6.18
C THR A 97 -8.15 -0.38 6.91
N LEU A 98 -9.34 -1.01 6.79
CA LEU A 98 -9.61 -2.32 7.37
C LEU A 98 -8.77 -3.44 6.75
N ALA A 99 -8.61 -3.43 5.42
CA ALA A 99 -7.89 -4.48 4.68
C ALA A 99 -6.37 -4.40 4.86
N THR A 100 -5.80 -3.19 4.89
CA THR A 100 -4.34 -2.98 4.95
C THR A 100 -3.82 -2.88 6.38
N GLY A 101 -4.64 -2.42 7.33
CA GLY A 101 -4.19 -2.12 8.68
C GLY A 101 -3.30 -0.87 8.76
N THR A 102 -3.35 0.02 7.76
CA THR A 102 -2.68 1.33 7.77
C THR A 102 -3.62 2.47 7.38
N TRP A 103 -3.14 3.71 7.44
CA TRP A 103 -3.91 4.93 7.17
C TRP A 103 -3.77 5.42 5.72
N PRO A 104 -4.61 6.38 5.26
CA PRO A 104 -4.54 6.94 3.91
C PRO A 104 -3.18 7.48 3.47
N SER A 105 -2.39 7.99 4.41
CA SER A 105 -1.02 8.42 4.18
C SER A 105 -0.09 7.35 3.60
N GLU A 106 -0.44 6.07 3.75
CA GLU A 106 0.39 4.94 3.32
C GLU A 106 -0.33 4.05 2.31
N HIS A 107 -1.63 3.74 2.50
CA HIS A 107 -2.37 2.96 1.50
C HIS A 107 -2.82 3.79 0.28
N GLY A 108 -2.75 5.13 0.36
CA GLY A 108 -2.88 6.03 -0.79
C GLY A 108 -4.31 6.33 -1.25
N SER A 109 -5.35 5.85 -0.56
CA SER A 109 -6.73 6.27 -0.80
C SER A 109 -7.09 7.35 0.21
N THR A 110 -7.16 8.59 -0.25
CA THR A 110 -7.43 9.77 0.58
C THR A 110 -8.87 10.22 0.51
N ASN A 111 -9.66 9.71 -0.45
CA ASN A 111 -11.08 9.96 -0.61
C ASN A 111 -11.72 8.93 -1.56
N ASN A 112 -13.05 8.96 -1.73
CA ASN A 112 -13.72 8.15 -2.77
C ASN A 112 -13.29 8.58 -4.18
N THR A 113 -13.17 9.89 -4.41
CA THR A 113 -12.58 10.45 -5.62
C THR A 113 -11.61 11.55 -5.23
N PHE A 114 -10.41 11.54 -5.80
CA PHE A 114 -9.36 12.50 -5.52
C PHE A 114 -8.52 12.80 -6.77
N HIS A 115 -7.57 13.72 -6.64
CA HIS A 115 -6.61 14.03 -7.70
C HIS A 115 -5.21 13.69 -7.22
N ARG A 116 -4.38 13.18 -8.14
CA ARG A 116 -2.96 12.94 -7.91
C ARG A 116 -2.20 14.16 -8.42
N THR A 117 -1.54 14.90 -7.54
CA THR A 117 -0.66 16.02 -7.89
C THR A 117 0.41 15.54 -8.87
N GLY A 118 0.65 16.32 -9.93
CA GLY A 118 1.54 15.93 -11.03
C GLY A 118 0.86 15.16 -12.18
N ASP A 119 -0.39 14.71 -12.01
CA ASP A 119 -1.23 14.21 -13.11
C ASP A 119 -1.89 15.38 -13.85
N LEU A 120 -2.48 15.15 -15.03
CA LEU A 120 -3.23 16.19 -15.73
C LEU A 120 -4.35 16.72 -14.83
N PHE A 121 -4.45 18.04 -14.68
CA PHE A 121 -5.38 18.64 -13.70
C PHE A 121 -6.86 18.38 -14.04
N THR A 122 -7.18 17.99 -15.27
CA THR A 122 -8.53 17.55 -15.69
C THR A 122 -8.85 16.12 -15.27
N ASN A 123 -7.85 15.31 -14.89
CA ASN A 123 -8.03 13.94 -14.45
C ASN A 123 -8.61 13.86 -13.04
N ARG A 124 -9.41 12.83 -12.82
CA ARG A 124 -9.89 12.41 -11.50
C ARG A 124 -9.51 10.94 -11.27
N THR A 125 -9.27 10.58 -10.03
CA THR A 125 -8.88 9.23 -9.64
C THR A 125 -9.93 8.66 -8.70
N SER A 126 -10.46 7.49 -9.03
CA SER A 126 -11.28 6.70 -8.10
C SER A 126 -10.38 5.87 -7.20
N PHE A 127 -10.75 5.69 -5.93
CA PHE A 127 -10.06 4.76 -5.05
C PHE A 127 -10.07 3.31 -5.58
N ALA A 128 -11.08 2.97 -6.39
CA ALA A 128 -11.25 1.65 -6.98
C ALA A 128 -10.47 1.47 -8.30
N THR A 129 -9.72 2.46 -8.77
CA THR A 129 -8.87 2.29 -9.95
C THR A 129 -7.70 1.34 -9.62
N THR A 130 -7.42 0.37 -10.49
CA THR A 130 -6.27 -0.55 -10.34
C THR A 130 -4.95 0.20 -10.19
N GLY A 131 -4.10 -0.26 -9.27
CA GLY A 131 -2.79 0.36 -9.00
C GLY A 131 -2.85 1.61 -8.11
N ILE A 132 -4.04 2.00 -7.63
CA ILE A 132 -4.17 3.09 -6.66
C ILE A 132 -3.81 2.65 -5.24
N LEU A 133 -4.17 1.44 -4.83
CA LEU A 133 -3.79 0.94 -3.51
C LEU A 133 -2.26 0.76 -3.43
N GLN A 134 -1.61 1.46 -2.49
CA GLN A 134 -0.14 1.50 -2.34
C GLN A 134 0.39 0.66 -1.17
N ALA A 135 -0.49 -0.10 -0.51
CA ALA A 135 -0.16 -0.93 0.64
C ALA A 135 -0.63 -2.37 0.44
N ASP A 136 0.13 -3.32 1.00
CA ASP A 136 -0.24 -4.73 1.07
C ASP A 136 -1.51 -4.93 1.93
N THR A 137 -2.29 -5.95 1.61
CA THR A 137 -3.58 -6.24 2.27
C THR A 137 -3.53 -7.53 3.09
N ILE A 138 -4.48 -7.72 4.01
CA ILE A 138 -4.62 -8.99 4.74
C ILE A 138 -4.95 -10.16 3.82
N GLN A 139 -5.64 -9.91 2.69
CA GLN A 139 -5.87 -10.88 1.64
C GLN A 139 -4.54 -11.36 1.02
N GLN A 140 -3.71 -10.43 0.56
CA GLN A 140 -2.40 -10.75 -0.04
C GLN A 140 -1.46 -11.39 0.97
N ALA A 141 -1.43 -10.90 2.21
CA ALA A 141 -0.64 -11.49 3.29
C ALA A 141 -1.08 -12.95 3.59
N ALA A 142 -2.37 -13.24 3.52
CA ALA A 142 -2.90 -14.59 3.69
C ALA A 142 -2.48 -15.51 2.54
N GLU A 143 -2.65 -15.09 1.28
CA GLU A 143 -2.25 -15.90 0.11
C GLU A 143 -0.74 -16.13 0.05
N ARG A 144 0.07 -15.11 0.36
CA ARG A 144 1.52 -15.22 0.48
C ARG A 144 1.94 -16.23 1.56
N ALA A 145 1.10 -16.41 2.59
CA ALA A 145 1.29 -17.43 3.63
C ALA A 145 0.62 -18.79 3.30
N GLY A 146 0.17 -18.99 2.05
CA GLY A 146 -0.45 -20.23 1.57
C GLY A 146 -1.88 -20.44 2.08
N LYS A 147 -2.60 -19.38 2.43
CA LYS A 147 -4.00 -19.43 2.86
C LYS A 147 -4.95 -19.23 1.70
N THR A 148 -6.06 -19.97 1.71
CA THR A 148 -7.15 -19.75 0.75
C THR A 148 -7.97 -18.54 1.17
N VAL A 149 -8.04 -17.54 0.29
CA VAL A 149 -8.87 -16.34 0.47
C VAL A 149 -10.10 -16.43 -0.42
N VAL A 150 -11.25 -15.98 0.10
CA VAL A 150 -12.45 -15.69 -0.69
C VAL A 150 -12.89 -14.27 -0.32
N SER A 151 -13.21 -13.46 -1.30
CA SER A 151 -13.67 -12.08 -1.11
C SER A 151 -14.97 -11.85 -1.88
N VAL A 152 -16.08 -11.54 -1.19
CA VAL A 152 -17.38 -11.31 -1.82
C VAL A 152 -17.95 -9.99 -1.34
N GLU A 153 -18.19 -9.07 -2.29
CA GLU A 153 -18.65 -7.70 -2.06
C GLU A 153 -17.73 -6.89 -1.12
N TRP A 154 -16.47 -7.31 -0.96
CA TRP A 154 -15.46 -6.51 -0.27
C TRP A 154 -14.85 -5.52 -1.25
N VAL A 155 -15.32 -4.29 -1.14
CA VAL A 155 -15.02 -3.16 -2.00
C VAL A 155 -13.53 -3.06 -2.39
N GLY A 156 -13.25 -3.06 -3.68
CA GLY A 156 -11.93 -2.84 -4.25
C GLY A 156 -11.03 -4.07 -4.31
N SER A 157 -11.49 -5.24 -3.86
CA SER A 157 -10.71 -6.48 -3.87
C SER A 157 -10.26 -6.89 -5.28
N ARG A 158 -11.05 -6.60 -6.32
CA ARG A 158 -10.72 -6.97 -7.70
C ARG A 158 -9.58 -6.14 -8.27
N ASN A 159 -9.31 -4.96 -7.68
CA ASN A 159 -8.34 -3.98 -8.16
C ASN A 159 -6.99 -4.07 -7.41
N ILE A 160 -6.86 -5.01 -6.47
CA ILE A 160 -5.61 -5.31 -5.76
C ILE A 160 -4.56 -5.78 -6.78
N SER A 161 -3.32 -5.31 -6.61
CA SER A 161 -2.19 -5.67 -7.45
C SER A 161 -1.01 -6.16 -6.59
N PRO A 162 -0.45 -7.36 -6.84
CA PRO A 162 -0.96 -8.38 -7.76
C PRO A 162 -2.36 -8.88 -7.36
N ALA A 163 -3.15 -9.30 -8.34
CA ALA A 163 -4.50 -9.81 -8.13
C ALA A 163 -4.50 -11.08 -7.26
N LEU A 164 -5.57 -11.29 -6.50
CA LEU A 164 -5.72 -12.45 -5.64
C LEU A 164 -5.87 -13.74 -6.45
N ALA A 165 -5.30 -14.82 -5.93
CA ALA A 165 -5.44 -16.17 -6.46
C ALA A 165 -6.84 -16.75 -6.20
N GLY A 166 -7.43 -16.44 -5.06
CA GLY A 166 -8.76 -16.90 -4.64
C GLY A 166 -9.93 -16.22 -5.38
N PRO A 167 -11.16 -16.72 -5.18
CA PRO A 167 -12.36 -16.11 -5.74
C PRO A 167 -12.60 -14.71 -5.19
N VAL A 168 -12.80 -13.75 -6.09
CA VAL A 168 -13.17 -12.37 -5.81
C VAL A 168 -14.45 -12.03 -6.58
N VAL A 169 -15.43 -11.47 -5.87
CA VAL A 169 -16.64 -10.88 -6.44
C VAL A 169 -16.75 -9.46 -5.90
N ASP A 170 -16.80 -8.46 -6.78
CA ASP A 170 -16.70 -7.03 -6.45
C ASP A 170 -17.74 -6.23 -7.25
N PHE A 171 -18.87 -5.87 -6.64
CA PHE A 171 -19.96 -5.12 -7.25
C PHE A 171 -20.33 -5.61 -8.67
N ARG A 172 -20.57 -4.66 -9.57
CA ARG A 172 -21.06 -4.83 -10.94
C ARG A 172 -20.63 -3.69 -11.85
N SER A 173 -20.66 -3.93 -13.15
CA SER A 173 -20.52 -2.93 -14.20
C SER A 173 -21.88 -2.70 -14.86
N PHE A 174 -22.18 -1.45 -15.23
CA PHE A 174 -23.43 -1.08 -15.91
C PHE A 174 -23.22 -0.88 -17.41
N PHE A 175 -24.22 -1.26 -18.21
CA PHE A 175 -24.18 -1.27 -19.67
C PHE A 175 -25.42 -0.61 -20.32
N SER A 176 -26.31 -0.02 -19.51
CA SER A 176 -27.44 0.77 -20.00
C SER A 176 -27.85 1.85 -19.00
N ASP A 177 -28.75 2.71 -19.45
CA ASP A 177 -29.54 3.58 -18.59
C ASP A 177 -30.51 2.78 -17.72
N ARG A 178 -31.31 3.50 -16.95
CA ARG A 178 -32.37 3.01 -16.08
C ARG A 178 -33.51 4.02 -16.11
N GLY A 179 -34.74 3.59 -15.84
CA GLY A 179 -35.85 4.51 -15.95
C GLY A 179 -37.22 3.88 -15.93
N VAL A 180 -38.18 4.61 -16.47
CA VAL A 180 -39.59 4.24 -16.49
C VAL A 180 -40.21 4.47 -17.87
N ILE A 181 -41.17 3.63 -18.23
CA ILE A 181 -42.13 3.88 -19.30
C ILE A 181 -43.53 4.02 -18.69
N THR A 182 -44.27 5.07 -19.06
CA THR A 182 -45.56 5.41 -18.44
C THR A 182 -46.61 5.93 -19.42
N SER A 183 -47.88 5.57 -19.20
CA SER A 183 -49.04 6.02 -19.97
C SER A 183 -49.67 7.33 -19.49
N TYR A 184 -49.16 7.90 -18.40
CA TYR A 184 -49.68 9.11 -17.75
C TYR A 184 -48.54 10.00 -17.26
N ASP A 185 -48.83 11.27 -17.03
CA ASP A 185 -47.82 12.24 -16.60
C ASP A 185 -47.54 12.12 -15.10
N LEU A 186 -46.26 11.98 -14.76
CA LEU A 186 -45.78 12.11 -13.39
C LEU A 186 -45.41 13.58 -13.11
N PRO A 187 -45.70 14.11 -11.90
CA PRO A 187 -45.29 15.45 -11.51
C PRO A 187 -43.80 15.69 -11.73
N GLY A 188 -43.43 16.89 -12.20
CA GLY A 188 -42.03 17.30 -12.39
C GLY A 188 -41.28 16.67 -13.58
N GLN A 189 -41.89 15.74 -14.32
CA GLN A 189 -41.23 15.03 -15.43
C GLN A 189 -41.38 15.75 -16.79
N PRO A 190 -40.39 15.60 -17.70
CA PRO A 190 -39.14 14.84 -17.58
C PRO A 190 -38.00 15.61 -16.87
N GLY A 191 -38.29 16.78 -16.28
CA GLY A 191 -37.28 17.67 -15.71
C GLY A 191 -36.43 16.99 -14.64
N LEU A 192 -37.07 16.37 -13.64
CA LEU A 192 -36.39 15.64 -12.57
C LEU A 192 -35.61 14.43 -13.10
N ALA A 193 -36.21 13.63 -14.00
CA ALA A 193 -35.51 12.51 -14.62
C ALA A 193 -34.21 12.93 -15.32
N ASN A 194 -34.25 14.02 -16.09
CA ASN A 194 -33.07 14.56 -16.77
C ASN A 194 -31.99 15.04 -15.79
N GLN A 195 -32.37 15.64 -14.66
CA GLN A 195 -31.44 16.11 -13.63
C GLN A 195 -30.62 14.96 -13.03
N PHE A 196 -31.25 13.80 -12.83
CA PHE A 196 -30.62 12.61 -12.25
C PHE A 196 -30.08 11.62 -13.29
N GLY A 197 -30.19 11.93 -14.59
CA GLY A 197 -29.72 11.07 -15.67
C GLY A 197 -30.46 9.74 -15.75
N VAL A 198 -31.75 9.72 -15.41
CA VAL A 198 -32.65 8.57 -15.57
C VAL A 198 -33.61 8.81 -16.73
N THR A 199 -34.09 7.74 -17.34
CA THR A 199 -34.92 7.83 -18.54
C THR A 199 -36.41 7.87 -18.19
N TYR A 200 -37.15 8.80 -18.79
CA TYR A 200 -38.60 8.93 -18.67
C TYR A 200 -39.28 8.80 -20.04
N GLN A 201 -39.93 7.66 -20.30
CA GLN A 201 -40.63 7.37 -21.56
C GLN A 201 -42.14 7.56 -21.39
N ARG A 202 -42.63 8.77 -21.68
CA ARG A 202 -44.08 9.08 -21.72
C ARG A 202 -44.69 8.63 -23.04
N VAL A 203 -45.67 7.73 -22.98
CA VAL A 203 -46.22 7.03 -24.15
C VAL A 203 -47.75 6.94 -24.11
N THR A 204 -48.41 6.80 -25.25
CA THR A 204 -49.84 6.44 -25.29
C THR A 204 -49.97 4.96 -25.59
N LEU A 205 -50.75 4.21 -24.80
CA LEU A 205 -51.02 2.81 -25.10
C LEU A 205 -51.89 2.69 -26.35
N THR A 206 -51.52 1.82 -27.28
CA THR A 206 -52.30 1.54 -28.50
C THR A 206 -52.95 0.17 -28.42
N THR A 207 -53.94 -0.11 -29.26
CA THR A 207 -54.49 -1.47 -29.38
C THR A 207 -53.41 -2.43 -29.89
N ALA A 208 -53.32 -3.61 -29.27
CA ALA A 208 -52.35 -4.63 -29.67
C ALA A 208 -52.67 -5.16 -31.07
N THR A 209 -51.67 -5.19 -31.95
CA THR A 209 -51.82 -5.67 -33.33
C THR A 209 -50.63 -6.53 -33.76
N GLY A 210 -50.90 -7.60 -34.52
CA GLY A 210 -49.86 -8.47 -35.08
C GLY A 210 -49.19 -9.41 -34.06
N TRP A 211 -49.74 -9.56 -32.86
CA TRP A 211 -49.22 -10.48 -31.84
C TRP A 211 -49.59 -11.93 -32.13
N THR A 212 -48.64 -12.83 -31.89
CA THR A 212 -48.83 -14.30 -31.97
C THR A 212 -48.37 -14.94 -30.67
N GLY A 213 -48.89 -16.12 -30.32
CA GLY A 213 -48.42 -16.87 -29.13
C GLY A 213 -48.62 -16.15 -27.79
N VAL A 214 -49.56 -15.21 -27.71
CA VAL A 214 -49.89 -14.47 -26.48
C VAL A 214 -51.06 -15.13 -25.74
N PRO A 215 -51.16 -14.97 -24.40
CA PRO A 215 -52.35 -15.37 -23.65
C PRO A 215 -53.63 -14.72 -24.19
N THR A 216 -54.77 -15.39 -24.03
CA THR A 216 -56.06 -14.79 -24.36
C THR A 216 -56.31 -13.57 -23.47
N SER A 217 -56.65 -12.44 -24.10
CA SER A 217 -57.13 -11.26 -23.42
C SER A 217 -58.65 -11.20 -23.49
N TYR A 218 -59.32 -11.01 -22.36
CA TYR A 218 -60.78 -10.87 -22.30
C TYR A 218 -61.27 -9.42 -22.46
N SER A 219 -60.33 -8.47 -22.49
CA SER A 219 -60.48 -7.10 -22.96
C SER A 219 -59.66 -6.83 -24.23
N PRO A 220 -59.94 -5.78 -25.03
CA PRO A 220 -59.09 -5.42 -26.17
C PRO A 220 -57.65 -5.11 -25.74
N ALA A 221 -56.74 -6.07 -25.93
CA ALA A 221 -55.36 -5.95 -25.45
C ALA A 221 -54.67 -4.67 -25.95
N ARG A 222 -53.74 -4.14 -25.15
CA ARG A 222 -52.95 -2.95 -25.46
C ARG A 222 -51.49 -3.31 -25.71
N GLU A 223 -50.78 -2.44 -26.41
CA GLU A 223 -49.35 -2.59 -26.65
C GLU A 223 -48.58 -1.28 -26.50
N GLN A 224 -47.28 -1.41 -26.25
CA GLN A 224 -46.30 -0.35 -26.41
C GLN A 224 -44.89 -0.94 -26.56
N ARG A 225 -43.88 -0.12 -26.86
CA ARG A 225 -42.47 -0.53 -26.94
C ARG A 225 -41.62 0.20 -25.91
N LEU A 226 -40.90 -0.58 -25.10
CA LEU A 226 -39.87 -0.10 -24.18
C LEU A 226 -38.53 0.02 -24.93
N LYS A 227 -37.83 1.14 -24.74
CA LYS A 227 -36.42 1.30 -25.09
C LYS A 227 -35.55 1.26 -23.83
N VAL A 228 -34.47 0.50 -23.83
CA VAL A 228 -33.40 0.56 -22.81
C VAL A 228 -32.13 1.04 -23.50
N ALA A 229 -31.68 2.26 -23.21
CA ALA A 229 -30.61 2.91 -23.94
C ALA A 229 -29.23 2.50 -23.43
N ASN A 230 -28.28 2.29 -24.33
CA ASN A 230 -26.91 1.95 -23.96
C ASN A 230 -26.17 3.15 -23.33
N THR A 231 -25.45 2.88 -22.24
CA THR A 231 -24.56 3.86 -21.56
C THR A 231 -23.12 3.35 -21.42
N ALA A 232 -22.79 2.21 -22.03
CA ALA A 232 -21.46 1.63 -21.94
C ALA A 232 -20.42 2.55 -22.58
N PHE A 233 -19.25 2.65 -21.94
CA PHE A 233 -18.09 3.37 -22.48
C PHE A 233 -16.93 2.38 -22.69
N PRO A 234 -16.50 2.11 -23.93
CA PRO A 234 -17.00 2.68 -25.19
C PRO A 234 -18.41 2.19 -25.56
N ALA A 235 -19.18 3.02 -26.28
CA ALA A 235 -20.54 2.72 -26.73
C ALA A 235 -20.65 1.43 -27.55
N THR A 236 -19.54 0.91 -28.05
CA THR A 236 -19.47 -0.38 -28.73
C THR A 236 -19.68 -1.58 -27.81
N ALA A 237 -19.58 -1.45 -26.48
CA ALA A 237 -19.71 -2.57 -25.55
C ALA A 237 -21.14 -3.07 -25.31
N ASN A 238 -22.16 -2.33 -25.73
CA ASN A 238 -23.55 -2.77 -25.74
C ASN A 238 -24.34 -1.96 -26.79
N VAL A 239 -25.57 -2.35 -27.11
CA VAL A 239 -26.47 -1.58 -28.00
C VAL A 239 -27.79 -1.27 -27.30
N ASP A 240 -28.53 -0.28 -27.79
CA ASP A 240 -29.90 -0.03 -27.36
C ASP A 240 -30.74 -1.31 -27.50
N ARG A 241 -31.55 -1.61 -26.48
CA ARG A 241 -32.45 -2.76 -26.46
C ARG A 241 -33.89 -2.30 -26.56
N PHE A 242 -34.71 -3.09 -27.25
CA PHE A 242 -36.11 -2.79 -27.47
C PHE A 242 -36.95 -4.00 -27.07
N TYR A 243 -38.03 -3.75 -26.34
CA TYR A 243 -38.96 -4.78 -25.92
C TYR A 243 -40.39 -4.36 -26.27
N ASP A 244 -41.12 -5.23 -26.94
CA ASP A 244 -42.55 -5.10 -27.17
C ASP A 244 -43.30 -5.52 -25.90
N LEU A 245 -44.25 -4.69 -25.47
CA LEU A 245 -45.08 -4.87 -24.29
C LEU A 245 -46.50 -5.21 -24.75
N TYR A 246 -47.10 -6.27 -24.19
CA TYR A 246 -48.49 -6.64 -24.44
C TYR A 246 -49.24 -6.71 -23.13
N ILE A 247 -50.22 -5.81 -22.98
CA ILE A 247 -50.99 -5.57 -21.77
C ILE A 247 -52.37 -6.17 -21.99
N TYR A 248 -52.76 -7.08 -21.11
CA TYR A 248 -53.96 -7.89 -21.29
C TYR A 248 -54.72 -8.09 -20.00
N ASP A 249 -55.99 -8.45 -20.19
CA ASP A 249 -56.91 -8.87 -19.13
C ASP A 249 -56.98 -10.39 -19.15
N SER A 250 -56.51 -11.01 -18.07
CA SER A 250 -56.40 -12.46 -17.94
C SER A 250 -57.70 -13.15 -17.50
N THR A 251 -58.77 -12.40 -17.21
CA THR A 251 -59.99 -12.90 -16.57
C THR A 251 -61.24 -12.73 -17.43
N ASN A 252 -61.98 -13.82 -17.63
CA ASN A 252 -63.23 -13.78 -18.39
C ASN A 252 -64.45 -13.44 -17.52
N ASP A 253 -64.55 -12.21 -17.03
CA ASP A 253 -65.65 -11.77 -16.17
C ASP A 253 -66.58 -10.73 -16.82
N GLY A 254 -66.30 -10.35 -18.07
CA GLY A 254 -67.07 -9.36 -18.84
C GLY A 254 -66.82 -7.90 -18.42
N GLN A 255 -65.82 -7.64 -17.57
CA GLN A 255 -65.39 -6.30 -17.18
C GLN A 255 -64.04 -5.97 -17.83
N THR A 256 -63.80 -4.69 -18.13
CA THR A 256 -62.46 -4.26 -18.54
C THR A 256 -61.57 -4.15 -17.30
N ASN A 257 -60.64 -5.10 -17.13
CA ASN A 257 -59.77 -5.17 -15.96
C ASN A 257 -58.35 -5.68 -16.30
N TYR A 258 -57.59 -4.92 -17.09
CA TYR A 258 -56.19 -5.25 -17.38
C TYR A 258 -55.41 -5.51 -16.09
N ASP A 259 -54.76 -6.67 -16.01
CA ASP A 259 -54.08 -7.14 -14.81
C ASP A 259 -52.68 -7.71 -15.10
N ARG A 260 -52.33 -7.86 -16.39
CA ARG A 260 -51.06 -8.45 -16.83
C ARG A 260 -50.35 -7.68 -17.92
N THR A 261 -49.02 -7.78 -17.94
CA THR A 261 -48.16 -7.30 -19.03
C THR A 261 -47.08 -8.32 -19.35
N ILE A 262 -47.01 -8.80 -20.59
CA ILE A 262 -45.86 -9.57 -21.07
C ILE A 262 -44.82 -8.65 -21.73
N VAL A 263 -43.55 -8.98 -21.55
CA VAL A 263 -42.40 -8.29 -22.13
C VAL A 263 -41.71 -9.23 -23.12
N VAL A 264 -41.57 -8.81 -24.37
CA VAL A 264 -41.01 -9.64 -25.45
C VAL A 264 -39.88 -8.88 -26.14
N PRO A 265 -38.67 -9.47 -26.34
CA PRO A 265 -37.61 -8.82 -27.11
C PRO A 265 -38.12 -8.46 -28.52
N ALA A 266 -37.94 -7.22 -28.97
CA ALA A 266 -38.53 -6.73 -30.21
C ALA A 266 -38.07 -7.52 -31.46
N GLU A 267 -36.87 -8.08 -31.43
CA GLU A 267 -36.33 -8.98 -32.46
C GLU A 267 -37.14 -10.29 -32.61
N SER A 268 -37.97 -10.64 -31.63
CA SER A 268 -38.87 -11.80 -31.67
C SER A 268 -40.16 -11.54 -32.44
N GLY A 269 -40.34 -10.32 -32.99
CA GLY A 269 -41.45 -10.00 -33.90
C GLY A 269 -42.84 -10.15 -33.28
N LYS A 270 -43.05 -9.65 -32.05
CA LYS A 270 -44.32 -9.76 -31.29
C LYS A 270 -44.82 -11.20 -31.09
N ASN A 271 -43.91 -12.16 -30.97
CA ASN A 271 -44.22 -13.54 -30.59
C ASN A 271 -44.20 -13.70 -29.06
N GLY A 272 -45.37 -13.73 -28.43
CA GLY A 272 -45.56 -13.94 -26.98
C GLY A 272 -44.98 -15.24 -26.44
N ALA A 273 -44.77 -16.27 -27.28
CA ALA A 273 -44.09 -17.49 -26.86
C ALA A 273 -42.57 -17.28 -26.60
N GLN A 274 -42.03 -16.11 -26.97
CA GLN A 274 -40.67 -15.67 -26.67
C GLN A 274 -40.65 -14.59 -25.57
N ALA A 275 -41.71 -14.47 -24.78
CA ALA A 275 -41.75 -13.54 -23.66
C ALA A 275 -40.65 -13.84 -22.65
N VAL A 276 -39.95 -12.78 -22.23
CA VAL A 276 -38.92 -12.83 -21.19
C VAL A 276 -39.48 -12.44 -19.82
N SER A 277 -40.73 -11.97 -19.75
CA SER A 277 -41.41 -11.66 -18.50
C SER A 277 -42.94 -11.64 -18.68
N ASN A 278 -43.68 -11.93 -17.60
CA ASN A 278 -45.14 -11.75 -17.50
C ASN A 278 -45.52 -11.25 -16.10
N LEU A 279 -45.83 -9.95 -15.98
CA LEU A 279 -45.96 -9.22 -14.72
C LEU A 279 -47.41 -8.89 -14.41
N ALA A 280 -47.82 -9.05 -13.15
CA ALA A 280 -48.94 -8.32 -12.55
C ALA A 280 -48.44 -7.06 -11.81
N ARG A 281 -49.37 -6.18 -11.42
CA ARG A 281 -49.03 -4.98 -10.66
C ARG A 281 -48.29 -5.33 -9.36
N GLY A 282 -47.13 -4.73 -9.16
CA GLY A 282 -46.24 -4.93 -8.02
C GLY A 282 -45.14 -5.94 -8.26
N ASP A 283 -45.26 -6.79 -9.29
CA ASP A 283 -44.30 -7.86 -9.57
C ASP A 283 -42.96 -7.28 -10.05
N TRP A 284 -41.88 -7.93 -9.62
CA TRP A 284 -40.55 -7.80 -10.18
C TRP A 284 -40.22 -9.05 -10.98
N ASP A 285 -39.49 -8.90 -12.08
CA ASP A 285 -38.94 -10.02 -12.83
C ASP A 285 -37.57 -9.69 -13.41
N GLU A 286 -36.75 -10.72 -13.59
CA GLU A 286 -35.39 -10.61 -14.12
C GLU A 286 -35.36 -10.90 -15.61
N ILE A 287 -34.68 -10.04 -16.37
CA ILE A 287 -34.42 -10.27 -17.79
C ILE A 287 -32.91 -10.44 -17.99
N LYS A 288 -32.51 -11.65 -18.41
CA LYS A 288 -31.14 -11.96 -18.85
C LYS A 288 -30.98 -11.74 -20.35
N LEU A 289 -29.80 -11.31 -20.78
CA LEU A 289 -29.46 -11.09 -22.18
C LEU A 289 -27.96 -11.25 -22.44
N ALA A 290 -27.59 -11.41 -23.71
CA ALA A 290 -26.19 -11.39 -24.14
C ALA A 290 -25.74 -9.96 -24.50
N LEU A 291 -24.58 -9.56 -23.97
CA LEU A 291 -23.88 -8.33 -24.38
C LEU A 291 -23.44 -8.42 -25.85
N THR A 292 -23.08 -7.27 -26.42
CA THR A 292 -22.61 -7.12 -27.81
C THR A 292 -21.20 -6.51 -27.86
N GLY A 293 -20.66 -6.34 -29.07
CA GLY A 293 -19.35 -5.72 -29.29
C GLY A 293 -18.17 -6.47 -28.66
N PRO A 294 -17.20 -5.80 -28.02
CA PRO A 294 -16.04 -6.46 -27.42
C PRO A 294 -16.35 -7.53 -26.36
N ARG A 295 -17.58 -7.53 -25.82
CA ARG A 295 -18.07 -8.51 -24.84
C ARG A 295 -19.19 -9.39 -25.41
N ALA A 296 -19.29 -9.50 -26.74
CA ALA A 296 -20.34 -10.28 -27.39
C ALA A 296 -20.46 -11.70 -26.82
N GLY A 297 -21.69 -12.10 -26.49
CA GLY A 297 -22.00 -13.43 -25.95
C GLY A 297 -21.89 -13.56 -24.43
N GLN A 298 -21.34 -12.58 -23.72
CA GLN A 298 -21.30 -12.58 -22.25
C GLN A 298 -22.66 -12.21 -21.65
N THR A 299 -23.12 -12.94 -20.63
CA THR A 299 -24.44 -12.69 -20.02
C THR A 299 -24.49 -11.43 -19.16
N ALA A 300 -25.50 -10.59 -19.32
CA ALA A 300 -25.87 -9.54 -18.40
C ALA A 300 -27.36 -9.67 -18.05
N GLY A 301 -27.83 -8.87 -17.11
CA GLY A 301 -29.27 -8.81 -16.85
C GLY A 301 -29.69 -7.51 -16.22
N PHE A 302 -30.99 -7.33 -16.09
CA PHE A 302 -31.64 -6.21 -15.42
C PHE A 302 -32.99 -6.66 -14.90
N TYR A 303 -33.62 -5.85 -14.05
CA TYR A 303 -34.94 -6.13 -13.53
C TYR A 303 -35.96 -5.16 -14.09
N VAL A 304 -37.19 -5.63 -14.22
CA VAL A 304 -38.38 -4.83 -14.53
C VAL A 304 -39.38 -4.93 -13.38
N LYS A 305 -40.10 -3.85 -13.11
CA LYS A 305 -41.22 -3.82 -12.15
C LYS A 305 -42.43 -3.16 -12.76
N LEU A 306 -43.58 -3.84 -12.76
CA LEU A 306 -44.85 -3.22 -13.13
C LEU A 306 -45.42 -2.47 -11.92
N ILE A 307 -45.17 -1.16 -11.84
CA ILE A 307 -45.57 -0.35 -10.68
C ILE A 307 -47.08 -0.08 -10.70
N ASP A 308 -47.59 0.39 -11.85
CA ASP A 308 -49.00 0.69 -12.02
C ASP A 308 -49.57 -0.02 -13.23
N LEU A 309 -50.76 -0.59 -13.03
CA LEU A 309 -51.66 -1.06 -14.07
C LEU A 309 -53.08 -0.89 -13.53
N SER A 310 -53.82 0.09 -14.05
CA SER A 310 -55.23 0.29 -13.71
C SER A 310 -56.12 -0.66 -14.50
N ALA A 311 -57.24 -1.07 -13.91
CA ALA A 311 -58.20 -1.98 -14.53
C ALA A 311 -58.68 -1.50 -15.92
N ASP A 312 -58.86 -0.19 -16.09
CA ASP A 312 -59.28 0.44 -17.36
C ASP A 312 -58.13 0.68 -18.35
N GLY A 313 -56.88 0.43 -17.96
CA GLY A 313 -55.67 0.65 -18.76
C GLY A 313 -55.28 2.13 -18.91
N SER A 314 -55.90 3.04 -18.17
CA SER A 314 -55.57 4.48 -18.19
C SER A 314 -54.20 4.78 -17.57
N GLN A 315 -53.80 4.01 -16.56
CA GLN A 315 -52.50 4.12 -15.89
C GLN A 315 -51.69 2.85 -16.07
N PHE A 316 -50.54 2.99 -16.71
CA PHE A 316 -49.52 1.96 -16.88
C PHE A 316 -48.17 2.57 -16.55
N ARG A 317 -47.39 1.93 -15.68
CA ARG A 317 -46.03 2.37 -15.35
C ARG A 317 -45.14 1.15 -15.11
N LEU A 318 -44.12 0.99 -15.95
CA LEU A 318 -43.12 -0.07 -15.85
C LEU A 318 -41.74 0.55 -15.61
N TYR A 319 -41.12 0.19 -14.48
CA TYR A 319 -39.75 0.57 -14.13
C TYR A 319 -38.76 -0.49 -14.62
N TYR A 320 -37.55 -0.08 -15.00
CA TYR A 320 -36.44 -0.97 -15.32
C TYR A 320 -35.11 -0.47 -14.75
N THR A 321 -34.31 -1.39 -14.21
CA THR A 321 -32.95 -1.11 -13.74
C THR A 321 -31.97 -1.08 -14.91
N SER A 322 -30.73 -0.64 -14.66
CA SER A 322 -29.65 -0.78 -15.64
C SER A 322 -29.31 -2.25 -15.92
N ILE A 323 -28.98 -2.54 -17.17
CA ILE A 323 -28.28 -3.77 -17.59
C ILE A 323 -26.95 -3.80 -16.85
N ALA A 324 -26.78 -4.79 -15.99
CA ALA A 324 -25.63 -4.96 -15.13
C ALA A 324 -25.02 -6.35 -15.28
N ARG A 325 -23.72 -6.42 -15.02
CA ARG A 325 -22.96 -7.68 -14.93
C ARG A 325 -22.07 -7.64 -13.70
N VAL A 326 -22.04 -8.72 -12.94
CA VAL A 326 -21.12 -8.91 -11.80
C VAL A 326 -19.66 -8.75 -12.24
N ASN A 327 -18.81 -8.13 -11.42
CA ASN A 327 -17.36 -8.18 -11.65
C ASN A 327 -16.75 -9.26 -10.77
N ALA A 328 -16.11 -10.26 -11.39
CA ALA A 328 -15.54 -11.36 -10.63
C ALA A 328 -14.25 -11.88 -11.26
N THR A 329 -13.39 -12.47 -10.43
CA THR A 329 -12.16 -13.14 -10.84
C THR A 329 -11.90 -14.36 -9.96
N TYR A 330 -11.30 -15.41 -10.52
CA TYR A 330 -10.77 -16.53 -9.74
C TYR A 330 -9.53 -17.10 -10.44
N THR A 331 -8.41 -16.38 -10.32
CA THR A 331 -7.21 -16.61 -11.13
C THR A 331 -6.53 -17.96 -10.83
N GLY A 332 -6.62 -18.45 -9.59
CA GLY A 332 -6.11 -19.75 -9.16
C GLY A 332 -7.10 -20.91 -9.30
N CYS A 333 -8.21 -20.74 -10.03
CA CYS A 333 -9.21 -21.81 -10.15
C CYS A 333 -8.66 -23.01 -10.93
N THR A 334 -8.81 -24.21 -10.35
CA THR A 334 -8.44 -25.49 -10.97
C THR A 334 -9.62 -26.45 -11.13
N ALA A 335 -10.85 -26.01 -10.81
CA ALA A 335 -12.04 -26.86 -10.84
C ALA A 335 -12.38 -27.39 -12.24
N THR A 336 -12.12 -26.60 -13.28
CA THR A 336 -12.22 -27.00 -14.69
C THR A 336 -11.10 -26.31 -15.50
N PRO A 337 -10.76 -26.80 -16.71
CA PRO A 337 -9.73 -26.18 -17.56
C PRO A 337 -10.02 -24.71 -17.91
N THR A 338 -11.28 -24.28 -17.90
CA THR A 338 -11.71 -22.92 -18.23
C THR A 338 -12.23 -22.13 -17.03
N CYS A 339 -12.19 -22.70 -15.81
CA CYS A 339 -12.82 -22.07 -14.65
C CYS A 339 -12.30 -20.65 -14.40
N ALA A 340 -11.00 -20.42 -14.57
CA ALA A 340 -10.41 -19.09 -14.39
C ALA A 340 -10.94 -18.05 -15.41
N SER A 341 -11.18 -18.44 -16.66
CA SER A 341 -11.72 -17.54 -17.70
C SER A 341 -13.23 -17.37 -17.62
N ASP A 342 -13.94 -18.40 -17.14
CA ASP A 342 -15.40 -18.45 -17.21
C ASP A 342 -16.07 -18.12 -15.87
N PHE A 343 -15.32 -17.93 -14.79
CA PHE A 343 -15.90 -17.72 -13.44
C PHE A 343 -16.92 -16.58 -13.41
N GLU A 344 -16.57 -15.40 -13.95
CA GLU A 344 -17.49 -14.26 -14.02
C GLU A 344 -18.75 -14.57 -14.84
N GLU A 345 -18.59 -15.30 -15.96
CA GLU A 345 -19.71 -15.72 -16.81
C GLU A 345 -20.62 -16.74 -16.11
N GLN A 346 -20.04 -17.70 -15.40
CA GLN A 346 -20.79 -18.67 -14.61
C GLN A 346 -21.64 -17.97 -13.54
N LEU A 347 -21.10 -16.93 -12.91
CA LEU A 347 -21.87 -16.15 -11.95
C LEU A 347 -22.99 -15.37 -12.64
N ALA A 348 -22.68 -14.67 -13.73
CA ALA A 348 -23.62 -13.81 -14.44
C ALA A 348 -24.78 -14.57 -15.09
N SER A 349 -24.53 -15.78 -15.60
CA SER A 349 -25.52 -16.58 -16.34
C SER A 349 -26.42 -17.44 -15.47
N ARG A 350 -25.91 -17.97 -14.34
CA ARG A 350 -26.63 -18.97 -13.53
C ARG A 350 -27.37 -18.41 -12.33
N PHE A 351 -27.00 -17.23 -11.87
CA PHE A 351 -27.51 -16.66 -10.62
C PHE A 351 -28.19 -15.31 -10.88
N PRO A 352 -29.01 -14.83 -9.92
CA PRO A 352 -29.69 -13.55 -10.05
C PRO A 352 -28.74 -12.41 -10.38
N THR A 353 -29.20 -11.48 -11.21
CA THR A 353 -28.45 -10.27 -11.56
C THR A 353 -28.17 -9.48 -10.31
N SER A 354 -26.91 -9.09 -10.14
CA SER A 354 -26.48 -8.22 -9.06
C SER A 354 -27.09 -6.82 -9.26
N THR A 355 -27.86 -6.34 -8.29
CA THR A 355 -28.51 -5.01 -8.29
C THR A 355 -28.26 -4.26 -6.96
N ALA A 356 -28.43 -2.94 -6.96
CA ALA A 356 -28.24 -2.03 -5.80
C ALA A 356 -29.52 -1.29 -5.48
N ALA A 357 -29.62 -0.66 -4.32
CA ALA A 357 -30.58 0.42 -4.16
C ALA A 357 -30.11 1.63 -4.97
N ASP A 358 -30.91 2.08 -5.94
CA ASP A 358 -30.54 3.19 -6.81
C ASP A 358 -31.26 4.46 -6.39
N PHE A 359 -30.51 5.42 -5.84
CA PHE A 359 -31.11 6.66 -5.35
C PHE A 359 -31.68 7.51 -6.47
N ALA A 360 -31.11 7.45 -7.68
CA ALA A 360 -31.47 8.38 -8.74
C ALA A 360 -32.92 8.23 -9.22
N PRO A 361 -33.48 7.02 -9.43
CA PRO A 361 -34.91 6.84 -9.67
C PRO A 361 -35.82 7.35 -8.54
N LEU A 362 -35.40 7.21 -7.28
CA LEU A 362 -36.18 7.67 -6.12
C LEU A 362 -36.18 9.20 -6.05
N GLU A 363 -35.01 9.82 -6.13
CA GLU A 363 -34.86 11.29 -6.10
C GLU A 363 -35.44 11.97 -7.35
N ALA A 364 -35.48 11.24 -8.48
CA ALA A 364 -36.21 11.67 -9.66
C ALA A 364 -37.73 11.47 -9.55
N GLU A 365 -38.26 10.95 -8.44
CA GLU A 365 -39.69 10.71 -8.20
C GLU A 365 -40.38 9.79 -9.24
N ILE A 366 -39.60 8.95 -9.93
CA ILE A 366 -40.16 7.98 -10.89
C ILE A 366 -40.52 6.65 -10.23
N VAL A 367 -39.95 6.36 -9.06
CA VAL A 367 -40.30 5.25 -8.17
C VAL A 367 -40.55 5.75 -6.75
N ASP A 368 -41.24 4.96 -5.93
CA ASP A 368 -41.48 5.27 -4.51
C ASP A 368 -40.41 4.66 -3.57
N GLU A 369 -40.44 5.08 -2.30
CA GLU A 369 -39.51 4.59 -1.26
C GLU A 369 -39.57 3.06 -1.13
N ASP A 370 -40.75 2.44 -1.26
CA ASP A 370 -40.94 0.99 -1.15
C ASP A 370 -40.28 0.24 -2.32
N THR A 371 -40.39 0.75 -3.54
CA THR A 371 -39.71 0.21 -4.73
C THR A 371 -38.19 0.31 -4.59
N TYR A 372 -37.69 1.46 -4.11
CA TYR A 372 -36.26 1.64 -3.81
C TYR A 372 -35.74 0.61 -2.80
N VAL A 373 -36.49 0.41 -1.71
CA VAL A 373 -36.12 -0.55 -0.65
C VAL A 373 -36.19 -2.00 -1.16
N GLN A 374 -37.21 -2.36 -1.92
CA GLN A 374 -37.31 -3.69 -2.54
C GLN A 374 -36.11 -3.97 -3.43
N GLN A 375 -35.75 -3.03 -4.30
CA GLN A 375 -34.59 -3.17 -5.19
C GLN A 375 -33.27 -3.32 -4.42
N GLY A 376 -33.06 -2.54 -3.35
CA GLY A 376 -31.87 -2.66 -2.50
C GLY A 376 -31.72 -4.04 -1.87
N LEU A 377 -32.81 -4.57 -1.32
CA LEU A 377 -32.81 -5.89 -0.67
C LEU A 377 -32.61 -7.06 -1.65
N MET A 378 -32.92 -6.88 -2.94
CA MET A 378 -32.67 -7.89 -3.99
C MET A 378 -31.17 -8.15 -4.23
N TRP A 379 -30.27 -7.28 -3.77
CA TRP A 379 -28.83 -7.53 -3.87
C TRP A 379 -28.45 -8.84 -3.18
N ALA A 380 -29.07 -9.14 -2.03
CA ALA A 380 -28.86 -10.36 -1.27
C ALA A 380 -29.03 -11.64 -2.10
N ASP A 381 -29.96 -11.65 -3.04
CA ASP A 381 -30.28 -12.82 -3.86
C ASP A 381 -29.06 -13.27 -4.69
N ALA A 382 -28.37 -12.30 -5.30
CA ALA A 382 -27.18 -12.55 -6.10
C ALA A 382 -26.00 -12.98 -5.22
N HIS A 383 -25.62 -12.17 -4.22
CA HIS A 383 -24.38 -12.43 -3.49
C HIS A 383 -24.49 -13.61 -2.52
N TRP A 384 -25.67 -13.95 -2.02
CA TRP A 384 -25.89 -15.20 -1.28
C TRP A 384 -25.75 -16.42 -2.18
N ALA A 385 -26.23 -16.35 -3.43
CA ALA A 385 -26.03 -17.41 -4.41
C ALA A 385 -24.54 -17.59 -4.74
N TYR A 386 -23.80 -16.49 -4.95
CA TYR A 386 -22.36 -16.53 -5.21
C TYR A 386 -21.58 -17.19 -4.06
N MET A 387 -21.85 -16.80 -2.81
CA MET A 387 -21.19 -17.41 -1.64
C MET A 387 -21.45 -18.92 -1.55
N ARG A 388 -22.69 -19.36 -1.80
CA ARG A 388 -23.04 -20.79 -1.81
C ARG A 388 -22.33 -21.53 -2.94
N TYR A 389 -22.34 -20.96 -4.15
CA TYR A 389 -21.67 -21.56 -5.30
C TYR A 389 -20.16 -21.72 -5.05
N ILE A 390 -19.49 -20.67 -4.56
CA ILE A 390 -18.05 -20.71 -4.28
C ILE A 390 -17.71 -21.76 -3.23
N VAL A 391 -18.44 -21.79 -2.10
CA VAL A 391 -18.08 -22.67 -0.98
C VAL A 391 -18.57 -24.11 -1.16
N ASN A 392 -19.79 -24.30 -1.66
CA ASN A 392 -20.41 -25.62 -1.75
C ASN A 392 -20.15 -26.28 -3.11
N ASP A 393 -20.40 -25.57 -4.21
CA ASP A 393 -20.39 -26.17 -5.55
C ASP A 393 -18.98 -26.24 -6.13
N LEU A 394 -18.21 -25.15 -6.03
CA LEU A 394 -16.77 -25.15 -6.36
C LEU A 394 -15.92 -25.78 -5.26
N GLY A 395 -16.48 -26.00 -4.08
CA GLY A 395 -15.79 -26.65 -2.95
C GLY A 395 -14.65 -25.82 -2.36
N VAL A 396 -14.61 -24.50 -2.57
CA VAL A 396 -13.55 -23.63 -2.05
C VAL A 396 -13.68 -23.53 -0.53
N LYS A 397 -12.59 -23.81 0.18
CA LYS A 397 -12.55 -23.82 1.65
C LYS A 397 -11.74 -22.62 2.15
N PRO A 398 -12.34 -21.45 2.37
CA PRO A 398 -11.60 -20.27 2.80
C PRO A 398 -11.00 -20.47 4.20
N ASP A 399 -9.71 -20.15 4.32
CA ASP A 399 -9.05 -19.85 5.60
C ASP A 399 -9.35 -18.41 6.04
N LEU A 400 -9.50 -17.49 5.08
CA LEU A 400 -9.94 -16.11 5.28
C LEU A 400 -11.09 -15.81 4.31
N PHE A 401 -12.27 -15.51 4.85
CA PHE A 401 -13.46 -15.16 4.09
C PHE A 401 -13.85 -13.71 4.36
N LEU A 402 -13.67 -12.83 3.38
CA LEU A 402 -14.09 -11.44 3.43
C LEU A 402 -15.48 -11.31 2.81
N VAL A 403 -16.39 -10.70 3.55
CA VAL A 403 -17.79 -10.55 3.15
C VAL A 403 -18.23 -9.12 3.40
N GLY A 404 -18.59 -8.41 2.33
CA GLY A 404 -19.17 -7.08 2.41
C GLY A 404 -20.70 -7.09 2.34
N ASN A 405 -21.31 -6.01 2.84
CA ASN A 405 -22.74 -5.75 2.70
C ASN A 405 -23.00 -4.22 2.64
N PRO A 406 -23.37 -3.67 1.49
CA PRO A 406 -23.45 -2.21 1.30
C PRO A 406 -24.81 -1.58 1.64
N VAL A 407 -25.89 -2.37 1.78
CA VAL A 407 -27.27 -1.86 1.84
C VAL A 407 -27.53 -0.94 3.06
N THR A 408 -26.78 -1.11 4.16
CA THR A 408 -26.88 -0.23 5.33
C THR A 408 -26.48 1.22 5.05
N ASP A 409 -25.56 1.45 4.12
CA ASP A 409 -25.14 2.77 3.66
C ASP A 409 -26.23 3.39 2.78
N GLU A 410 -26.67 2.66 1.75
CA GLU A 410 -27.68 3.11 0.78
C GLU A 410 -28.96 3.60 1.47
N PHE A 411 -29.48 2.83 2.44
CA PHE A 411 -30.71 3.19 3.13
C PHE A 411 -30.50 4.32 4.14
N SER A 412 -29.31 4.40 4.75
CA SER A 412 -28.98 5.50 5.65
C SER A 412 -28.91 6.83 4.89
N HIS A 413 -28.36 6.80 3.68
CA HIS A 413 -28.34 7.94 2.77
C HIS A 413 -29.73 8.49 2.48
N GLN A 414 -30.75 7.64 2.26
CA GLN A 414 -32.07 8.09 1.86
C GLN A 414 -33.03 8.39 3.02
N PHE A 415 -32.86 7.78 4.19
CA PHE A 415 -33.89 7.85 5.24
C PHE A 415 -33.45 8.45 6.58
N MET A 416 -32.15 8.56 6.87
CA MET A 416 -31.69 8.86 8.25
C MET A 416 -32.19 10.22 8.79
N GLY A 417 -32.13 11.27 7.98
CA GLY A 417 -32.63 12.61 8.31
C GLY A 417 -34.13 12.64 8.49
N LEU A 418 -34.88 11.93 7.63
CA LEU A 418 -36.36 11.87 7.68
C LEU A 418 -36.91 11.26 8.98
N VAL A 419 -36.11 10.46 9.68
CA VAL A 419 -36.44 9.89 11.01
C VAL A 419 -35.74 10.61 12.17
N THR A 420 -34.97 11.66 11.89
CA THR A 420 -34.25 12.44 12.91
C THR A 420 -35.00 13.72 13.25
N LYS A 421 -35.44 13.86 14.49
CA LYS A 421 -36.24 15.01 14.96
C LYS A 421 -35.51 16.34 14.97
N THR A 422 -34.20 16.33 15.21
CA THR A 422 -33.42 17.55 15.41
C THR A 422 -32.05 17.49 14.76
N ASP A 423 -31.51 18.65 14.39
CA ASP A 423 -30.10 18.81 14.02
C ASP A 423 -29.15 18.51 15.21
N ILE A 424 -27.84 18.58 14.96
CA ILE A 424 -26.81 18.29 15.97
C ILE A 424 -26.81 19.27 17.15
N ASP A 425 -27.40 20.45 17.00
CA ASP A 425 -27.56 21.47 18.05
C ASP A 425 -28.92 21.37 18.77
N GLY A 426 -29.79 20.43 18.36
CA GLY A 426 -31.09 20.17 18.97
C GLY A 426 -32.24 20.99 18.41
N ARG A 427 -32.07 21.65 17.26
CA ARG A 427 -33.14 22.42 16.60
C ARG A 427 -34.03 21.51 15.74
N PRO A 428 -35.32 21.82 15.55
CA PRO A 428 -36.20 21.00 14.73
C PRO A 428 -35.66 20.78 13.32
N ASN A 429 -35.67 19.51 12.87
CA ASN A 429 -35.43 19.18 11.48
C ASN A 429 -36.73 19.44 10.68
N PRO A 430 -36.73 20.35 9.69
CA PRO A 430 -37.91 20.61 8.88
C PRO A 430 -38.38 19.39 8.08
N TYR A 431 -37.47 18.48 7.73
CA TYR A 431 -37.76 17.28 6.94
C TYR A 431 -38.15 16.05 7.77
N TYR A 432 -38.22 16.18 9.09
CA TYR A 432 -38.66 15.08 9.94
C TYR A 432 -40.15 14.79 9.67
N ASP A 433 -40.44 13.61 9.11
CA ASP A 433 -41.80 13.18 8.75
C ASP A 433 -42.50 14.12 7.73
N ASP A 434 -41.72 14.86 6.94
CA ASP A 434 -42.19 15.85 5.96
C ASP A 434 -41.15 15.96 4.84
N LEU A 435 -41.20 15.02 3.88
CA LEU A 435 -40.20 14.89 2.81
C LEU A 435 -40.01 16.19 2.01
N ASN A 436 -41.09 16.94 1.79
CA ASN A 436 -41.13 18.10 0.91
C ASN A 436 -40.90 19.43 1.65
N ALA A 437 -40.85 19.39 2.99
CA ALA A 437 -40.83 20.55 3.87
C ALA A 437 -41.95 21.56 3.57
N ASP A 438 -43.16 21.06 3.26
CA ASP A 438 -44.34 21.89 2.99
C ASP A 438 -45.20 22.16 4.23
N GLY A 439 -44.82 21.59 5.38
CA GLY A 439 -45.53 21.70 6.65
C GLY A 439 -46.55 20.58 6.90
N THR A 440 -46.81 19.72 5.89
CA THR A 440 -47.73 18.59 5.98
C THR A 440 -46.97 17.32 6.31
N LYS A 441 -47.35 16.65 7.40
CA LYS A 441 -46.75 15.37 7.77
C LYS A 441 -47.18 14.26 6.84
N ASP A 442 -46.19 13.53 6.31
CA ASP A 442 -46.44 12.33 5.49
C ASP A 442 -46.74 11.07 6.34
N ASN A 443 -46.50 11.14 7.66
CA ASN A 443 -46.70 10.06 8.63
C ASN A 443 -45.96 8.76 8.28
N ARG A 444 -44.83 8.85 7.56
CA ARG A 444 -44.03 7.70 7.10
C ARG A 444 -42.86 7.35 8.01
N VAL A 445 -42.62 8.06 9.12
CA VAL A 445 -41.51 7.72 10.06
C VAL A 445 -41.45 6.23 10.43
N PRO A 446 -42.55 5.54 10.81
CA PRO A 446 -42.49 4.11 11.13
C PRO A 446 -42.02 3.23 9.96
N ALA A 447 -42.41 3.57 8.73
CA ALA A 447 -41.98 2.87 7.52
C ALA A 447 -40.49 3.10 7.26
N ARG A 448 -40.02 4.34 7.34
CA ARG A 448 -38.61 4.73 7.13
C ARG A 448 -37.67 4.15 8.19
N GLU A 449 -38.08 4.13 9.46
CA GLU A 449 -37.37 3.39 10.52
C GLU A 449 -37.36 1.88 10.23
N GLY A 450 -38.44 1.37 9.64
CA GLY A 450 -38.55 0.00 9.14
C GLY A 450 -37.55 -0.32 8.03
N PHE A 451 -37.39 0.58 7.07
CA PHE A 451 -36.42 0.45 5.98
C PHE A 451 -34.99 0.42 6.51
N ILE A 452 -34.57 1.40 7.32
CA ILE A 452 -33.24 1.38 7.94
C ILE A 452 -33.03 0.07 8.73
N ARG A 453 -34.04 -0.39 9.47
CA ARG A 453 -33.96 -1.66 10.22
C ARG A 453 -33.85 -2.88 9.29
N SER A 454 -34.48 -2.90 8.11
CA SER A 454 -34.40 -4.04 7.18
C SER A 454 -33.01 -4.20 6.59
N ALA A 455 -32.29 -3.11 6.29
CA ALA A 455 -30.89 -3.19 5.87
C ALA A 455 -30.00 -3.82 6.96
N TYR A 456 -30.18 -3.43 8.22
CA TYR A 456 -29.44 -4.05 9.34
C TYR A 456 -29.81 -5.53 9.54
N HIS A 457 -31.07 -5.90 9.32
CA HIS A 457 -31.50 -7.30 9.35
C HIS A 457 -30.89 -8.12 8.20
N GLU A 458 -30.80 -7.55 7.00
CA GLU A 458 -30.12 -8.18 5.86
C GLU A 458 -28.62 -8.38 6.15
N ALA A 459 -27.94 -7.37 6.69
CA ALA A 459 -26.54 -7.48 7.13
C ALA A 459 -26.34 -8.62 8.15
N ASP A 460 -27.24 -8.76 9.14
CA ASP A 460 -27.22 -9.89 10.09
C ASP A 460 -27.43 -11.25 9.39
N SER A 461 -28.33 -11.30 8.40
CA SER A 461 -28.64 -12.50 7.63
C SER A 461 -27.50 -12.92 6.70
N THR A 462 -26.83 -11.96 6.07
CA THR A 462 -25.60 -12.18 5.28
C THR A 462 -24.49 -12.75 6.16
N LEU A 463 -24.27 -12.16 7.34
CA LEU A 463 -23.31 -12.69 8.30
C LEU A 463 -23.66 -14.11 8.77
N LYS A 464 -24.94 -14.37 9.02
CA LYS A 464 -25.44 -15.70 9.38
C LYS A 464 -25.09 -16.72 8.30
N LEU A 465 -25.34 -16.41 7.03
CA LEU A 465 -25.00 -17.29 5.91
C LEU A 465 -23.49 -17.54 5.83
N ALA A 466 -22.66 -16.50 5.91
CA ALA A 466 -21.20 -16.65 5.91
C ALA A 466 -20.71 -17.60 7.01
N ARG A 467 -21.28 -17.49 8.22
CA ARG A 467 -20.97 -18.38 9.37
C ARG A 467 -21.48 -19.81 9.19
N GLN A 468 -22.58 -20.00 8.47
CA GLN A 468 -23.10 -21.34 8.14
C GLN A 468 -22.21 -22.04 7.11
N LEU A 469 -21.73 -21.30 6.10
CA LEU A 469 -20.82 -21.79 5.07
C LEU A 469 -19.44 -22.11 5.67
N VAL A 470 -18.91 -21.25 6.54
CA VAL A 470 -17.60 -21.41 7.17
C VAL A 470 -17.74 -21.69 8.66
N LYS A 471 -18.13 -22.93 8.98
CA LYS A 471 -18.32 -23.39 10.37
C LYS A 471 -17.04 -23.28 11.21
N ASN A 472 -17.22 -23.03 12.51
CA ASN A 472 -16.15 -22.89 13.51
C ASN A 472 -15.12 -21.79 13.19
N ALA A 473 -15.48 -20.79 12.38
CA ALA A 473 -14.64 -19.64 12.13
C ALA A 473 -14.60 -18.70 13.35
N THR A 474 -13.45 -18.06 13.54
CA THR A 474 -13.38 -16.80 14.28
C THR A 474 -13.94 -15.71 13.39
N THR A 475 -14.88 -14.91 13.88
CA THR A 475 -15.57 -13.89 13.10
C THR A 475 -15.24 -12.51 13.65
N PHE A 476 -14.85 -11.62 12.75
CA PHE A 476 -14.80 -10.18 12.96
C PHE A 476 -15.94 -9.55 12.18
N VAL A 477 -16.62 -8.61 12.81
CA VAL A 477 -17.66 -7.76 12.25
C VAL A 477 -17.16 -6.33 12.38
N SER A 478 -17.16 -5.61 11.27
CA SER A 478 -16.77 -4.22 11.20
C SER A 478 -17.80 -3.37 10.44
N SER A 479 -17.56 -2.07 10.45
CA SER A 479 -17.98 -1.15 9.39
C SER A 479 -16.73 -0.38 8.93
N ASP A 480 -16.79 0.23 7.76
CA ASP A 480 -15.77 1.07 7.13
C ASP A 480 -15.96 2.57 7.46
N HIS A 481 -17.19 3.01 7.75
CA HIS A 481 -17.50 4.29 8.40
C HIS A 481 -18.77 4.27 9.27
N GLY A 482 -19.12 5.42 9.83
CA GLY A 482 -20.40 5.68 10.50
C GLY A 482 -21.23 6.71 9.72
N PHE A 483 -22.28 7.26 10.33
CA PHE A 483 -23.26 8.12 9.66
C PHE A 483 -23.78 9.26 10.55
N ALA A 484 -24.13 10.39 9.91
CA ALA A 484 -24.84 11.51 10.50
C ALA A 484 -26.05 11.88 9.62
N PRO A 485 -27.17 12.35 10.21
CA PRO A 485 -28.27 12.95 9.46
C PRO A 485 -27.83 14.26 8.80
N GLN A 486 -28.29 14.50 7.58
CA GLN A 486 -28.03 15.72 6.81
C GLN A 486 -29.22 16.02 5.91
N TRP A 487 -29.33 17.22 5.35
CA TRP A 487 -30.36 17.58 4.34
C TRP A 487 -29.98 18.84 3.55
N MET A 488 -28.72 19.28 3.63
CA MET A 488 -28.24 20.50 2.98
C MET A 488 -26.93 20.22 2.23
N ALA A 489 -26.86 20.61 0.97
CA ALA A 489 -25.68 20.47 0.12
C ALA A 489 -24.91 21.79 -0.01
N ILE A 490 -23.60 21.76 0.24
CA ILE A 490 -22.65 22.84 -0.01
C ILE A 490 -22.04 22.64 -1.39
N ASN A 491 -22.26 23.61 -2.26
CA ASN A 491 -21.67 23.66 -3.59
C ASN A 491 -20.27 24.28 -3.51
N ALA A 492 -19.26 23.43 -3.35
CA ALA A 492 -17.86 23.86 -3.28
C ALA A 492 -17.41 24.62 -4.54
N GLY A 493 -17.92 24.24 -5.73
CA GLY A 493 -17.63 24.92 -6.99
C GLY A 493 -18.08 26.37 -6.98
N LYS A 494 -19.30 26.63 -6.48
CA LYS A 494 -19.85 27.98 -6.37
C LYS A 494 -19.14 28.83 -5.31
N VAL A 495 -18.77 28.24 -4.18
CA VAL A 495 -17.97 28.93 -3.14
C VAL A 495 -16.62 29.40 -3.70
N LEU A 496 -15.94 28.53 -4.47
CA LEU A 496 -14.67 28.87 -5.12
C LEU A 496 -14.83 29.93 -6.23
N GLN A 497 -15.91 29.87 -7.01
CA GLN A 497 -16.22 30.88 -8.01
C GLN A 497 -16.46 32.25 -7.36
N ASP A 498 -17.26 32.30 -6.30
CA ASP A 498 -17.59 33.55 -5.60
C ASP A 498 -16.40 34.17 -4.88
N ALA A 499 -15.41 33.36 -4.50
CA ALA A 499 -14.13 33.81 -3.99
C ALA A 499 -13.19 34.34 -5.09
N GLY A 500 -13.59 34.29 -6.37
CA GLY A 500 -12.78 34.71 -7.52
C GLY A 500 -11.65 33.72 -7.88
N LEU A 501 -11.69 32.50 -7.32
CA LEU A 501 -10.64 31.50 -7.52
C LEU A 501 -10.85 30.65 -8.78
N ALA A 502 -12.11 30.47 -9.19
CA ALA A 502 -12.52 29.86 -10.45
C ALA A 502 -13.32 30.85 -11.29
N SER A 503 -13.19 30.84 -12.61
CA SER A 503 -13.97 31.76 -13.46
C SER A 503 -15.38 31.24 -13.76
N ALA A 504 -15.66 29.97 -13.46
CA ALA A 504 -16.97 29.34 -13.62
C ALA A 504 -17.21 28.31 -12.52
N GLU A 505 -18.49 28.12 -12.18
CA GLU A 505 -18.95 27.10 -11.24
C GLU A 505 -18.73 25.68 -11.79
N SER A 506 -18.14 24.80 -10.97
CA SER A 506 -18.07 23.37 -11.29
C SER A 506 -19.23 22.61 -10.66
N LEU A 507 -20.02 21.94 -11.51
CA LEU A 507 -21.16 21.13 -11.11
C LEU A 507 -20.81 19.64 -10.95
N SER A 508 -19.53 19.27 -11.09
CA SER A 508 -19.12 17.86 -11.14
C SER A 508 -17.98 17.58 -10.19
N ASN A 509 -18.13 16.51 -9.41
CA ASN A 509 -17.14 16.09 -8.43
C ASN A 509 -15.77 15.84 -9.06
N CYS A 510 -14.75 16.50 -8.51
CA CYS A 510 -13.35 16.37 -8.87
C CYS A 510 -13.05 16.72 -10.34
N ARG A 511 -13.85 17.62 -10.92
CA ARG A 511 -13.64 18.18 -12.26
C ARG A 511 -13.56 19.70 -12.19
N VAL A 512 -12.77 20.27 -13.10
CA VAL A 512 -12.85 21.70 -13.42
C VAL A 512 -14.07 21.93 -14.31
N ALA A 513 -14.70 23.10 -14.20
CA ALA A 513 -15.79 23.45 -15.12
C ALA A 513 -15.25 23.61 -16.54
N ALA A 514 -16.00 23.17 -17.55
CA ALA A 514 -15.59 23.34 -18.95
C ALA A 514 -15.42 24.83 -19.34
N ALA A 515 -16.30 25.68 -18.79
CA ALA A 515 -16.28 27.12 -18.95
C ALA A 515 -15.27 27.85 -18.02
N ASP A 516 -14.62 27.15 -17.08
CA ASP A 516 -13.56 27.75 -16.28
C ASP A 516 -12.33 27.94 -17.17
N THR A 517 -12.04 29.20 -17.52
CA THR A 517 -10.92 29.56 -18.39
C THR A 517 -9.60 29.51 -17.64
N SER A 518 -9.63 29.51 -16.30
CA SER A 518 -8.43 29.44 -15.47
C SER A 518 -7.95 28.00 -15.27
N GLN A 519 -8.86 27.06 -14.97
CA GLN A 519 -8.57 25.67 -14.61
C GLN A 519 -7.47 25.54 -13.54
N ARG A 520 -7.47 26.44 -12.56
CA ARG A 520 -6.43 26.49 -11.50
C ARG A 520 -6.89 25.90 -10.16
N VAL A 521 -8.18 25.64 -9.97
CA VAL A 521 -8.72 25.07 -8.74
C VAL A 521 -9.81 24.06 -9.05
N LYS A 522 -9.88 22.98 -8.27
CA LYS A 522 -11.03 22.07 -8.27
C LYS A 522 -11.28 21.48 -6.88
N ALA A 523 -12.54 21.14 -6.62
CA ALA A 523 -12.96 20.45 -5.42
C ALA A 523 -13.25 18.98 -5.74
N CYS A 524 -12.71 18.07 -4.93
CA CYS A 524 -13.02 16.64 -4.93
C CYS A 524 -13.68 16.32 -3.60
N TRP A 525 -14.99 16.10 -3.60
CA TRP A 525 -15.80 15.89 -2.40
C TRP A 525 -16.25 14.45 -2.25
N ALA A 526 -16.48 14.06 -1.00
CA ALA A 526 -17.32 12.92 -0.66
C ALA A 526 -17.89 13.13 0.74
N GLY A 527 -19.22 13.16 0.81
CA GLY A 527 -19.98 13.42 2.02
C GLY A 527 -19.60 14.71 2.72
N GLY A 528 -19.31 14.65 4.01
CA GLY A 528 -18.98 15.79 4.84
C GLY A 528 -17.62 16.47 4.54
N THR A 529 -16.81 15.96 3.61
CA THR A 529 -15.47 16.49 3.33
C THR A 529 -15.26 16.85 1.86
N ALA A 530 -14.69 18.02 1.60
CA ALA A 530 -14.17 18.44 0.31
C ALA A 530 -12.65 18.64 0.36
N GLN A 531 -11.94 18.02 -0.57
CA GLN A 531 -10.52 18.29 -0.79
C GLN A 531 -10.36 19.25 -1.97
N ILE A 532 -9.73 20.39 -1.72
CA ILE A 532 -9.47 21.43 -2.71
C ILE A 532 -8.04 21.26 -3.23
N TYR A 533 -7.91 21.17 -4.55
CA TYR A 533 -6.64 21.06 -5.24
C TYR A 533 -6.39 22.36 -6.01
N LEU A 534 -5.15 22.84 -5.96
CA LEU A 534 -4.68 24.02 -6.67
C LEU A 534 -3.68 23.58 -7.73
N ARG A 535 -3.77 24.08 -8.96
CA ARG A 535 -2.75 23.82 -9.99
C ARG A 535 -1.58 24.76 -9.75
N ARG A 536 -0.40 24.23 -9.42
CA ARG A 536 0.81 25.03 -9.16
C ARG A 536 1.80 24.88 -10.31
N ASP A 537 2.40 26.00 -10.71
CA ASP A 537 3.41 26.01 -11.77
C ASP A 537 4.68 25.23 -11.34
N GLY A 538 5.26 24.47 -12.26
CA GLY A 538 6.37 23.54 -12.01
C GLY A 538 6.02 22.27 -11.21
N ARG A 539 4.86 22.22 -10.54
CA ARG A 539 4.36 21.04 -9.81
C ARG A 539 3.37 20.23 -10.65
N ASP A 540 2.47 20.93 -11.34
CA ASP A 540 1.41 20.30 -12.11
C ASP A 540 1.62 20.59 -13.61
N PRO A 541 1.26 19.65 -14.51
CA PRO A 541 1.44 19.85 -15.94
C PRO A 541 0.74 21.10 -16.48
N ALA A 542 1.40 21.77 -17.43
CA ALA A 542 0.77 22.85 -18.19
C ALA A 542 -0.41 22.32 -19.01
N ILE A 543 -1.47 23.13 -19.14
CA ILE A 543 -2.62 22.82 -19.98
C ILE A 543 -2.61 23.77 -21.15
N SER A 544 -2.57 23.23 -22.38
CA SER A 544 -2.56 24.04 -23.60
C SER A 544 -3.76 24.98 -23.65
N GLY A 545 -3.51 26.24 -24.03
CA GLY A 545 -4.54 27.28 -24.13
C GLY A 545 -5.10 27.77 -22.79
N ARG A 546 -4.49 27.40 -21.65
CA ARG A 546 -4.88 27.89 -20.31
C ARG A 546 -3.76 28.72 -19.68
N PRO A 547 -4.07 29.66 -18.76
CA PRO A 547 -3.06 30.36 -17.98
C PRO A 547 -2.14 29.40 -17.22
N ALA A 548 -0.97 29.88 -16.80
CA ALA A 548 -0.09 29.13 -15.90
C ALA A 548 -0.79 28.80 -14.57
N GLY A 549 -0.30 27.77 -13.88
CA GLY A 549 -0.69 27.49 -12.49
C GLY A 549 -0.29 28.63 -11.56
N TYR A 550 -0.69 28.55 -10.29
CA TYR A 550 -0.25 29.51 -9.27
C TYR A 550 1.26 29.40 -9.06
N SER A 551 1.95 30.55 -8.93
CA SER A 551 3.34 30.59 -8.50
C SER A 551 3.49 30.11 -7.04
N ALA A 552 4.73 29.86 -6.59
CA ALA A 552 4.99 29.51 -5.20
C ALA A 552 4.50 30.60 -4.21
N THR A 553 4.65 31.88 -4.57
CA THR A 553 4.17 33.01 -3.75
C THR A 553 2.65 33.11 -3.73
N GLN A 554 1.99 32.92 -4.88
CA GLN A 554 0.52 32.92 -4.96
C GLN A 554 -0.10 31.73 -4.24
N TYR A 555 0.57 30.59 -4.22
CA TYR A 555 0.02 29.33 -3.69
C TYR A 555 -0.43 29.47 -2.24
N GLU A 556 0.41 30.02 -1.35
CA GLU A 556 0.04 30.17 0.06
C GLU A 556 -1.08 31.19 0.26
N ASP A 557 -1.04 32.33 -0.43
CA ASP A 557 -2.12 33.32 -0.39
C ASP A 557 -3.46 32.73 -0.85
N VAL A 558 -3.45 31.92 -1.91
CA VAL A 558 -4.64 31.25 -2.44
C VAL A 558 -5.17 30.20 -1.47
N ARG A 559 -4.30 29.44 -0.79
CA ARG A 559 -4.76 28.51 0.27
C ARG A 559 -5.47 29.25 1.40
N GLN A 560 -4.95 30.41 1.81
CA GLN A 560 -5.61 31.25 2.82
C GLN A 560 -6.94 31.82 2.29
N GLN A 561 -7.02 32.21 1.02
CA GLN A 561 -8.28 32.64 0.39
C GLN A 561 -9.33 31.52 0.36
N VAL A 562 -8.94 30.28 0.00
CA VAL A 562 -9.82 29.11 0.08
C VAL A 562 -10.30 28.90 1.51
N LYS A 563 -9.38 28.92 2.49
CA LYS A 563 -9.72 28.79 3.91
C LYS A 563 -10.70 29.86 4.37
N ALA A 564 -10.46 31.12 4.03
CA ALA A 564 -11.35 32.22 4.38
C ALA A 564 -12.72 32.08 3.71
N ALA A 565 -12.77 31.69 2.43
CA ALA A 565 -14.02 31.51 1.69
C ALA A 565 -14.94 30.47 2.35
N PHE A 566 -14.38 29.34 2.78
CA PHE A 566 -15.16 28.29 3.45
C PHE A 566 -15.44 28.62 4.92
N MET A 567 -14.48 29.16 5.68
CA MET A 567 -14.73 29.54 7.09
C MET A 567 -15.76 30.66 7.23
N ASN A 568 -15.88 31.55 6.25
CA ASN A 568 -16.88 32.62 6.21
C ASN A 568 -18.17 32.22 5.50
N LEU A 569 -18.32 30.95 5.10
CA LEU A 569 -19.55 30.47 4.47
C LEU A 569 -20.70 30.51 5.48
N THR A 570 -21.73 31.29 5.17
CA THR A 570 -22.95 31.38 5.95
C THR A 570 -24.12 30.77 5.17
N ASP A 571 -25.06 30.18 5.91
CA ASP A 571 -26.35 29.77 5.39
C ASP A 571 -27.36 30.89 5.60
N PRO A 572 -27.88 31.53 4.52
CA PRO A 572 -28.89 32.58 4.65
C PRO A 572 -30.18 32.12 5.32
N ALA A 573 -30.54 30.83 5.21
CA ALA A 573 -31.71 30.28 5.90
C ALA A 573 -31.49 30.19 7.41
N THR A 574 -30.22 30.18 7.85
CA THR A 574 -29.87 30.07 9.26
C THR A 574 -28.69 30.99 9.66
N PRO A 575 -28.87 32.33 9.64
CA PRO A 575 -27.79 33.29 9.85
C PRO A 575 -27.04 33.10 11.17
N GLY A 576 -25.71 33.26 11.14
CA GLY A 576 -24.83 33.14 12.30
C GLY A 576 -24.49 31.71 12.72
N ARG A 577 -24.95 30.69 11.99
CA ARG A 577 -24.64 29.28 12.29
C ARG A 577 -23.41 28.80 11.52
N PRO A 578 -22.52 28.01 12.14
CA PRO A 578 -21.39 27.41 11.45
C PRO A 578 -21.85 26.36 10.43
N VAL A 579 -21.48 26.57 9.15
CA VAL A 579 -21.68 25.60 8.06
C VAL A 579 -20.50 24.62 7.99
N ILE A 580 -19.29 25.13 8.24
CA ILE A 580 -18.03 24.40 8.24
C ILE A 580 -17.59 24.12 9.67
N ASP A 581 -17.19 22.87 9.98
CA ASP A 581 -16.59 22.50 11.27
C ASP A 581 -15.16 23.04 11.38
N ARG A 582 -14.34 22.74 10.37
CA ARG A 582 -12.96 23.24 10.28
C ARG A 582 -12.42 23.16 8.84
N VAL A 583 -11.40 23.97 8.57
CA VAL A 583 -10.59 23.90 7.36
C VAL A 583 -9.14 23.59 7.73
N LEU A 584 -8.62 22.50 7.16
CA LEU A 584 -7.26 22.00 7.39
C LEU A 584 -6.39 22.29 6.17
N MET A 585 -5.18 22.78 6.43
CA MET A 585 -4.10 22.76 5.48
C MET A 585 -3.58 21.32 5.31
N LYS A 586 -3.02 21.03 4.14
CA LYS A 586 -2.45 19.72 3.80
C LYS A 586 -1.56 19.13 4.89
N GLU A 587 -0.67 19.94 5.47
CA GLU A 587 0.29 19.52 6.48
C GLU A 587 -0.39 19.06 7.79
N GLU A 588 -1.55 19.63 8.11
CA GLU A 588 -2.35 19.29 9.30
C GLU A 588 -2.99 17.90 9.18
N LEU A 589 -3.08 17.34 7.96
CA LEU A 589 -3.64 16.00 7.73
C LEU A 589 -2.77 14.86 8.29
N ARG A 590 -1.52 15.13 8.70
CA ARG A 590 -0.63 14.13 9.34
C ARG A 590 -1.26 13.55 10.60
N ASN A 591 -2.11 14.33 11.27
CA ASN A 591 -2.85 13.88 12.43
C ASN A 591 -4.23 14.56 12.54
N VAL A 592 -5.26 13.92 11.99
CA VAL A 592 -6.66 14.32 12.19
C VAL A 592 -7.28 13.42 13.24
N ASP A 593 -7.41 13.94 14.47
CA ASP A 593 -8.00 13.27 15.62
C ASP A 593 -7.31 11.94 16.02
N GLY A 594 -6.08 11.69 15.57
CA GLY A 594 -5.32 10.43 15.71
C GLY A 594 -5.34 9.53 14.46
N THR A 595 -5.69 10.08 13.29
CA THR A 595 -5.60 9.41 11.97
C THR A 595 -4.57 10.12 11.11
N ASP A 596 -3.78 9.37 10.33
CA ASP A 596 -2.77 9.95 9.44
C ASP A 596 -3.27 9.95 7.99
N ALA A 597 -3.90 11.06 7.59
CA ALA A 597 -4.56 11.22 6.31
C ALA A 597 -3.69 11.93 5.25
N LEU A 598 -2.42 12.19 5.56
CA LEU A 598 -1.51 12.97 4.71
C LEU A 598 -0.73 12.07 3.75
N HIS A 599 -1.24 11.92 2.54
CA HIS A 599 -0.48 11.42 1.41
C HIS A 599 0.17 12.58 0.63
N PRO A 600 1.50 12.57 0.38
CA PRO A 600 2.19 13.72 -0.21
C PRO A 600 1.61 14.20 -1.55
N SER A 601 1.24 13.29 -2.45
CA SER A 601 0.72 13.60 -3.80
C SER A 601 -0.79 13.44 -3.96
N ARG A 602 -1.51 12.96 -2.93
CA ARG A 602 -2.93 12.55 -3.07
C ARG A 602 -3.88 13.21 -2.10
N SER A 603 -3.36 13.93 -1.11
CA SER A 603 -4.18 14.79 -0.26
C SER A 603 -4.29 16.19 -0.86
N GLY A 604 -5.48 16.77 -0.79
CA GLY A 604 -5.76 18.14 -1.22
C GLY A 604 -4.86 19.18 -0.53
N ASP A 605 -4.67 20.32 -1.20
CA ASP A 605 -3.89 21.44 -0.69
C ASP A 605 -4.59 22.13 0.50
N VAL A 606 -5.92 22.11 0.48
CA VAL A 606 -6.82 22.54 1.56
C VAL A 606 -7.95 21.52 1.68
N VAL A 607 -8.30 21.10 2.89
CA VAL A 607 -9.38 20.14 3.17
C VAL A 607 -10.42 20.80 4.06
N VAL A 608 -11.66 20.80 3.60
CA VAL A 608 -12.79 21.44 4.26
C VAL A 608 -13.71 20.37 4.81
N ILE A 609 -14.04 20.46 6.10
CA ILE A 609 -14.94 19.54 6.79
C ILE A 609 -16.22 20.30 7.14
N ALA A 610 -17.34 19.88 6.56
CA ALA A 610 -18.67 20.42 6.85
C ALA A 610 -19.15 20.00 8.25
N ARG A 611 -20.10 20.74 8.79
CA ARG A 611 -20.82 20.38 10.02
C ARG A 611 -22.19 19.78 9.63
N PRO A 612 -22.67 18.68 10.23
CA PRO A 612 -24.06 18.26 10.02
C PRO A 612 -25.05 19.38 10.42
N PRO A 613 -26.12 19.63 9.65
CA PRO A 613 -26.69 18.78 8.61
C PRO A 613 -26.21 19.10 7.18
N TYR A 614 -25.04 19.72 7.02
CA TYR A 614 -24.46 20.03 5.71
C TYR A 614 -23.56 18.90 5.20
N GLN A 615 -23.60 18.62 3.91
CA GLN A 615 -22.63 17.83 3.17
C GLN A 615 -22.05 18.64 2.00
N PHE A 616 -21.06 18.11 1.27
CA PHE A 616 -20.65 18.66 -0.02
C PHE A 616 -21.31 17.94 -1.18
N ASP A 617 -21.97 18.70 -2.04
CA ASP A 617 -22.49 18.25 -3.33
C ASP A 617 -22.81 19.45 -4.24
N ALA A 618 -23.00 19.24 -5.54
CA ALA A 618 -23.35 20.30 -6.50
C ALA A 618 -24.83 20.25 -6.91
N ALA A 619 -25.72 20.14 -5.92
CA ALA A 619 -27.13 19.80 -6.12
C ALA A 619 -27.92 20.85 -6.93
N GLU A 620 -27.64 22.15 -6.75
CA GLU A 620 -28.35 23.23 -7.44
C GLU A 620 -27.37 24.30 -7.99
N PRO A 621 -27.30 24.47 -9.32
CA PRO A 621 -26.45 25.49 -9.94
C PRO A 621 -26.75 26.90 -9.43
N GLY A 622 -25.70 27.69 -9.21
CA GLY A 622 -25.81 29.09 -8.80
C GLY A 622 -26.05 29.33 -7.31
N LYS A 623 -26.35 28.30 -6.51
CA LYS A 623 -26.50 28.40 -5.06
C LYS A 623 -25.27 27.84 -4.32
N ARG A 624 -24.84 28.54 -3.26
CA ARG A 624 -23.76 28.02 -2.38
C ARG A 624 -24.24 26.89 -1.49
N ILE A 625 -25.48 26.99 -1.03
CA ILE A 625 -26.13 26.02 -0.15
C ILE A 625 -27.53 25.78 -0.72
N ALA A 626 -27.88 24.52 -0.90
CA ALA A 626 -29.16 24.09 -1.43
C ALA A 626 -29.69 22.90 -0.62
N PHE A 627 -30.98 22.58 -0.82
CA PHE A 627 -31.56 21.36 -0.29
C PHE A 627 -30.85 20.13 -0.87
N SER A 628 -30.71 19.08 -0.07
CA SER A 628 -30.18 17.79 -0.50
C SER A 628 -31.25 16.72 -0.29
N HIS A 629 -31.52 15.93 -1.34
CA HIS A 629 -32.37 14.74 -1.25
C HIS A 629 -31.67 13.55 -0.57
N PHE A 630 -30.39 13.70 -0.22
CA PHE A 630 -29.72 12.81 0.71
C PHE A 630 -30.05 13.23 2.15
N PHE A 631 -30.46 12.28 2.97
CA PHE A 631 -30.86 12.47 4.35
C PHE A 631 -29.85 11.93 5.38
N GLY A 632 -28.85 11.18 4.94
CA GLY A 632 -27.74 10.72 5.77
C GLY A 632 -26.41 10.81 5.03
N GLN A 633 -25.31 11.03 5.75
CA GLN A 633 -24.00 11.12 5.14
C GLN A 633 -22.86 10.74 6.11
N HIS A 634 -21.76 10.29 5.55
CA HIS A 634 -20.50 9.97 6.20
C HIS A 634 -19.43 11.05 5.85
N GLY A 635 -18.14 10.79 6.10
CA GLY A 635 -17.08 11.72 5.70
C GLY A 635 -16.90 12.96 6.56
N TYR A 636 -17.37 12.97 7.81
CA TYR A 636 -17.13 14.05 8.78
C TYR A 636 -15.87 13.80 9.63
N ALA A 637 -15.64 14.61 10.67
CA ALA A 637 -14.52 14.36 11.59
C ALA A 637 -14.63 12.96 12.23
N PRO A 638 -13.54 12.16 12.33
CA PRO A 638 -13.64 10.75 12.74
C PRO A 638 -14.22 10.52 14.13
N ASN A 639 -14.03 11.47 15.04
CA ASN A 639 -14.54 11.41 16.42
C ASN A 639 -15.91 12.08 16.60
N LEU A 640 -16.59 12.50 15.52
CA LEU A 640 -17.90 13.14 15.61
C LEU A 640 -18.96 12.12 16.04
N VAL A 641 -19.33 12.17 17.33
CA VAL A 641 -20.32 11.29 17.95
C VAL A 641 -21.27 12.10 18.82
N ASN A 642 -22.57 12.02 18.52
CA ASN A 642 -23.65 12.57 19.33
C ASN A 642 -24.90 11.69 19.16
N ILE A 643 -24.96 10.59 19.92
CA ILE A 643 -26.00 9.56 19.80
C ILE A 643 -27.41 10.13 20.04
N ALA A 644 -27.54 11.08 20.97
CA ALA A 644 -28.82 11.75 21.26
C ALA A 644 -29.37 12.57 20.07
N ARG A 645 -28.49 12.94 19.13
CA ARG A 645 -28.82 13.66 17.90
C ARG A 645 -28.64 12.79 16.65
N ASN A 646 -28.62 11.47 16.83
CA ASN A 646 -28.48 10.48 15.77
C ASN A 646 -27.17 10.58 14.96
N VAL A 647 -26.07 11.03 15.56
CA VAL A 647 -24.75 11.16 14.90
C VAL A 647 -23.77 10.16 15.48
N ASN A 648 -23.12 9.33 14.64
CA ASN A 648 -22.01 8.50 15.05
C ASN A 648 -21.08 8.17 13.87
N MET A 649 -19.90 8.79 13.80
CA MET A 649 -18.89 8.50 12.76
C MET A 649 -18.06 7.23 13.01
N HIS A 650 -18.22 6.58 14.17
CA HIS A 650 -17.55 5.31 14.42
C HIS A 650 -18.22 4.16 13.67
N GLY A 651 -17.40 3.21 13.20
CA GLY A 651 -17.90 1.95 12.63
C GLY A 651 -18.12 0.89 13.71
N THR A 652 -18.97 -0.09 13.42
CA THR A 652 -19.18 -1.25 14.31
C THR A 652 -17.88 -2.04 14.52
N PHE A 653 -17.70 -2.64 15.70
CA PHE A 653 -16.66 -3.65 15.95
C PHE A 653 -17.19 -4.74 16.87
N ILE A 654 -17.26 -5.98 16.38
CA ILE A 654 -17.56 -7.18 17.16
C ILE A 654 -16.60 -8.30 16.73
N ALA A 655 -16.09 -9.07 17.68
CA ALA A 655 -15.31 -10.26 17.41
C ALA A 655 -15.83 -11.44 18.23
N GLY A 656 -15.89 -12.63 17.66
CA GLY A 656 -16.34 -13.83 18.39
C GLY A 656 -15.90 -15.14 17.72
N GLY A 657 -16.09 -16.26 18.40
CA GLY A 657 -15.69 -17.58 17.91
C GLY A 657 -14.53 -18.19 18.70
N PRO A 658 -13.93 -19.30 18.22
CA PRO A 658 -13.07 -20.16 19.04
C PRO A 658 -11.82 -19.50 19.61
N ALA A 659 -11.29 -18.47 18.92
CA ALA A 659 -10.07 -17.77 19.35
C ALA A 659 -10.33 -16.50 20.17
N ILE A 660 -11.59 -16.15 20.46
CA ILE A 660 -11.98 -14.88 21.07
C ILE A 660 -12.53 -15.11 22.49
N ALA A 661 -12.23 -14.18 23.40
CA ALA A 661 -12.71 -14.18 24.77
C ALA A 661 -14.24 -14.10 24.84
N LYS A 662 -14.83 -14.84 25.78
CA LYS A 662 -16.25 -14.72 26.10
C LYS A 662 -16.46 -13.55 27.06
N LYS A 663 -17.18 -12.51 26.63
CA LYS A 663 -17.62 -11.33 27.41
C LYS A 663 -16.50 -10.44 27.94
N LYS A 664 -15.93 -9.63 27.04
CA LYS A 664 -15.11 -8.44 27.35
C LYS A 664 -15.52 -7.31 26.40
N SER A 665 -15.48 -6.05 26.86
CA SER A 665 -15.59 -4.88 25.98
C SER A 665 -14.21 -4.27 25.76
N LEU A 666 -13.93 -3.78 24.56
CA LEU A 666 -12.66 -3.11 24.24
C LEU A 666 -12.90 -1.64 23.93
N ARG A 667 -12.04 -0.77 24.48
CA ARG A 667 -12.06 0.66 24.21
C ARG A 667 -11.01 1.04 23.18
N ASN A 668 -11.22 2.15 22.50
CA ASN A 668 -10.26 2.78 21.58
C ASN A 668 -9.80 1.82 20.48
N VAL A 669 -10.69 0.96 19.97
CA VAL A 669 -10.39 0.12 18.81
C VAL A 669 -10.27 1.04 17.60
N ARG A 670 -9.26 0.83 16.76
CA ARG A 670 -9.06 1.55 15.50
C ARG A 670 -9.25 0.59 14.34
N ALA A 671 -9.74 1.07 13.21
CA ALA A 671 -9.89 0.26 12.00
C ALA A 671 -8.57 -0.42 11.59
N ILE A 672 -7.45 0.31 11.70
CA ILE A 672 -6.11 -0.22 11.40
C ILE A 672 -5.69 -1.40 12.28
N ASP A 673 -6.32 -1.61 13.45
CA ASP A 673 -5.98 -2.70 14.35
C ASP A 673 -6.54 -4.06 13.88
N VAL A 674 -7.46 -4.08 12.90
CA VAL A 674 -8.17 -5.29 12.45
C VAL A 674 -7.24 -6.25 11.70
N ALA A 675 -6.64 -5.81 10.58
CA ALA A 675 -5.74 -6.64 9.77
C ALA A 675 -4.57 -7.29 10.55
N PRO A 676 -3.76 -6.55 11.35
CA PRO A 676 -2.67 -7.16 12.11
C PRO A 676 -3.16 -8.15 13.18
N THR A 677 -4.36 -7.93 13.72
CA THR A 677 -5.00 -8.87 14.66
C THR A 677 -5.43 -10.16 13.96
N VAL A 678 -6.03 -10.05 12.77
CA VAL A 678 -6.42 -11.21 11.96
C VAL A 678 -5.18 -12.03 11.57
N ALA A 679 -4.10 -11.37 11.12
CA ALA A 679 -2.83 -12.02 10.79
C ALA A 679 -2.24 -12.80 11.98
N PHE A 680 -2.23 -12.17 13.16
CA PHE A 680 -1.79 -12.80 14.41
C PHE A 680 -2.57 -14.08 14.72
N LEU A 681 -3.91 -14.03 14.59
CA LEU A 681 -4.78 -15.17 14.88
C LEU A 681 -4.60 -16.32 13.86
N LEU A 682 -4.35 -16.00 12.59
CA LEU A 682 -4.09 -16.97 11.53
C LEU A 682 -2.65 -17.53 11.54
N ARG A 683 -1.73 -16.92 12.30
CA ARG A 683 -0.29 -17.25 12.36
C ARG A 683 0.43 -17.04 11.03
N ILE A 684 0.08 -15.97 10.34
CA ILE A 684 0.69 -15.52 9.08
C ILE A 684 1.40 -14.19 9.29
N PRO A 685 2.49 -13.85 8.57
CA PRO A 685 2.97 -12.48 8.54
C PRO A 685 1.84 -11.52 8.18
N GLY A 686 1.81 -10.35 8.81
CA GLY A 686 0.81 -9.33 8.53
C GLY A 686 1.06 -8.61 7.20
N PRO A 687 0.17 -7.68 6.83
CA PRO A 687 0.42 -6.80 5.71
C PRO A 687 1.71 -6.00 5.90
N GLN A 688 2.46 -5.82 4.81
CA GLN A 688 3.83 -5.27 4.85
C GLN A 688 3.93 -3.78 5.23
N ASN A 689 2.79 -3.10 5.32
CA ASN A 689 2.68 -1.68 5.70
C ASN A 689 1.80 -1.48 6.95
N ALA A 690 1.41 -2.56 7.64
CA ALA A 690 0.40 -2.48 8.70
C ALA A 690 0.90 -1.68 9.92
N ARG A 691 0.29 -0.53 10.17
CA ARG A 691 0.58 0.34 11.33
C ARG A 691 -0.13 -0.10 12.61
N GLY A 692 -1.34 -0.66 12.50
CA GLY A 692 -2.18 -1.00 13.66
C GLY A 692 -1.57 -2.00 14.65
N ARG A 693 -2.10 -1.98 15.88
CA ARG A 693 -1.64 -2.85 16.97
C ARG A 693 -2.34 -4.21 16.90
N ILE A 694 -1.69 -5.23 17.46
CA ILE A 694 -2.33 -6.53 17.68
C ILE A 694 -3.24 -6.43 18.92
N LEU A 695 -4.54 -6.65 18.74
CA LEU A 695 -5.53 -6.63 19.83
C LEU A 695 -5.45 -7.91 20.69
N LEU A 696 -4.32 -8.12 21.36
CA LEU A 696 -4.09 -9.28 22.24
C LEU A 696 -5.16 -9.42 23.33
N ASP A 697 -5.80 -8.31 23.70
CA ASP A 697 -6.89 -8.24 24.66
C ASP A 697 -8.17 -8.96 24.22
N LEU A 698 -8.28 -9.36 22.95
CA LEU A 698 -9.35 -10.22 22.42
C LEU A 698 -9.21 -11.68 22.85
N LEU A 699 -8.03 -12.13 23.26
CA LEU A 699 -7.80 -13.53 23.57
C LEU A 699 -8.48 -13.94 24.89
N PRO A 700 -9.06 -15.15 24.97
CA PRO A 700 -9.58 -15.69 26.22
C PRO A 700 -8.58 -15.58 27.36
N THR A 701 -9.04 -15.12 28.53
CA THR A 701 -8.27 -15.31 29.76
C THR A 701 -8.69 -16.67 30.33
N PRO A 702 -7.77 -17.63 30.48
CA PRO A 702 -8.11 -18.92 31.05
C PRO A 702 -8.62 -18.77 32.49
N ALA A 703 -9.49 -19.68 32.94
CA ALA A 703 -9.95 -19.70 34.32
C ALA A 703 -8.80 -20.02 35.30
N PRO A 704 -8.80 -19.51 36.54
CA PRO A 704 -7.95 -20.07 37.59
C PRO A 704 -8.33 -21.55 37.83
N PRO A 705 -7.38 -22.41 38.23
CA PRO A 705 -7.69 -23.81 38.54
C PRO A 705 -8.75 -23.87 39.64
N LYS A 706 -9.78 -24.70 39.45
CA LYS A 706 -10.81 -24.95 40.47
C LYS A 706 -10.13 -25.59 41.69
N PRO A 707 -10.36 -25.12 42.93
CA PRO A 707 -9.89 -25.83 44.11
C PRO A 707 -10.48 -27.25 44.11
N PRO A 708 -9.73 -28.26 44.58
CA PRO A 708 -10.21 -29.63 44.61
C PRO A 708 -11.49 -29.72 45.47
N PRO A 709 -12.48 -30.53 45.08
CA PRO A 709 -13.69 -30.72 45.85
C PRO A 709 -13.37 -31.58 47.09
N GLY A 710 -13.55 -31.00 48.27
CA GLY A 710 -13.49 -31.73 49.54
C GLY A 710 -12.52 -31.11 50.54
N GLY A 711 -13.07 -30.49 51.59
CA GLY A 711 -12.33 -30.20 52.80
C GLY A 711 -11.92 -31.51 53.46
N GLY A 712 -10.61 -31.74 53.55
CA GLY A 712 -10.01 -32.85 54.26
C GLY A 712 -8.54 -32.50 54.49
N THR A 713 -8.19 -32.29 55.75
CA THR A 713 -6.84 -32.01 56.22
C THR A 713 -5.89 -33.16 55.84
N ALA A 714 -4.89 -32.90 55.00
CA ALA A 714 -3.75 -33.79 54.82
C ALA A 714 -2.48 -33.01 54.41
N ALA A 715 -1.36 -33.52 54.94
CA ALA A 715 0.01 -33.00 55.05
C ALA A 715 0.66 -32.32 53.80
N PRO A 716 1.72 -31.50 54.02
CA PRO A 716 2.51 -30.91 52.94
C PRO A 716 3.57 -31.91 52.45
N GLY A 717 3.37 -32.49 51.27
CA GLY A 717 4.40 -33.32 50.64
C GLY A 717 3.94 -33.94 49.33
N GLY A 718 4.64 -33.63 48.24
CA GLY A 718 4.50 -34.31 46.95
C GLY A 718 4.03 -33.40 45.82
N GLY A 719 4.84 -33.29 44.77
CA GLY A 719 4.67 -32.36 43.66
C GLY A 719 3.36 -32.55 42.90
N GLY A 720 2.44 -31.59 43.05
CA GLY A 720 1.25 -31.49 42.23
C GLY A 720 1.60 -31.10 40.80
N GLN A 721 1.36 -32.02 39.86
CA GLN A 721 1.41 -31.80 38.43
C GLN A 721 0.36 -30.74 38.06
N LEU A 722 0.78 -29.48 37.93
CA LEU A 722 -0.06 -28.38 37.44
C LEU A 722 -0.52 -28.70 36.02
N THR A 723 -1.79 -29.09 35.86
CA THR A 723 -2.46 -29.20 34.56
C THR A 723 -2.32 -27.86 33.83
N GLY A 724 -1.53 -27.82 32.75
CA GLY A 724 -1.13 -26.57 32.10
C GLY A 724 -2.33 -25.85 31.48
N ARG A 725 -2.49 -24.56 31.81
CA ARG A 725 -3.50 -23.66 31.26
C ARG A 725 -2.99 -22.99 29.97
N ALA A 726 -3.88 -22.68 29.02
CA ALA A 726 -3.54 -21.92 27.81
C ALA A 726 -3.00 -20.52 28.13
N ALA A 727 -2.25 -19.87 27.24
CA ALA A 727 -1.79 -18.50 27.46
C ALA A 727 -2.89 -17.47 27.12
N GLY A 728 -3.15 -16.56 28.06
CA GLY A 728 -4.02 -15.39 27.86
C GLY A 728 -3.25 -14.11 27.56
N PRO A 729 -3.92 -12.95 27.44
CA PRO A 729 -3.28 -11.68 27.06
C PRO A 729 -2.10 -11.27 27.97
N ARG A 730 -2.20 -11.54 29.28
CA ARG A 730 -1.15 -11.22 30.26
C ARG A 730 0.10 -12.12 30.15
N ASP A 731 -0.07 -13.26 29.51
CA ASP A 731 0.98 -14.26 29.28
C ASP A 731 1.71 -14.02 27.95
N LEU A 732 1.42 -12.90 27.26
CA LEU A 732 2.00 -12.54 25.98
C LEU A 732 2.81 -11.24 26.09
N LYS A 733 4.01 -11.25 25.51
CA LYS A 733 4.87 -10.07 25.40
C LYS A 733 5.15 -9.79 23.93
N GLU A 734 4.68 -8.64 23.46
CA GLU A 734 4.99 -8.10 22.14
C GLU A 734 6.16 -7.13 22.24
N ILE A 735 7.28 -7.51 21.65
CA ILE A 735 8.52 -6.72 21.60
C ILE A 735 8.64 -6.11 20.22
N THR A 736 8.87 -4.81 20.19
CA THR A 736 9.03 -4.01 18.97
C THR A 736 10.51 -3.80 18.67
N ILE A 737 10.93 -4.02 17.44
CA ILE A 737 12.29 -3.69 16.97
C ILE A 737 12.14 -2.70 15.84
N LEU A 738 12.78 -1.52 15.94
CA LEU A 738 12.84 -0.54 14.87
C LEU A 738 14.21 -0.61 14.22
N ASN A 739 14.25 -0.71 12.90
CA ASN A 739 15.48 -0.84 12.13
C ASN A 739 15.53 0.13 10.94
N ILE A 740 16.70 0.73 10.74
CA ILE A 740 17.13 1.34 9.48
C ILE A 740 18.40 0.61 8.99
N SER A 741 18.70 0.76 7.71
CA SER A 741 19.88 0.17 7.05
C SER A 741 20.77 1.31 6.52
N ASP A 742 22.08 1.06 6.48
CA ASP A 742 23.12 1.88 5.82
C ASP A 742 22.89 3.37 6.03
N TYR A 743 22.85 3.80 7.30
CA TYR A 743 22.44 5.17 7.61
C TYR A 743 23.41 6.20 7.00
N HIS A 744 24.69 5.85 6.85
CA HIS A 744 25.73 6.64 6.20
C HIS A 744 25.71 8.12 6.62
N GLY A 745 25.48 8.39 7.91
CA GLY A 745 25.45 9.73 8.45
C GLY A 745 24.52 10.70 7.71
N GLN A 746 23.43 10.21 7.10
CA GLN A 746 22.45 11.03 6.39
C GLN A 746 21.63 11.88 7.38
N LEU A 747 22.25 12.93 7.90
CA LEU A 747 21.66 13.81 8.91
C LEU A 747 20.53 14.67 8.33
N THR A 748 20.71 15.14 7.09
CA THR A 748 19.73 15.95 6.37
C THR A 748 18.77 15.09 5.55
N PRO A 749 17.54 15.55 5.29
CA PRO A 749 16.59 14.83 4.44
C PRO A 749 17.12 14.53 3.04
N LEU A 750 16.61 13.45 2.46
CA LEU A 750 16.69 13.17 1.01
C LEU A 750 15.33 13.46 0.37
N THR A 751 15.20 13.21 -0.93
CA THR A 751 13.92 13.33 -1.65
C THR A 751 13.52 12.01 -2.31
N GLU A 752 12.21 11.76 -2.39
CA GLU A 752 11.66 10.62 -3.13
C GLU A 752 10.30 10.96 -3.75
N ALA A 753 10.00 10.37 -4.92
CA ALA A 753 8.68 10.46 -5.52
C ALA A 753 7.62 9.69 -4.72
N ALA A 754 6.49 10.33 -4.45
CA ALA A 754 5.38 9.70 -3.72
C ALA A 754 4.48 8.83 -4.61
N ASP A 755 4.51 9.05 -5.92
CA ASP A 755 3.79 8.29 -6.95
C ASP A 755 4.72 7.99 -8.13
N ASN A 756 4.36 6.99 -8.94
CA ASN A 756 5.01 6.69 -10.21
C ASN A 756 3.98 6.83 -11.34
N LEU A 757 3.73 8.06 -11.75
CA LEU A 757 2.84 8.40 -12.84
C LEU A 757 3.50 8.04 -14.17
N THR A 758 2.80 7.21 -14.95
CA THR A 758 3.24 6.76 -16.27
C THR A 758 2.23 7.27 -17.31
N GLY A 759 2.45 8.48 -17.83
CA GLY A 759 1.59 9.08 -18.83
C GLY A 759 2.27 10.24 -19.55
N THR A 760 1.88 10.50 -20.80
CA THR A 760 2.37 11.67 -21.53
C THR A 760 1.95 12.94 -20.81
N GLY A 761 2.91 13.79 -20.45
CA GLY A 761 2.65 15.05 -19.76
C GLY A 761 2.37 14.92 -18.27
N THR A 762 2.70 13.79 -17.61
CA THR A 762 2.67 13.69 -16.14
C THR A 762 4.03 14.07 -15.53
N ILE A 763 4.03 14.55 -14.28
CA ILE A 763 5.25 14.90 -13.52
C ILE A 763 5.27 14.11 -12.21
N ASN A 764 6.33 13.33 -11.98
CA ASN A 764 6.54 12.65 -10.70
C ASN A 764 7.06 13.62 -9.65
N GLN A 765 6.19 14.03 -8.73
CA GLN A 765 6.54 14.96 -7.65
C GLN A 765 7.39 14.26 -6.58
N VAL A 766 8.51 14.88 -6.25
CA VAL A 766 9.42 14.44 -5.19
C VAL A 766 9.19 15.23 -3.90
N TYR A 767 9.35 14.55 -2.76
CA TYR A 767 9.13 15.11 -1.43
C TYR A 767 10.26 14.73 -0.49
N ASP A 768 10.54 15.60 0.48
CA ASP A 768 11.53 15.34 1.52
C ASP A 768 11.17 14.11 2.38
N ILE A 769 12.17 13.27 2.63
CA ILE A 769 12.05 12.01 3.35
C ILE A 769 13.30 11.77 4.21
N GLY A 770 13.09 11.29 5.44
CA GLY A 770 14.17 10.95 6.35
C GLY A 770 14.93 12.17 6.91
N GLY A 771 16.20 11.97 7.24
CA GLY A 771 17.00 12.93 8.02
C GLY A 771 16.76 12.80 9.53
N ALA A 772 17.80 13.01 10.34
CA ALA A 772 17.79 12.66 11.76
C ALA A 772 16.66 13.35 12.54
N ALA A 773 16.45 14.65 12.27
CA ALA A 773 15.46 15.45 12.96
C ALA A 773 14.02 14.99 12.68
N PHE A 774 13.74 14.41 11.50
CA PHE A 774 12.40 13.92 11.15
C PHE A 774 12.22 12.43 11.48
N LEU A 775 13.29 11.62 11.40
CA LEU A 775 13.27 10.22 11.82
C LEU A 775 12.89 10.03 13.29
N LYS A 776 13.35 10.93 14.18
CA LYS A 776 13.08 10.81 15.61
C LYS A 776 11.58 10.86 15.95
N PRO A 777 10.79 11.86 15.53
CA PRO A 777 9.34 11.86 15.72
C PRO A 777 8.64 10.59 15.21
N TRP A 778 9.07 10.07 14.05
CA TRP A 778 8.57 8.80 13.53
C TRP A 778 8.87 7.64 14.49
N PHE A 779 10.12 7.47 14.94
CA PHE A 779 10.46 6.42 15.90
C PHE A 779 9.72 6.57 17.23
N ASP A 780 9.58 7.78 17.75
CA ASP A 780 8.90 8.05 19.01
C ASP A 780 7.42 7.65 18.94
N ALA A 781 6.74 7.88 17.80
CA ALA A 781 5.37 7.43 17.60
C ALA A 781 5.24 5.89 17.68
N TYR A 782 6.13 5.14 17.04
CA TYR A 782 6.10 3.67 17.07
C TYR A 782 6.55 3.08 18.41
N ARG A 783 7.48 3.74 19.10
CA ARG A 783 7.88 3.37 20.47
C ARG A 783 6.74 3.58 21.46
N GLY A 784 5.97 4.66 21.32
CA GLY A 784 4.79 4.94 22.13
C GLY A 784 3.71 3.85 22.05
N GLU A 785 3.66 3.09 20.94
CA GLU A 785 2.73 1.96 20.78
C GLU A 785 3.29 0.61 21.30
N ALA A 786 4.59 0.52 21.60
CA ALA A 786 5.25 -0.72 21.99
C ALA A 786 4.89 -1.17 23.43
N ARG A 787 4.02 -2.18 23.55
CA ARG A 787 3.41 -2.56 24.86
C ARG A 787 4.38 -3.21 25.85
N ALA A 788 5.35 -4.01 25.40
CA ALA A 788 6.29 -4.71 26.31
C ALA A 788 7.71 -4.11 26.31
N GLY A 789 7.99 -3.16 25.41
CA GLY A 789 9.29 -2.54 25.23
C GLY A 789 9.77 -2.60 23.78
N HIS A 790 10.83 -1.86 23.48
CA HIS A 790 11.38 -1.73 22.15
C HIS A 790 12.91 -1.79 22.12
N VAL A 791 13.46 -2.08 20.94
CA VAL A 791 14.88 -1.93 20.61
C VAL A 791 15.00 -1.22 19.27
N THR A 792 15.80 -0.16 19.18
CA THR A 792 16.14 0.49 17.91
C THR A 792 17.56 0.13 17.51
N LEU A 793 17.76 -0.30 16.27
CA LEU A 793 19.05 -0.80 15.79
C LEU A 793 19.31 -0.47 14.31
N THR A 794 20.57 -0.51 13.90
CA THR A 794 21.03 -0.53 12.50
C THR A 794 22.04 -1.65 12.31
N GLY A 795 22.19 -2.19 11.10
CA GLY A 795 23.01 -3.39 10.81
C GLY A 795 24.50 -3.12 10.60
N GLY A 796 24.91 -1.86 10.59
CA GLY A 796 26.27 -1.40 10.35
C GLY A 796 26.22 -0.14 9.47
N ASP A 797 27.39 0.36 9.05
CA ASP A 797 27.51 1.50 8.12
C ASP A 797 26.64 2.70 8.48
N ALA A 798 26.48 2.92 9.79
CA ALA A 798 25.87 4.14 10.27
C ALA A 798 26.76 5.35 9.98
N VAL A 799 28.07 5.13 9.92
CA VAL A 799 29.16 6.07 9.67
C VAL A 799 29.99 5.58 8.46
N GLY A 800 30.97 6.39 8.03
CA GLY A 800 31.71 6.17 6.79
C GLY A 800 30.83 6.27 5.52
N ALA A 801 31.47 6.53 4.38
CA ALA A 801 30.81 6.96 3.13
C ALA A 801 29.74 8.08 3.33
N THR A 802 29.91 8.94 4.32
CA THR A 802 28.88 9.90 4.77
C THR A 802 28.93 11.22 3.99
N PRO A 803 27.81 11.97 3.92
CA PRO A 803 27.81 13.32 3.37
C PRO A 803 28.75 14.27 4.12
N PRO A 804 29.20 15.38 3.51
CA PRO A 804 30.14 16.32 4.12
C PRO A 804 29.76 16.83 5.52
N ILE A 805 28.46 17.01 5.78
CA ILE A 805 27.96 17.42 7.11
C ILE A 805 28.35 16.45 8.24
N SER A 806 28.63 15.19 7.90
CA SER A 806 29.11 14.19 8.83
C SER A 806 30.60 13.90 8.66
N SER A 807 31.05 13.61 7.43
CA SER A 807 32.44 13.20 7.17
C SER A 807 33.46 14.26 7.55
N PHE A 808 33.16 15.55 7.37
CA PHE A 808 34.05 16.66 7.74
C PHE A 808 34.38 16.68 9.23
N PHE A 809 33.41 16.33 10.07
CA PHE A 809 33.56 16.26 11.54
C PHE A 809 33.95 14.86 12.02
N GLY A 810 34.40 14.00 11.10
CA GLY A 810 34.82 12.63 11.39
C GLY A 810 33.70 11.74 11.92
N ASP A 811 32.47 11.92 11.41
CA ASP A 811 31.27 11.16 11.76
C ASP A 811 30.79 11.26 13.23
N LYS A 812 31.45 12.08 14.06
CA LYS A 812 31.01 12.34 15.45
C LYS A 812 29.56 12.85 15.53
N PRO A 813 29.12 13.80 14.66
CA PRO A 813 27.73 14.25 14.67
C PRO A 813 26.72 13.13 14.39
N THR A 814 27.09 12.10 13.63
CA THR A 814 26.22 10.95 13.37
C THR A 814 25.98 10.13 14.63
N ILE A 815 27.04 9.83 15.40
CA ILE A 815 26.90 9.10 16.66
C ILE A 815 26.04 9.88 17.66
N GLU A 816 26.25 11.19 17.76
CA GLU A 816 25.45 12.07 18.60
C GLU A 816 23.98 12.13 18.17
N ALA A 817 23.72 12.23 16.87
CA ALA A 817 22.36 12.19 16.34
C ALA A 817 21.68 10.85 16.64
N MET A 818 22.37 9.72 16.45
CA MET A 818 21.85 8.39 16.80
C MET A 818 21.54 8.24 18.29
N ASN A 819 22.39 8.79 19.16
CA ASN A 819 22.14 8.84 20.60
C ASN A 819 20.83 9.58 20.91
N ARG A 820 20.61 10.74 20.28
CA ARG A 820 19.39 11.55 20.45
C ARG A 820 18.15 10.88 19.86
N MET A 821 18.31 10.19 18.74
CA MET A 821 17.27 9.34 18.15
C MET A 821 16.97 8.09 19.00
N GLY A 822 17.76 7.78 20.03
CA GLY A 822 17.50 6.69 20.96
C GLY A 822 17.86 5.30 20.44
N PHE A 823 18.92 5.18 19.63
CA PHE A 823 19.44 3.87 19.22
C PHE A 823 19.92 3.06 20.43
N ASN A 824 19.76 1.74 20.35
CA ASN A 824 20.19 0.80 21.39
C ASN A 824 21.37 -0.05 20.94
N LEU A 825 21.42 -0.39 19.65
CA LEU A 825 22.44 -1.25 19.04
C LEU A 825 22.88 -0.71 17.68
N ASP A 826 24.11 -0.99 17.31
CA ASP A 826 24.64 -0.84 15.95
C ASP A 826 25.45 -2.10 15.60
N GLY A 827 25.35 -2.56 14.36
CA GLY A 827 26.23 -3.60 13.85
C GLY A 827 27.60 -3.03 13.53
N LEU A 828 28.52 -3.89 13.10
CA LEU A 828 29.73 -3.41 12.42
C LEU A 828 29.58 -3.71 10.94
N GLY A 829 29.54 -2.67 10.12
CA GLY A 829 29.74 -2.77 8.68
C GLY A 829 31.17 -2.42 8.31
N ASN A 830 31.47 -2.44 7.01
CA ASN A 830 32.81 -2.13 6.53
C ASN A 830 33.16 -0.65 6.77
N HIS A 831 32.22 0.27 6.58
CA HIS A 831 32.46 1.71 6.66
C HIS A 831 32.69 2.23 8.08
N ASN A 832 32.44 1.42 9.12
CA ASN A 832 32.93 1.70 10.48
C ASN A 832 34.46 1.82 10.55
N PHE A 833 35.19 1.23 9.60
CA PHE A 833 36.64 1.18 9.57
C PHE A 833 37.27 2.13 8.53
N ASP A 834 36.51 3.00 7.85
CA ASP A 834 37.03 3.90 6.80
C ASP A 834 38.24 4.73 7.27
N ARG A 835 38.19 5.24 8.50
CA ARG A 835 39.29 6.02 9.13
C ARG A 835 40.27 5.16 9.94
N GLY A 836 40.21 3.84 9.77
CA GLY A 836 40.99 2.84 10.50
C GLY A 836 40.44 2.48 11.87
N GLN A 837 40.77 1.27 12.34
CA GLN A 837 40.25 0.69 13.58
C GLN A 837 40.59 1.52 14.82
N GLN A 838 41.73 2.21 14.83
CA GLN A 838 42.12 3.05 15.96
C GLN A 838 41.16 4.23 16.11
N TYR A 839 40.84 4.93 15.02
CA TYR A 839 39.89 6.04 15.04
C TYR A 839 38.51 5.58 15.51
N PHE A 840 38.01 4.46 14.95
CA PHE A 840 36.74 3.88 15.39
C PHE A 840 36.70 3.63 16.90
N ARG A 841 37.71 2.92 17.44
CA ARG A 841 37.78 2.52 18.85
C ARG A 841 38.01 3.69 19.82
N GLU A 842 38.82 4.67 19.42
CA GLU A 842 39.24 5.76 20.32
C GLU A 842 38.36 7.01 20.18
N GLN A 843 37.68 7.20 19.05
CA GLN A 843 36.90 8.42 18.78
C GLN A 843 35.39 8.16 18.69
N LEU A 844 34.95 7.11 18.00
CA LEU A 844 33.51 6.88 17.75
C LEU A 844 32.86 6.01 18.84
N VAL A 845 33.48 4.87 19.19
CA VAL A 845 32.95 3.97 20.24
C VAL A 845 32.69 4.68 21.57
N PRO A 846 33.56 5.57 22.08
CA PRO A 846 33.32 6.27 23.35
C PRO A 846 32.14 7.25 23.32
N LEU A 847 31.74 7.75 22.15
CA LEU A 847 30.61 8.67 22.00
C LEU A 847 29.26 7.92 21.99
N ALA A 848 29.24 6.63 21.63
CA ALA A 848 28.02 5.87 21.47
C ALA A 848 27.36 5.54 22.82
N LYS A 849 26.08 5.90 22.96
CA LYS A 849 25.19 5.46 24.06
C LYS A 849 24.48 4.13 23.75
N PHE A 850 24.74 3.58 22.58
CA PHE A 850 24.34 2.25 22.13
C PHE A 850 25.53 1.29 22.12
N ARG A 851 25.27 -0.01 21.99
CA ARG A 851 26.32 -1.03 21.94
C ARG A 851 26.57 -1.51 20.51
N TYR A 852 27.82 -1.43 20.06
CA TYR A 852 28.28 -2.09 18.84
C TYR A 852 28.31 -3.61 18.98
N LEU A 853 27.81 -4.33 17.99
CA LEU A 853 27.79 -5.78 17.95
C LEU A 853 28.38 -6.38 16.67
N SER A 854 29.28 -7.34 16.83
CA SER A 854 29.72 -8.24 15.75
C SER A 854 30.28 -9.52 16.34
N ALA A 855 29.75 -10.66 15.92
CA ALA A 855 30.15 -11.98 16.39
C ALA A 855 31.35 -12.55 15.61
N ASN A 856 31.62 -12.05 14.41
CA ASN A 856 32.62 -12.59 13.51
C ASN A 856 33.82 -11.68 13.26
N VAL A 857 33.85 -10.45 13.79
CA VAL A 857 35.07 -9.62 13.85
C VAL A 857 35.83 -9.92 15.13
N THR A 858 37.00 -10.54 15.01
CA THR A 858 37.77 -11.08 16.13
C THR A 858 39.25 -10.72 16.06
N GLN A 859 39.94 -10.76 17.21
CA GLN A 859 41.40 -10.72 17.31
C GLN A 859 41.86 -12.01 18.00
N GLY A 860 42.66 -12.83 17.32
CA GLY A 860 43.08 -14.14 17.86
C GLY A 860 41.90 -15.06 18.22
N GLY A 861 40.79 -14.96 17.48
CA GLY A 861 39.56 -15.75 17.72
C GLY A 861 38.67 -15.26 18.87
N GLN A 862 39.01 -14.14 19.52
CA GLN A 862 38.19 -13.52 20.58
C GLN A 862 37.55 -12.22 20.09
N THR A 863 36.34 -11.90 20.58
CA THR A 863 35.70 -10.61 20.31
C THR A 863 36.37 -9.50 21.14
N PRO A 864 36.83 -8.40 20.51
CA PRO A 864 37.40 -7.24 21.20
C PRO A 864 36.42 -6.58 22.20
N PRO A 865 36.92 -5.91 23.26
CA PRO A 865 36.08 -5.33 24.32
C PRO A 865 35.21 -4.13 23.89
N GLU A 866 35.56 -3.47 22.79
CA GLU A 866 34.86 -2.29 22.27
C GLU A 866 33.48 -2.63 21.71
N TRP A 867 33.32 -3.82 21.15
CA TRP A 867 32.02 -4.38 20.74
C TRP A 867 31.72 -5.68 21.48
N ALA A 868 30.59 -6.31 21.18
CA ALA A 868 30.26 -7.61 21.75
C ALA A 868 29.69 -8.52 20.66
N PRO A 869 29.76 -9.85 20.80
CA PRO A 869 29.16 -10.73 19.81
C PRO A 869 27.63 -10.67 19.86
N ALA A 870 27.07 -10.42 21.04
CA ALA A 870 25.64 -10.32 21.25
C ALA A 870 25.29 -9.48 22.48
N LYS A 871 24.08 -8.90 22.50
CA LYS A 871 23.46 -8.26 23.66
C LYS A 871 22.13 -8.92 23.96
N THR A 872 21.86 -9.24 25.23
CA THR A 872 20.54 -9.72 25.68
C THR A 872 19.79 -8.62 26.41
N PHE A 873 18.57 -8.33 25.96
CA PHE A 873 17.62 -7.48 26.67
C PHE A 873 16.61 -8.35 27.41
N THR A 874 16.18 -7.85 28.56
CA THR A 874 15.14 -8.48 29.38
C THR A 874 13.92 -7.58 29.39
N PHE A 875 12.77 -8.12 28.99
CA PHE A 875 11.50 -7.41 28.98
C PHE A 875 10.56 -8.03 30.02
N GLY A 876 9.78 -7.16 30.69
CA GLY A 876 8.92 -7.58 31.80
C GLY A 876 9.70 -8.01 33.04
N SER A 877 8.96 -8.51 34.04
CA SER A 877 9.51 -8.88 35.35
C SER A 877 8.87 -10.17 35.89
N GLY A 878 9.53 -10.79 36.87
CA GLY A 878 9.07 -12.01 37.54
C GLY A 878 8.73 -13.14 36.56
N LYS A 879 7.50 -13.69 36.68
CA LYS A 879 7.00 -14.79 35.82
C LYS A 879 6.66 -14.36 34.38
N THR A 880 6.68 -13.06 34.08
CA THR A 880 6.43 -12.52 32.72
C THR A 880 7.71 -12.05 32.03
N ARG A 881 8.86 -12.32 32.64
CA ARG A 881 10.18 -11.95 32.14
C ARG A 881 10.50 -12.75 30.89
N VAL A 882 10.86 -12.06 29.81
CA VAL A 882 11.37 -12.64 28.56
C VAL A 882 12.73 -12.07 28.21
N ARG A 883 13.63 -12.90 27.70
CA ARG A 883 14.99 -12.55 27.29
C ARG A 883 15.14 -12.69 25.79
N VAL A 884 15.47 -11.58 25.13
CA VAL A 884 15.74 -11.54 23.70
C VAL A 884 17.19 -11.16 23.47
N ALA A 885 17.93 -12.01 22.76
CA ALA A 885 19.30 -11.74 22.38
C ALA A 885 19.40 -11.25 20.94
N PHE A 886 20.29 -10.29 20.73
CA PHE A 886 20.64 -9.71 19.45
C PHE A 886 22.09 -10.08 19.18
N ILE A 887 22.35 -10.78 18.07
CA ILE A 887 23.68 -11.21 17.64
C ILE A 887 24.07 -10.35 16.45
N GLY A 888 25.22 -9.67 16.53
CA GLY A 888 25.76 -8.87 15.43
C GLY A 888 26.54 -9.73 14.44
N PHE A 889 26.58 -9.35 13.16
CA PHE A 889 27.51 -9.91 12.17
C PHE A 889 27.98 -8.86 11.16
N THR A 890 29.12 -9.11 10.53
CA THR A 890 29.77 -8.24 9.53
C THR A 890 30.00 -9.03 8.24
N ASN A 891 29.91 -8.39 7.07
CA ASN A 891 30.24 -9.03 5.79
C ASN A 891 31.69 -9.52 5.77
N GLU A 892 31.89 -10.72 5.24
CA GLU A 892 33.21 -11.38 5.16
C GLU A 892 34.17 -10.60 4.23
N ASP A 893 33.62 -9.86 3.26
CA ASP A 893 34.37 -9.04 2.32
C ASP A 893 34.84 -7.70 2.91
N ALA A 894 34.41 -7.33 4.13
CA ALA A 894 34.67 -6.01 4.72
C ALA A 894 36.13 -5.54 4.63
N PRO A 895 37.16 -6.38 4.89
CA PRO A 895 38.56 -5.95 4.79
C PRO A 895 39.00 -5.53 3.39
N THR A 896 38.27 -5.97 2.35
CA THR A 896 38.55 -5.62 0.94
C THR A 896 37.79 -4.38 0.46
N LEU A 897 36.84 -3.88 1.27
CA LEU A 897 35.96 -2.75 0.97
C LEU A 897 36.40 -1.45 1.64
N VAL A 898 37.47 -1.52 2.43
CA VAL A 898 38.19 -0.37 3.02
C VAL A 898 39.67 -0.48 2.71
N ARG A 899 40.48 0.49 3.14
CA ARG A 899 41.93 0.45 2.97
C ARG A 899 42.53 -0.82 3.62
N PRO A 900 43.49 -1.54 2.99
CA PRO A 900 43.97 -2.85 3.48
C PRO A 900 44.54 -2.91 4.91
N ASP A 901 44.97 -1.78 5.49
CA ASP A 901 45.46 -1.65 6.86
C ASP A 901 44.37 -1.24 7.87
N ALA A 902 43.18 -0.85 7.40
CA ALA A 902 42.14 -0.25 8.22
C ALA A 902 41.63 -1.16 9.34
N PHE A 903 41.59 -2.48 9.10
CA PHE A 903 41.20 -3.47 10.10
C PHE A 903 42.32 -3.82 11.10
N GLY A 904 43.58 -3.47 10.81
CA GLY A 904 44.73 -3.78 11.67
C GLY A 904 44.78 -5.27 12.07
N PRO A 905 44.78 -5.62 13.36
CA PRO A 905 44.89 -7.01 13.82
C PRO A 905 43.57 -7.81 13.75
N PHE A 906 42.47 -7.18 13.31
CA PHE A 906 41.15 -7.80 13.33
C PHE A 906 40.90 -8.66 12.09
N GLN A 907 40.31 -9.83 12.30
CA GLN A 907 39.94 -10.79 11.27
C GLN A 907 38.43 -10.92 11.22
N VAL A 908 37.89 -10.94 10.00
CA VAL A 908 36.47 -11.22 9.76
C VAL A 908 36.32 -12.69 9.37
N THR A 909 35.66 -13.45 10.24
CA THR A 909 35.39 -14.89 10.05
C THR A 909 33.98 -15.11 9.49
N SER A 910 33.58 -16.37 9.26
CA SER A 910 32.26 -16.61 8.68
C SER A 910 31.11 -16.11 9.55
N ALA A 911 30.27 -15.25 8.98
CA ALA A 911 29.12 -14.67 9.67
C ALA A 911 28.11 -15.76 10.10
N THR A 912 27.80 -16.69 9.19
CA THR A 912 26.83 -17.76 9.43
C THR A 912 27.28 -18.69 10.56
N ASP A 913 28.55 -19.10 10.57
CA ASP A 913 29.09 -19.97 11.59
C ASP A 913 29.14 -19.29 12.97
N ALA A 914 29.58 -18.04 13.00
CA ALA A 914 29.60 -17.25 14.23
C ALA A 914 28.19 -17.05 14.80
N VAL A 915 27.22 -16.64 13.97
CA VAL A 915 25.81 -16.48 14.37
C VAL A 915 25.27 -17.78 14.95
N ASN A 916 25.46 -18.90 14.24
CA ASN A 916 24.99 -20.20 14.68
C ASN A 916 25.66 -20.67 15.98
N ALA A 917 26.97 -20.42 16.16
CA ALA A 917 27.69 -20.76 17.39
C ALA A 917 27.19 -19.95 18.59
N HIS A 918 27.01 -18.64 18.43
CA HIS A 918 26.47 -17.78 19.49
C HIS A 918 25.00 -18.09 19.78
N ALA A 919 24.19 -18.36 18.76
CA ALA A 919 22.79 -18.74 18.95
C ALA A 919 22.66 -20.02 19.79
N ARG A 920 23.46 -21.06 19.50
CA ARG A 920 23.53 -22.29 20.31
C ARG A 920 23.85 -21.99 21.77
N ARG A 921 24.90 -21.19 22.03
CA ARG A 921 25.30 -20.81 23.40
C ARG A 921 24.21 -20.02 24.13
N LEU A 922 23.54 -19.09 23.44
CA LEU A 922 22.48 -18.26 24.02
C LEU A 922 21.23 -19.08 24.34
N LYS A 923 20.82 -20.02 23.46
CA LYS A 923 19.74 -20.95 23.79
C LYS A 923 20.08 -21.83 24.99
N ALA A 924 21.31 -22.34 25.09
CA ALA A 924 21.75 -23.11 26.26
C ALA A 924 21.70 -22.29 27.55
N LYS A 925 21.89 -20.96 27.48
CA LYS A 925 21.72 -20.01 28.59
C LYS A 925 20.26 -19.59 28.85
N GLY A 926 19.28 -20.24 28.22
CA GLY A 926 17.85 -19.97 28.42
C GLY A 926 17.39 -18.62 27.85
N VAL A 927 17.91 -18.21 26.69
CA VAL A 927 17.36 -17.09 25.91
C VAL A 927 16.12 -17.54 25.14
N ASP A 928 15.07 -16.73 25.20
CA ASP A 928 13.74 -17.09 24.71
C ASP A 928 13.62 -16.85 23.20
N ALA A 929 14.12 -15.70 22.73
CA ALA A 929 14.18 -15.34 21.31
C ALA A 929 15.55 -14.80 20.89
N ILE A 930 15.93 -15.03 19.63
CA ILE A 930 17.21 -14.58 19.06
C ILE A 930 16.96 -13.83 17.75
N VAL A 931 17.53 -12.65 17.65
CA VAL A 931 17.59 -11.83 16.44
C VAL A 931 19.06 -11.79 16.01
N ALA A 932 19.35 -12.18 14.78
CA ALA A 932 20.62 -11.87 14.16
C ALA A 932 20.43 -10.61 13.32
N PHE A 933 21.34 -9.65 13.43
CA PHE A 933 21.32 -8.45 12.61
C PHE A 933 22.75 -8.06 12.26
N GLY A 934 22.96 -7.45 11.11
CA GLY A 934 24.31 -7.16 10.69
C GLY A 934 24.43 -6.84 9.21
N HIS A 935 25.68 -6.73 8.79
CA HIS A 935 26.02 -6.09 7.54
C HIS A 935 26.19 -7.10 6.39
N LEU A 936 25.11 -7.80 6.03
CA LEU A 936 24.99 -8.60 4.82
C LEU A 936 23.64 -8.28 4.18
N GLY A 937 23.58 -8.34 2.86
CA GLY A 937 22.40 -7.89 2.12
C GLY A 937 21.87 -8.87 1.08
N ALA A 938 20.66 -8.63 0.62
CA ALA A 938 20.06 -9.22 -0.57
C ALA A 938 20.50 -8.45 -1.81
N THR A 939 20.97 -9.15 -2.83
CA THR A 939 21.56 -8.53 -4.01
C THR A 939 20.61 -8.46 -5.20
N THR A 940 19.57 -9.30 -5.21
CA THR A 940 18.59 -9.41 -6.30
C THR A 940 17.23 -9.87 -5.78
N GLY A 941 16.24 -9.91 -6.68
CA GLY A 941 14.93 -10.48 -6.41
C GLY A 941 13.86 -9.43 -6.22
N THR A 942 12.84 -9.76 -5.42
CA THR A 942 11.74 -8.86 -5.07
C THR A 942 11.62 -8.74 -3.56
N LEU A 943 10.76 -7.83 -3.10
CA LEU A 943 10.45 -7.64 -1.67
C LEU A 943 10.12 -8.97 -0.96
N ASN A 944 9.36 -9.86 -1.61
CA ASN A 944 8.85 -11.10 -1.04
C ASN A 944 9.58 -12.37 -1.52
N ASP A 945 10.54 -12.22 -2.43
CA ASP A 945 11.40 -13.30 -2.91
C ASP A 945 12.79 -12.72 -3.18
N PRO A 946 13.55 -12.39 -2.12
CA PRO A 946 14.90 -11.89 -2.25
C PRO A 946 15.89 -13.03 -2.47
N GLN A 947 17.04 -12.72 -3.10
CA GLN A 947 18.20 -13.61 -3.17
C GLN A 947 19.48 -12.87 -2.77
N GLY A 948 20.49 -13.61 -2.29
CA GLY A 948 21.81 -13.06 -1.96
C GLY A 948 22.40 -13.63 -0.66
N PRO A 949 23.57 -13.13 -0.23
CA PRO A 949 24.27 -13.60 0.97
C PRO A 949 23.43 -13.57 2.25
N LEU A 950 22.63 -12.53 2.43
CA LEU A 950 21.71 -12.42 3.58
C LEU A 950 20.69 -13.58 3.61
N VAL A 951 20.18 -13.96 2.44
CA VAL A 951 19.22 -15.05 2.28
C VAL A 951 19.87 -16.39 2.60
N ALA A 952 21.11 -16.60 2.13
CA ALA A 952 21.89 -17.80 2.46
C ALA A 952 22.12 -17.94 3.97
N LEU A 953 22.48 -16.85 4.67
CA LEU A 953 22.58 -16.84 6.12
C LEU A 953 21.24 -17.17 6.78
N ALA A 954 20.15 -16.52 6.33
CA ALA A 954 18.82 -16.74 6.90
C ALA A 954 18.34 -18.19 6.74
N ASP A 955 18.59 -18.82 5.59
CA ASP A 955 18.23 -20.21 5.32
C ASP A 955 19.11 -21.21 6.13
N ALA A 956 20.38 -20.87 6.35
CA ALA A 956 21.32 -21.67 7.16
C ALA A 956 21.22 -21.42 8.68
N ALA A 957 20.47 -20.41 9.11
CA ALA A 957 20.39 -20.00 10.51
C ALA A 957 19.71 -21.07 11.40
N LYS A 958 20.33 -21.37 12.54
CA LYS A 958 19.86 -22.34 13.54
C LYS A 958 19.58 -21.64 14.86
N ASN A 959 18.40 -21.87 15.42
CA ASN A 959 17.93 -21.23 16.67
C ASN A 959 17.73 -19.71 16.61
N VAL A 960 17.69 -19.13 15.41
CA VAL A 960 17.43 -17.70 15.18
C VAL A 960 15.97 -17.51 14.79
N ASN A 961 15.34 -16.45 15.30
CA ASN A 961 13.96 -16.12 14.98
C ASN A 961 13.86 -15.08 13.86
N VAL A 962 14.75 -14.09 13.83
CA VAL A 962 14.76 -13.00 12.85
C VAL A 962 16.18 -12.77 12.37
N VAL A 963 16.34 -12.53 11.07
CA VAL A 963 17.57 -12.06 10.45
C VAL A 963 17.28 -10.69 9.82
N ILE A 964 18.05 -9.69 10.21
CA ILE A 964 17.96 -8.31 9.69
C ILE A 964 19.26 -7.99 8.96
N GLY A 965 19.17 -7.70 7.67
CA GLY A 965 20.31 -7.36 6.82
C GLY A 965 20.53 -5.86 6.65
N ASP A 966 21.55 -5.57 5.84
CA ASP A 966 22.07 -4.23 5.54
C ASP A 966 22.95 -4.28 4.27
N HIS A 967 23.80 -3.27 4.02
CA HIS A 967 24.89 -3.25 3.02
C HIS A 967 24.50 -2.97 1.56
N THR A 968 23.36 -3.49 1.09
CA THR A 968 23.06 -3.56 -0.35
C THR A 968 22.04 -2.54 -0.87
N ASP A 969 21.54 -1.64 -0.02
CA ASP A 969 20.42 -0.73 -0.35
C ASP A 969 19.22 -1.48 -0.96
N PHE A 970 18.93 -2.69 -0.46
CA PHE A 970 17.86 -3.52 -0.96
C PHE A 970 16.69 -3.57 0.03
N GLN A 971 15.46 -3.63 -0.48
CA GLN A 971 14.29 -3.80 0.38
C GLN A 971 13.79 -5.23 0.32
N ALA A 972 13.85 -5.94 1.44
CA ALA A 972 13.42 -7.32 1.57
C ALA A 972 12.54 -7.50 2.80
N LEU A 973 11.48 -8.31 2.68
CA LEU A 973 10.63 -8.74 3.78
C LEU A 973 10.01 -10.08 3.41
N ASP A 974 10.58 -11.16 3.94
CA ASP A 974 10.16 -12.51 3.59
C ASP A 974 10.23 -13.47 4.80
N ARG A 975 9.42 -14.53 4.76
CA ARG A 975 9.46 -15.63 5.71
C ARG A 975 10.09 -16.86 5.05
N ARG A 976 11.30 -17.18 5.50
CA ARG A 976 12.11 -18.27 4.96
C ARG A 976 11.52 -19.66 5.24
N PRO A 977 11.85 -20.69 4.43
CA PRO A 977 11.33 -22.05 4.61
C PRO A 977 11.62 -22.68 5.98
N ASN A 978 12.76 -22.36 6.59
CA ASN A 978 13.12 -22.79 7.95
C ASN A 978 12.35 -22.04 9.06
N GLY A 979 11.46 -21.12 8.65
CA GLY A 979 10.60 -20.33 9.49
C GLY A 979 11.18 -18.98 9.92
N VAL A 980 12.45 -18.65 9.64
CA VAL A 980 13.08 -17.35 9.97
C VAL A 980 12.34 -16.20 9.28
N LEU A 981 12.18 -15.07 9.99
CA LEU A 981 11.71 -13.82 9.37
C LEU A 981 12.93 -13.04 8.90
N LEU A 982 12.98 -12.67 7.64
CA LEU A 982 14.07 -11.93 7.01
C LEU A 982 13.61 -10.51 6.65
N THR A 983 14.43 -9.51 6.97
CA THR A 983 14.16 -8.11 6.58
C THR A 983 15.43 -7.37 6.17
N GLU A 984 15.34 -6.44 5.23
CA GLU A 984 16.36 -5.43 4.89
C GLU A 984 15.65 -4.14 4.43
N ASN A 985 16.24 -2.97 4.71
CA ASN A 985 15.71 -1.68 4.27
C ASN A 985 16.59 -1.03 3.22
N ARG A 986 15.99 -0.09 2.48
CA ARG A 986 16.74 0.93 1.75
C ARG A 986 17.61 1.77 2.69
N SER A 987 18.73 2.24 2.19
CA SER A 987 19.76 2.97 2.93
C SER A 987 19.32 4.37 3.36
N LYS A 988 20.16 5.03 4.17
CA LYS A 988 20.08 6.47 4.49
C LYS A 988 18.81 6.92 5.23
N GLY A 989 18.10 5.97 5.83
CA GLY A 989 16.89 6.26 6.62
C GLY A 989 15.68 6.70 5.79
N ILE A 990 15.67 6.51 4.47
CA ILE A 990 14.47 6.76 3.64
C ILE A 990 13.38 5.70 3.88
N ARG A 991 13.74 4.60 4.56
CA ARG A 991 12.84 3.57 5.06
C ARG A 991 13.20 3.23 6.49
N PHE A 992 12.22 2.79 7.26
CA PHE A 992 12.46 2.02 8.47
C PHE A 992 11.49 0.84 8.54
N THR A 993 11.94 -0.23 9.18
CA THR A 993 11.11 -1.43 9.43
C THR A 993 10.82 -1.55 10.92
N ARG A 994 9.58 -1.92 11.24
CA ARG A 994 9.17 -2.42 12.55
C ARG A 994 9.04 -3.94 12.49
N VAL A 995 9.84 -4.65 13.29
CA VAL A 995 9.65 -6.08 13.55
C VAL A 995 8.91 -6.25 14.88
N ARG A 996 7.90 -7.12 14.91
CA ARG A 996 7.15 -7.47 16.12
C ARG A 996 7.33 -8.94 16.46
N LEU A 997 7.77 -9.21 17.69
CA LEU A 997 7.91 -10.56 18.24
C LEU A 997 6.92 -10.75 19.39
N VAL A 998 6.00 -11.71 19.26
CA VAL A 998 5.10 -12.09 20.35
C VAL A 998 5.62 -13.37 21.00
N ILE A 999 5.97 -13.28 22.28
CA ILE A 999 6.51 -14.38 23.09
C ILE A 999 5.47 -14.79 24.12
N ASN A 1000 5.22 -16.10 24.23
CA ASN A 1000 4.40 -16.70 25.27
C ASN A 1000 5.26 -16.95 26.53
N THR A 1001 4.93 -16.31 27.65
CA THR A 1001 5.70 -16.38 28.89
C THR A 1001 5.50 -17.68 29.69
N LEU A 1002 4.53 -18.52 29.32
CA LEU A 1002 4.30 -19.82 29.98
C LEU A 1002 5.26 -20.91 29.50
N ASN A 1003 5.81 -20.75 28.29
CA ASN A 1003 6.76 -21.69 27.70
C ASN A 1003 7.96 -21.01 27.05
N ASN A 1004 8.05 -19.69 27.15
CA ASN A 1004 9.12 -18.85 26.62
C ASN A 1004 9.39 -19.04 25.12
N ARG A 1005 8.34 -19.30 24.32
CA ARG A 1005 8.47 -19.47 22.87
C ARG A 1005 7.94 -18.25 22.12
N VAL A 1006 8.64 -17.89 21.04
CA VAL A 1006 8.10 -16.99 20.01
C VAL A 1006 6.95 -17.71 19.31
N ILE A 1007 5.74 -17.17 19.42
CA ILE A 1007 4.53 -17.74 18.81
C ILE A 1007 4.08 -16.97 17.57
N TYR A 1008 4.59 -15.76 17.39
CA TYR A 1008 4.27 -14.91 16.26
C TYR A 1008 5.42 -13.95 16.00
N LYS A 1009 5.66 -13.71 14.71
CA LYS A 1009 6.60 -12.69 14.25
C LYS A 1009 6.10 -12.12 12.93
N THR A 1010 6.25 -10.82 12.77
CA THR A 1010 5.89 -10.09 11.56
C THR A 1010 6.80 -8.87 11.44
N ALA A 1011 6.86 -8.30 10.25
CA ALA A 1011 7.48 -7.02 10.00
C ALA A 1011 6.57 -6.14 9.14
N ASP A 1012 6.75 -4.83 9.25
CA ASP A 1012 6.11 -3.79 8.44
C ASP A 1012 7.14 -2.69 8.18
N TRP A 1013 7.16 -2.11 6.97
CA TRP A 1013 8.08 -1.04 6.58
C TRP A 1013 7.33 0.24 6.25
N HIS A 1014 7.97 1.38 6.49
CA HIS A 1014 7.32 2.69 6.39
C HIS A 1014 8.22 3.74 5.73
N ARG A 1015 7.57 4.75 5.15
CA ARG A 1015 8.21 5.94 4.56
C ARG A 1015 8.15 7.12 5.54
N PRO A 1016 9.27 7.56 6.14
CA PRO A 1016 9.27 8.68 7.06
C PRO A 1016 9.24 10.02 6.30
N TRP A 1017 8.11 10.33 5.69
CA TRP A 1017 7.90 11.61 5.00
C TRP A 1017 8.00 12.78 5.98
N ASN A 1018 8.61 13.88 5.53
CA ASN A 1018 8.82 15.06 6.38
C ASN A 1018 7.59 15.97 6.41
N ILE A 1019 6.78 15.95 5.36
CA ILE A 1019 5.57 16.78 5.26
C ILE A 1019 4.60 16.49 6.42
N GLY A 1020 4.18 17.57 7.09
CA GLY A 1020 3.30 17.52 8.28
C GLY A 1020 3.96 16.99 9.55
N VAL A 1021 5.28 16.73 9.54
CA VAL A 1021 6.04 16.28 10.72
C VAL A 1021 6.97 17.42 11.14
N GLY A 1022 6.82 17.89 12.38
CA GLY A 1022 7.78 18.84 12.94
C GLY A 1022 9.11 18.16 13.20
N PRO A 1023 10.26 18.73 12.80
CA PRO A 1023 11.56 18.18 13.13
C PRO A 1023 11.81 18.27 14.64
N ASP A 1024 12.54 17.30 15.19
CA ASP A 1024 13.05 17.38 16.55
C ASP A 1024 13.94 18.64 16.70
N PRO A 1025 13.59 19.57 17.61
CA PRO A 1025 14.19 20.89 17.65
C PRO A 1025 15.68 20.86 18.01
N GLU A 1026 16.12 19.92 18.85
CA GLU A 1026 17.51 19.80 19.26
C GLU A 1026 18.38 19.23 18.13
N LEU A 1027 17.90 18.19 17.45
CA LEU A 1027 18.57 17.65 16.26
C LEU A 1027 18.62 18.69 15.14
N LYS A 1028 17.53 19.44 14.92
CA LYS A 1028 17.49 20.51 13.92
C LYS A 1028 18.51 21.60 14.23
N ALA A 1029 18.56 22.09 15.47
CA ALA A 1029 19.54 23.11 15.88
C ALA A 1029 20.99 22.62 15.74
N GLN A 1030 21.26 21.35 16.07
CA GLN A 1030 22.57 20.74 15.86
C GLN A 1030 22.95 20.72 14.37
N ILE A 1031 22.05 20.25 13.50
CA ILE A 1031 22.27 20.19 12.04
C ILE A 1031 22.50 21.58 11.47
N ASP A 1032 21.69 22.58 11.87
CA ASP A 1032 21.84 23.96 11.41
C ASP A 1032 23.20 24.56 11.80
N SER A 1033 23.67 24.28 13.02
CA SER A 1033 24.99 24.71 13.49
C SER A 1033 26.14 24.07 12.71
N LEU A 1034 26.01 22.80 12.33
CA LEU A 1034 27.00 22.11 11.50
C LEU A 1034 27.03 22.70 10.09
N ASN A 1035 25.87 22.90 9.47
CA ASN A 1035 25.76 23.52 8.15
C ASN A 1035 26.38 24.93 8.15
N ALA A 1036 26.08 25.76 9.15
CA ALA A 1036 26.65 27.10 9.25
C ALA A 1036 28.19 27.13 9.29
N GLN A 1037 28.83 26.11 9.91
CA GLN A 1037 30.29 25.98 9.93
C GLN A 1037 30.87 25.58 8.58
N LEU A 1038 30.10 24.86 7.75
CA LEU A 1038 30.55 24.33 6.47
C LEU A 1038 30.28 25.25 5.28
N THR A 1039 29.20 26.05 5.33
CA THR A 1039 28.72 26.87 4.20
C THR A 1039 29.83 27.71 3.55
N GLY A 1040 30.68 28.36 4.35
CA GLY A 1040 31.74 29.23 3.81
C GLY A 1040 32.82 28.50 2.99
N GLN A 1041 32.95 27.18 3.17
CA GLN A 1041 33.96 26.38 2.46
C GLN A 1041 33.32 25.51 1.36
N LEU A 1042 32.16 24.91 1.66
CA LEU A 1042 31.57 23.91 0.78
C LEU A 1042 30.68 24.52 -0.30
N SER A 1043 30.11 25.70 -0.09
CA SER A 1043 29.25 26.36 -1.07
C SER A 1043 30.01 27.11 -2.18
N VAL A 1044 31.36 27.07 -2.17
CA VAL A 1044 32.18 27.72 -3.18
C VAL A 1044 31.99 27.03 -4.53
N VAL A 1045 31.46 27.75 -5.52
CA VAL A 1045 31.40 27.29 -6.92
C VAL A 1045 32.80 27.27 -7.49
N ILE A 1046 33.27 26.08 -7.85
CA ILE A 1046 34.61 25.85 -8.38
C ILE A 1046 34.61 25.68 -9.91
N GLY A 1047 33.44 25.47 -10.51
CA GLY A 1047 33.29 25.40 -11.96
C GLY A 1047 31.85 25.16 -12.37
N ASN A 1048 31.64 25.02 -13.67
CA ASN A 1048 30.32 24.83 -14.27
C ASN A 1048 30.34 23.66 -15.25
N SER A 1049 29.17 23.08 -15.52
CA SER A 1049 28.97 22.15 -16.63
C SER A 1049 27.89 22.59 -17.60
N THR A 1050 28.06 22.28 -18.89
CA THR A 1050 27.05 22.52 -19.92
C THR A 1050 25.85 21.57 -19.82
N ARG A 1051 25.96 20.50 -19.02
CA ARG A 1051 24.90 19.50 -18.79
C ARG A 1051 24.95 18.95 -17.37
N ARG A 1052 23.85 18.32 -16.94
CA ARG A 1052 23.81 17.61 -15.65
C ARG A 1052 24.77 16.42 -15.67
N ILE A 1053 25.50 16.23 -14.57
CA ILE A 1053 26.41 15.09 -14.35
C ILE A 1053 25.87 14.28 -13.16
N PRO A 1054 24.99 13.29 -13.42
CA PRO A 1054 24.46 12.43 -12.37
C PRO A 1054 25.44 11.34 -11.97
N ARG A 1055 25.22 10.75 -10.79
CA ARG A 1055 25.86 9.50 -10.36
C ARG A 1055 25.50 8.32 -11.28
N ALA A 1056 24.27 8.32 -11.78
CA ALA A 1056 23.77 7.25 -12.63
C ALA A 1056 24.64 7.07 -13.88
N ASP A 1057 24.88 5.83 -14.27
CA ASP A 1057 25.63 5.53 -15.49
C ASP A 1057 24.75 5.66 -16.75
N ALA A 1058 25.39 5.55 -17.93
CA ALA A 1058 24.72 5.65 -19.22
C ALA A 1058 23.66 4.57 -19.48
N CYS A 1059 23.55 3.54 -18.62
CA CYS A 1059 22.56 2.49 -18.71
C CYS A 1059 21.41 2.68 -17.71
N GLY A 1060 21.37 3.83 -17.03
CA GLY A 1060 20.31 4.19 -16.09
C GLY A 1060 20.44 3.54 -14.71
N GLN A 1061 21.55 2.86 -14.41
CA GLN A 1061 21.78 2.27 -13.10
C GLN A 1061 22.16 3.38 -12.11
N SER A 1062 21.34 3.59 -11.08
CA SER A 1062 21.40 4.76 -10.20
C SER A 1062 22.66 4.90 -9.34
N ALA A 1063 23.39 3.80 -9.10
CA ALA A 1063 24.66 3.78 -8.39
C ALA A 1063 25.88 3.91 -9.32
N GLY A 1064 25.69 3.92 -10.65
CA GLY A 1064 26.74 4.15 -11.65
C GLY A 1064 27.71 2.98 -11.84
N ARG A 1065 27.23 1.73 -11.71
CA ARG A 1065 28.09 0.53 -11.53
C ARG A 1065 28.05 -0.50 -12.68
N THR A 1066 27.43 -0.16 -13.81
CA THR A 1066 27.23 -1.12 -14.91
C THR A 1066 27.69 -0.61 -16.27
N CYS A 1067 27.81 0.70 -16.44
CA CYS A 1067 28.22 1.34 -17.69
C CYS A 1067 29.15 2.54 -17.48
N GLU A 1068 29.70 3.07 -18.57
CA GLU A 1068 30.39 4.37 -18.58
C GLU A 1068 29.48 5.46 -17.98
N SER A 1069 30.03 6.32 -17.13
CA SER A 1069 29.30 7.45 -16.54
C SER A 1069 30.00 8.79 -16.82
N LEU A 1070 29.21 9.87 -16.92
CA LEU A 1070 29.75 11.22 -17.11
C LEU A 1070 30.65 11.62 -15.94
N GLU A 1071 30.23 11.31 -14.72
CA GLU A 1071 31.01 11.56 -13.51
C GLU A 1071 32.32 10.77 -13.49
N GLY A 1072 32.25 9.48 -13.84
CA GLY A 1072 33.42 8.61 -13.93
C GLY A 1072 34.46 9.14 -14.91
N ASN A 1073 34.00 9.61 -16.07
CA ASN A 1073 34.87 10.25 -17.07
C ASN A 1073 35.54 11.50 -16.52
N VAL A 1074 34.81 12.41 -15.86
CA VAL A 1074 35.38 13.63 -15.29
C VAL A 1074 36.45 13.30 -14.24
N VAL A 1075 36.17 12.37 -13.34
CA VAL A 1075 37.12 11.98 -12.29
C VAL A 1075 38.37 11.31 -12.87
N ALA A 1076 38.20 10.38 -13.82
CA ALA A 1076 39.34 9.72 -14.47
C ALA A 1076 40.16 10.70 -15.32
N ASP A 1077 39.51 11.64 -16.01
CA ASP A 1077 40.17 12.69 -16.78
C ASP A 1077 40.96 13.64 -15.88
N ALA A 1078 40.40 14.03 -14.73
CA ALA A 1078 41.10 14.86 -13.74
C ALA A 1078 42.37 14.18 -13.24
N LEU A 1079 42.31 12.89 -12.90
CA LEU A 1079 43.47 12.12 -12.47
C LEU A 1079 44.54 12.05 -13.58
N ARG A 1080 44.14 11.68 -14.80
CA ARG A 1080 45.06 11.51 -15.92
C ARG A 1080 45.72 12.83 -16.30
N ALA A 1081 44.93 13.90 -16.43
CA ALA A 1081 45.40 15.21 -16.88
C ALA A 1081 46.37 15.84 -15.87
N THR A 1082 46.05 15.77 -14.57
CA THR A 1082 46.89 16.38 -13.52
C THR A 1082 48.28 15.76 -13.44
N TYR A 1083 48.40 14.43 -13.62
CA TYR A 1083 49.67 13.73 -13.49
C TYR A 1083 50.35 13.35 -14.81
N GLY A 1084 49.72 13.66 -15.95
CA GLY A 1084 50.26 13.37 -17.28
C GLY A 1084 50.51 11.87 -17.54
N THR A 1085 49.72 10.98 -16.94
CA THR A 1085 49.87 9.52 -17.10
C THR A 1085 49.29 9.04 -18.43
N ASP A 1086 49.72 7.86 -18.88
CA ASP A 1086 49.15 7.22 -20.08
C ASP A 1086 47.65 7.03 -19.91
N PHE A 1087 47.26 6.45 -18.77
CA PHE A 1087 45.90 6.05 -18.45
C PHE A 1087 45.50 6.50 -17.05
N ALA A 1088 44.20 6.53 -16.79
CA ALA A 1088 43.67 6.57 -15.43
C ALA A 1088 42.50 5.59 -15.25
N LEU A 1089 42.32 5.14 -14.02
CA LEU A 1089 41.24 4.25 -13.60
C LEU A 1089 40.72 4.68 -12.24
N THR A 1090 39.40 4.73 -12.07
CA THR A 1090 38.77 4.79 -10.74
C THR A 1090 37.62 3.79 -10.69
N ASN A 1091 37.43 3.11 -9.56
CA ASN A 1091 36.30 2.20 -9.35
C ASN A 1091 35.01 2.99 -9.11
N SER A 1092 33.90 2.58 -9.74
CA SER A 1092 32.57 3.20 -9.57
C SER A 1092 32.07 3.18 -8.12
N GLY A 1093 32.55 2.25 -7.29
CA GLY A 1093 32.23 2.15 -5.87
C GLY A 1093 32.65 3.37 -5.07
N GLY A 1094 33.72 4.05 -5.53
CA GLY A 1094 34.24 5.29 -4.96
C GLY A 1094 33.41 6.54 -5.28
N LEU A 1095 32.46 6.47 -6.22
CA LEU A 1095 31.63 7.59 -6.68
C LEU A 1095 30.24 7.51 -6.03
N ARG A 1096 29.88 8.52 -5.22
CA ARG A 1096 28.80 8.40 -4.22
C ARG A 1096 27.60 9.33 -4.39
N ALA A 1097 27.71 10.37 -5.21
CA ALA A 1097 26.67 11.40 -5.37
C ALA A 1097 26.65 11.93 -6.81
N ASP A 1098 25.73 12.84 -7.13
CA ASP A 1098 25.81 13.62 -8.38
C ASP A 1098 26.93 14.67 -8.26
N LEU A 1099 27.65 14.97 -9.35
CA LEU A 1099 28.71 15.98 -9.35
C LEU A 1099 28.17 17.42 -9.52
N THR A 1100 27.09 17.60 -10.29
CA THR A 1100 26.47 18.92 -10.48
C THR A 1100 25.43 19.23 -9.41
N CYS A 1101 25.25 20.52 -9.10
CA CYS A 1101 24.19 20.98 -8.23
C CYS A 1101 22.79 20.57 -8.74
N PRO A 1102 21.88 20.16 -7.84
CA PRO A 1102 20.51 19.85 -8.22
C PRO A 1102 19.77 21.12 -8.64
N THR A 1103 18.85 21.01 -9.59
CA THR A 1103 18.06 22.16 -10.07
C THR A 1103 17.03 22.67 -9.05
N THR A 1104 16.81 21.91 -7.99
CA THR A 1104 15.96 22.29 -6.87
C THR A 1104 16.85 22.82 -5.75
N ASP A 1105 16.73 24.10 -5.46
CA ASP A 1105 17.51 24.78 -4.42
C ASP A 1105 17.21 24.23 -3.02
N SER A 1106 18.27 23.98 -2.23
CA SER A 1106 18.20 23.54 -0.86
C SER A 1106 19.26 24.25 -0.03
N SER A 1107 18.88 24.80 1.13
CA SER A 1107 19.84 25.42 2.05
C SER A 1107 20.88 24.46 2.65
N THR A 1108 20.83 23.17 2.32
CA THR A 1108 21.64 22.11 2.95
C THR A 1108 22.43 21.26 1.96
N ASP A 1109 22.37 21.55 0.65
CA ASP A 1109 23.11 20.81 -0.39
C ASP A 1109 24.42 21.51 -0.81
N PHE A 1110 24.76 22.63 -0.15
CA PHE A 1110 25.90 23.49 -0.46
C PHE A 1110 25.95 23.94 -1.92
N CYS A 1111 24.78 24.09 -2.56
CA CYS A 1111 24.64 24.62 -3.91
C CYS A 1111 23.95 25.99 -3.89
N PRO A 1112 24.36 26.93 -4.74
CA PRO A 1112 23.62 28.17 -4.93
C PRO A 1112 22.38 27.91 -5.81
N PRO A 1113 21.32 28.73 -5.67
CA PRO A 1113 20.25 28.77 -6.65
C PRO A 1113 20.80 29.11 -8.04
N PHE A 1114 20.34 28.41 -9.09
CA PHE A 1114 20.78 28.65 -10.47
C PHE A 1114 19.70 28.27 -11.49
N THR A 1115 19.87 28.73 -12.73
CA THR A 1115 19.05 28.31 -13.88
C THR A 1115 19.92 27.51 -14.85
N PRO A 1116 19.64 26.22 -15.08
CA PRO A 1116 20.39 25.42 -16.06
C PRO A 1116 20.04 25.80 -17.51
N PRO A 1117 20.99 25.64 -18.45
CA PRO A 1117 22.45 25.59 -18.27
C PRO A 1117 23.05 27.01 -18.08
N PRO A 1118 24.23 27.14 -17.41
CA PRO A 1118 25.11 26.07 -16.92
C PRO A 1118 24.66 25.46 -15.58
N TYR A 1119 25.21 24.29 -15.27
CA TYR A 1119 25.05 23.57 -14.01
C TYR A 1119 26.26 23.82 -13.10
N PRO A 1120 26.14 24.52 -11.97
CA PRO A 1120 27.24 24.75 -11.05
C PRO A 1120 27.79 23.46 -10.43
N ILE A 1121 29.09 23.47 -10.14
CA ILE A 1121 29.78 22.45 -9.36
C ILE A 1121 30.44 23.18 -8.17
N THR A 1122 30.06 22.81 -6.96
CA THR A 1122 30.65 23.38 -5.74
C THR A 1122 31.68 22.45 -5.11
N ARG A 1123 32.50 22.98 -4.20
CA ARG A 1123 33.45 22.18 -3.43
C ARG A 1123 32.75 21.06 -2.66
N GLY A 1124 31.58 21.36 -2.08
CA GLY A 1124 30.73 20.39 -1.39
C GLY A 1124 30.31 19.23 -2.29
N LYS A 1125 29.91 19.51 -3.54
CA LYS A 1125 29.55 18.47 -4.51
C LYS A 1125 30.70 17.51 -4.79
N VAL A 1126 31.93 17.99 -4.95
CA VAL A 1126 33.09 17.10 -5.15
C VAL A 1126 33.32 16.20 -3.93
N LEU A 1127 33.16 16.71 -2.70
CA LEU A 1127 33.25 15.89 -1.49
C LEU A 1127 32.12 14.88 -1.34
N GLU A 1128 30.90 15.22 -1.78
CA GLU A 1128 29.80 14.26 -1.80
C GLU A 1128 30.07 13.11 -2.78
N VAL A 1129 30.72 13.37 -3.91
CA VAL A 1129 31.13 12.34 -4.87
C VAL A 1129 32.24 11.46 -4.31
N LEU A 1130 33.25 12.07 -3.66
CA LEU A 1130 34.47 11.43 -3.17
C LEU A 1130 34.63 11.56 -1.63
N PRO A 1131 33.75 10.95 -0.81
CA PRO A 1131 33.68 11.23 0.62
C PRO A 1131 34.75 10.51 1.47
N PHE A 1132 35.59 9.69 0.85
CA PHE A 1132 36.51 8.79 1.55
C PHE A 1132 37.84 9.43 1.96
N GLY A 1133 38.15 10.61 1.43
CA GLY A 1133 39.47 11.20 1.58
C GLY A 1133 40.58 10.37 0.93
N ASN A 1134 40.23 9.59 -0.11
CA ASN A 1134 41.18 8.82 -0.90
C ASN A 1134 42.28 9.75 -1.45
N VAL A 1135 43.47 9.19 -1.63
CA VAL A 1135 44.62 9.91 -2.17
C VAL A 1135 44.85 9.46 -3.60
N ALA A 1136 45.01 10.41 -4.52
CA ALA A 1136 45.38 10.09 -5.88
C ALA A 1136 46.78 9.48 -5.90
N SER A 1137 47.00 8.46 -6.72
CA SER A 1137 48.25 7.71 -6.72
C SER A 1137 48.65 7.34 -8.14
N THR A 1138 49.95 7.42 -8.43
CA THR A 1138 50.52 7.08 -9.74
C THR A 1138 51.39 5.83 -9.64
N VAL A 1139 51.26 4.91 -10.59
CA VAL A 1139 52.02 3.65 -10.60
C VAL A 1139 52.50 3.32 -12.02
N SER A 1140 53.66 2.67 -12.11
CA SER A 1140 54.11 2.03 -13.35
C SER A 1140 53.67 0.57 -13.38
N ILE A 1141 52.92 0.22 -14.42
CA ILE A 1141 52.34 -1.12 -14.62
C ILE A 1141 52.73 -1.66 -15.98
N ASN A 1142 52.86 -2.97 -16.10
CA ASN A 1142 52.94 -3.60 -17.43
C ASN A 1142 51.56 -3.90 -18.03
N GLY A 1143 51.51 -4.26 -19.31
CA GLY A 1143 50.26 -4.56 -20.00
C GLY A 1143 49.46 -5.73 -19.40
N ALA A 1144 50.14 -6.74 -18.84
CA ALA A 1144 49.48 -7.88 -18.19
C ALA A 1144 48.80 -7.47 -16.86
N GLU A 1145 49.43 -6.56 -16.10
CA GLU A 1145 48.84 -5.97 -14.91
C GLU A 1145 47.63 -5.10 -15.25
N LEU A 1146 47.73 -4.25 -16.29
CA LEU A 1146 46.59 -3.47 -16.80
C LEU A 1146 45.43 -4.38 -17.21
N LYS A 1147 45.72 -5.47 -17.94
CA LYS A 1147 44.71 -6.46 -18.31
C LYS A 1147 44.03 -7.03 -17.08
N THR A 1148 44.80 -7.39 -16.05
CA THR A 1148 44.26 -7.95 -14.80
C THR A 1148 43.34 -6.95 -14.09
N MET A 1149 43.71 -5.66 -14.03
CA MET A 1149 42.86 -4.61 -13.46
C MET A 1149 41.53 -4.48 -14.21
N LEU A 1150 41.57 -4.44 -15.54
CA LEU A 1150 40.37 -4.30 -16.37
C LEU A 1150 39.48 -5.55 -16.30
N GLU A 1151 40.07 -6.74 -16.30
CA GLU A 1151 39.37 -8.02 -16.12
C GLU A 1151 38.68 -8.11 -14.75
N ASN A 1152 39.36 -7.67 -13.68
CA ASN A 1152 38.73 -7.58 -12.36
C ASN A 1152 37.53 -6.63 -12.39
N GLY A 1153 37.70 -5.44 -12.98
CA GLY A 1153 36.66 -4.43 -13.05
C GLY A 1153 35.36 -4.92 -13.70
N VAL A 1154 35.44 -5.76 -14.73
CA VAL A 1154 34.25 -6.30 -15.43
C VAL A 1154 33.86 -7.71 -14.99
N SER A 1155 34.51 -8.28 -13.97
CA SER A 1155 34.35 -9.68 -13.55
C SER A 1155 32.95 -10.02 -12.99
N ARG A 1156 32.23 -9.02 -12.47
CA ARG A 1156 30.90 -9.20 -11.86
C ARG A 1156 29.74 -8.84 -12.80
N MET A 1157 30.02 -8.28 -13.97
CA MET A 1157 29.00 -7.97 -14.96
C MET A 1157 28.16 -9.20 -15.35
N PRO A 1158 26.84 -9.06 -15.53
CA PRO A 1158 26.07 -7.81 -15.53
C PRO A 1158 25.60 -7.31 -14.15
N ALA A 1159 26.02 -7.93 -13.04
CA ALA A 1159 25.66 -7.45 -11.71
C ALA A 1159 26.35 -6.11 -11.39
N ALA A 1160 25.61 -5.19 -10.78
CA ALA A 1160 26.13 -3.90 -10.34
C ALA A 1160 27.08 -4.08 -9.15
N ASP A 1161 28.36 -3.73 -9.32
CA ASP A 1161 29.41 -3.93 -8.33
C ASP A 1161 30.34 -2.71 -8.26
N GLY A 1162 30.86 -2.40 -7.07
CA GLY A 1162 31.72 -1.22 -6.87
C GLY A 1162 33.00 -1.26 -7.69
N ARG A 1163 33.50 -2.45 -8.02
CA ARG A 1163 34.75 -2.62 -8.76
C ARG A 1163 34.69 -2.14 -10.21
N PHE A 1164 33.50 -1.89 -10.77
CA PHE A 1164 33.36 -1.49 -12.18
C PHE A 1164 34.26 -0.28 -12.51
N PRO A 1165 35.11 -0.34 -13.55
CA PRO A 1165 36.14 0.67 -13.76
C PRO A 1165 35.62 1.81 -14.64
N GLN A 1166 35.77 3.06 -14.18
CA GLN A 1166 35.72 4.26 -15.01
C GLN A 1166 37.14 4.61 -15.46
N VAL A 1167 37.33 4.94 -16.73
CA VAL A 1167 38.68 5.00 -17.35
C VAL A 1167 38.92 6.29 -18.14
N SER A 1168 40.18 6.66 -18.29
CA SER A 1168 40.64 7.75 -19.16
C SER A 1168 41.92 7.36 -19.92
N GLY A 1169 42.06 7.85 -21.16
CA GLY A 1169 43.22 7.60 -22.03
C GLY A 1169 43.18 6.27 -22.80
N LEU A 1170 42.23 5.38 -22.50
CA LEU A 1170 41.98 4.13 -23.20
C LEU A 1170 40.49 3.87 -23.37
N CYS A 1171 40.15 2.97 -24.29
CA CYS A 1171 38.82 2.40 -24.45
C CYS A 1171 38.88 0.88 -24.34
N VAL A 1172 37.95 0.29 -23.59
CA VAL A 1172 37.86 -1.14 -23.30
C VAL A 1172 36.60 -1.71 -23.93
N THR A 1173 36.77 -2.76 -24.73
CA THR A 1173 35.66 -3.63 -25.15
C THR A 1173 35.78 -4.95 -24.42
N TYR A 1174 34.68 -5.39 -23.80
CA TYR A 1174 34.62 -6.67 -23.10
C TYR A 1174 33.38 -7.47 -23.49
N ASN A 1175 33.42 -8.79 -23.28
CA ASN A 1175 32.35 -9.72 -23.59
C ASN A 1175 31.97 -10.53 -22.35
N ILE A 1176 30.77 -10.31 -21.83
CA ILE A 1176 30.29 -10.95 -20.59
C ILE A 1176 29.92 -12.43 -20.75
N THR A 1177 29.80 -12.92 -21.99
CA THR A 1177 29.59 -14.34 -22.28
C THR A 1177 30.86 -15.17 -22.08
N LEU A 1178 32.03 -14.51 -21.98
CA LEU A 1178 33.30 -15.16 -21.66
C LEU A 1178 33.46 -15.33 -20.13
N PRO A 1179 34.23 -16.34 -19.68
CA PRO A 1179 34.56 -16.52 -18.27
C PRO A 1179 35.22 -15.28 -17.66
N ALA A 1180 34.92 -14.97 -16.39
CA ALA A 1180 35.59 -13.91 -15.66
C ALA A 1180 37.12 -14.12 -15.67
N GLY A 1181 37.89 -13.06 -15.94
CA GLY A 1181 39.33 -13.15 -16.18
C GLY A 1181 39.72 -13.33 -17.66
N SER A 1182 38.73 -13.47 -18.56
CA SER A 1182 38.92 -13.52 -20.01
C SER A 1182 37.85 -12.71 -20.76
N ARG A 1183 37.25 -11.73 -20.11
CA ARG A 1183 36.17 -10.89 -20.65
C ARG A 1183 36.69 -9.75 -21.50
N VAL A 1184 37.87 -9.21 -21.22
CA VAL A 1184 38.43 -8.07 -21.96
C VAL A 1184 38.93 -8.57 -23.32
N VAL A 1185 38.24 -8.17 -24.39
CA VAL A 1185 38.51 -8.64 -25.76
C VAL A 1185 39.35 -7.64 -26.57
N SER A 1186 39.28 -6.35 -26.25
CA SER A 1186 40.07 -5.31 -26.92
C SER A 1186 40.29 -4.11 -26.01
N VAL A 1187 41.51 -3.56 -26.05
CA VAL A 1187 41.85 -2.28 -25.43
C VAL A 1187 42.61 -1.44 -26.45
N VAL A 1188 42.14 -0.23 -26.70
CA VAL A 1188 42.77 0.73 -27.63
C VAL A 1188 43.02 2.04 -26.90
N ARG A 1189 44.04 2.80 -27.33
CA ARG A 1189 44.23 4.16 -26.81
C ARG A 1189 43.08 5.04 -27.26
N GLN A 1190 42.65 5.95 -26.39
CA GLN A 1190 41.70 6.98 -26.77
C GLN A 1190 42.42 8.04 -27.59
N ALA A 1191 41.89 8.40 -28.76
CA ALA A 1191 42.44 9.46 -29.60
C ALA A 1191 42.21 10.85 -28.98
N ALA A 1192 42.98 11.85 -29.40
CA ALA A 1192 42.93 13.21 -28.84
C ALA A 1192 41.55 13.90 -29.01
N ASN A 1193 40.79 13.52 -30.03
CA ASN A 1193 39.41 13.96 -30.27
C ASN A 1193 38.37 13.18 -29.42
N GLY A 1194 38.81 12.28 -28.54
CA GLY A 1194 37.97 11.46 -27.68
C GLY A 1194 37.48 10.15 -28.30
N THR A 1195 37.76 9.85 -29.57
CA THR A 1195 37.28 8.62 -30.22
C THR A 1195 38.12 7.39 -29.84
N CYS A 1196 37.48 6.22 -29.80
CA CYS A 1196 38.13 4.94 -29.52
C CYS A 1196 38.79 4.33 -30.77
N THR A 1197 39.60 5.12 -31.46
CA THR A 1197 40.23 4.77 -32.75
C THR A 1197 41.76 4.88 -32.70
N GLY A 1198 42.35 5.01 -31.51
CA GLY A 1198 43.79 5.00 -31.35
C GLY A 1198 44.40 3.61 -31.55
N PRO A 1199 45.75 3.50 -31.47
CA PRO A 1199 46.44 2.22 -31.60
C PRO A 1199 46.05 1.26 -30.46
N ALA A 1200 46.14 -0.04 -30.73
CA ALA A 1200 45.93 -1.08 -29.72
C ALA A 1200 46.91 -0.90 -28.53
N VAL A 1201 46.41 -1.15 -27.32
CA VAL A 1201 47.24 -1.23 -26.11
C VAL A 1201 47.75 -2.66 -25.99
N ASP A 1202 49.06 -2.82 -25.84
CA ASP A 1202 49.68 -4.12 -25.62
C ASP A 1202 49.40 -4.59 -24.19
N LEU A 1203 48.63 -5.68 -24.07
CA LEU A 1203 48.21 -6.26 -22.79
C LEU A 1203 49.14 -7.39 -22.32
N THR A 1204 50.36 -7.46 -22.85
CA THR A 1204 51.40 -8.40 -22.41
C THR A 1204 52.36 -7.74 -21.40
N ALA A 1205 53.20 -8.53 -20.75
CA ALA A 1205 54.23 -8.01 -19.85
C ALA A 1205 55.37 -7.26 -20.57
N GLY A 1206 55.39 -7.24 -21.91
CA GLY A 1206 56.45 -6.62 -22.72
C GLY A 1206 56.36 -5.10 -22.83
N SER A 1207 55.21 -4.50 -22.53
CA SER A 1207 54.98 -3.06 -22.56
C SER A 1207 54.68 -2.51 -21.18
N THR A 1208 55.19 -1.32 -20.88
CA THR A 1208 55.00 -0.61 -19.61
C THR A 1208 54.25 0.70 -19.83
N TYR A 1209 53.34 1.01 -18.92
CA TYR A 1209 52.50 2.20 -18.93
C TYR A 1209 52.53 2.89 -17.57
N THR A 1210 52.20 4.19 -17.57
CA THR A 1210 51.92 4.94 -16.35
C THR A 1210 50.41 5.03 -16.12
N LEU A 1211 49.96 4.73 -14.90
CA LEU A 1211 48.55 4.76 -14.52
C LEU A 1211 48.35 5.69 -13.31
N ALA A 1212 47.35 6.56 -13.40
CA ALA A 1212 46.81 7.28 -12.24
C ALA A 1212 45.54 6.59 -11.73
N SER A 1213 45.42 6.42 -10.42
CA SER A 1213 44.25 5.82 -9.78
C SER A 1213 44.10 6.31 -8.35
N ASN A 1214 43.22 5.70 -7.56
CA ASN A 1214 43.09 5.96 -6.13
C ASN A 1214 43.91 4.96 -5.31
N ASP A 1215 44.39 5.39 -4.15
CA ASP A 1215 45.17 4.57 -3.22
C ASP A 1215 44.43 3.31 -2.75
N PHE A 1216 43.08 3.36 -2.64
CA PHE A 1216 42.24 2.21 -2.32
C PHE A 1216 42.42 1.06 -3.32
N THR A 1217 42.19 1.29 -4.61
CA THR A 1217 42.34 0.26 -5.66
C THR A 1217 43.79 -0.16 -5.86
N LEU A 1218 44.76 0.76 -5.78
CA LEU A 1218 46.18 0.41 -5.92
C LEU A 1218 46.74 -0.36 -4.72
N SER A 1219 46.09 -0.30 -3.57
CA SER A 1219 46.44 -1.15 -2.42
C SER A 1219 45.68 -2.48 -2.43
N GLY A 1220 44.87 -2.75 -3.46
CA GLY A 1220 44.14 -3.99 -3.64
C GLY A 1220 42.68 -3.98 -3.14
N GLY A 1221 42.14 -2.81 -2.81
CA GLY A 1221 40.71 -2.62 -2.57
C GLY A 1221 39.88 -3.06 -3.79
N ASP A 1222 38.62 -3.49 -3.57
CA ASP A 1222 37.75 -4.04 -4.62
C ASP A 1222 38.37 -5.24 -5.39
N SER A 1223 39.27 -5.98 -4.72
CA SER A 1223 40.03 -7.10 -5.31
C SER A 1223 40.92 -6.72 -6.51
N TYR A 1224 41.27 -5.45 -6.65
CA TYR A 1224 42.27 -5.04 -7.63
C TYR A 1224 43.65 -5.60 -7.25
N PRO A 1225 44.59 -5.72 -8.21
CA PRO A 1225 45.98 -6.08 -7.89
C PRO A 1225 46.59 -5.12 -6.88
N ASN A 1226 47.28 -5.66 -5.88
CA ASN A 1226 47.95 -4.86 -4.86
C ASN A 1226 49.33 -4.41 -5.34
N PHE A 1227 49.53 -3.11 -5.47
CA PHE A 1227 50.77 -2.45 -5.88
C PHE A 1227 51.46 -1.73 -4.71
N GLN A 1228 51.11 -2.02 -3.46
CA GLN A 1228 51.71 -1.40 -2.29
C GLN A 1228 53.24 -1.55 -2.32
N GLY A 1229 53.95 -0.42 -2.13
CA GLY A 1229 55.39 -0.32 -2.29
C GLY A 1229 55.89 -0.04 -3.72
N ARG A 1230 55.01 -0.02 -4.74
CA ARG A 1230 55.33 0.33 -6.15
C ARG A 1230 54.64 1.59 -6.66
N PHE A 1231 53.61 2.08 -5.98
CA PHE A 1231 52.93 3.32 -6.34
C PHE A 1231 53.38 4.51 -5.48
N THR A 1232 53.23 5.71 -6.03
CA THR A 1232 53.52 6.97 -5.36
C THR A 1232 52.21 7.67 -5.03
N THR A 1233 51.93 7.90 -3.75
CA THR A 1233 50.82 8.74 -3.27
C THR A 1233 51.05 10.19 -3.66
N ARG A 1234 49.98 10.91 -4.00
CA ARG A 1234 49.97 12.31 -4.41
C ARG A 1234 49.10 13.13 -3.46
N GLU A 1235 48.36 14.09 -3.99
CA GLU A 1235 47.40 14.90 -3.28
C GLU A 1235 46.09 14.15 -3.02
N ILE A 1236 45.26 14.68 -2.10
CA ILE A 1236 43.93 14.14 -1.83
C ILE A 1236 43.10 14.19 -3.12
N MET A 1237 42.51 13.06 -3.49
CA MET A 1237 41.86 12.85 -4.79
C MET A 1237 40.72 13.84 -5.04
N ASP A 1238 39.91 14.16 -4.03
CA ASP A 1238 38.82 15.14 -4.20
C ASP A 1238 39.34 16.56 -4.45
N GLN A 1239 40.51 16.91 -3.91
CA GLN A 1239 41.18 18.18 -4.22
C GLN A 1239 41.72 18.20 -5.65
N VAL A 1240 42.29 17.09 -6.12
CA VAL A 1240 42.75 16.94 -7.52
C VAL A 1240 41.61 17.17 -8.51
N VAL A 1241 40.44 16.59 -8.23
CA VAL A 1241 39.24 16.79 -9.07
C VAL A 1241 38.75 18.23 -8.99
N ALA A 1242 38.72 18.82 -7.79
CA ALA A 1242 38.30 20.21 -7.61
C ALA A 1242 39.20 21.21 -8.35
N ASP A 1243 40.52 21.02 -8.28
CA ASP A 1243 41.52 21.86 -8.95
C ASP A 1243 41.43 21.71 -10.48
N TYR A 1244 41.23 20.47 -10.97
CA TYR A 1244 40.98 20.23 -12.40
C TYR A 1244 39.74 20.99 -12.89
N ILE A 1245 38.62 20.88 -12.18
CA ILE A 1245 37.37 21.58 -12.55
C ILE A 1245 37.58 23.11 -12.51
N THR A 1246 38.30 23.62 -11.51
CA THR A 1246 38.66 25.03 -11.38
C THR A 1246 39.50 25.51 -12.56
N ALA A 1247 40.50 24.72 -12.97
CA ALA A 1247 41.36 25.06 -14.11
C ALA A 1247 40.61 25.04 -15.45
N GLN A 1248 39.62 24.15 -15.62
CA GLN A 1248 38.79 24.11 -16.84
C GLN A 1248 37.74 25.24 -16.86
N GLY A 1249 37.24 25.66 -15.70
CA GLY A 1249 36.16 26.65 -15.55
C GLY A 1249 34.79 26.10 -15.95
N THR A 1250 34.60 25.72 -17.22
CA THR A 1250 33.37 25.07 -17.72
C THR A 1250 33.69 23.75 -18.43
N ILE A 1251 33.11 22.65 -17.95
CA ILE A 1251 33.27 21.31 -18.52
C ILE A 1251 32.04 20.85 -19.30
N SER A 1252 32.24 20.05 -20.34
CA SER A 1252 31.14 19.50 -21.17
C SER A 1252 31.37 18.01 -21.42
N PRO A 1253 31.31 17.16 -20.38
CA PRO A 1253 31.59 15.73 -20.53
C PRO A 1253 30.55 15.05 -21.43
N ALA A 1254 30.95 13.97 -22.08
CA ALA A 1254 30.09 13.12 -22.89
C ALA A 1254 30.39 11.65 -22.61
N ILE A 1255 29.42 10.78 -22.87
CA ILE A 1255 29.65 9.33 -22.98
C ILE A 1255 30.34 9.11 -24.33
N GLN A 1256 31.57 8.61 -24.31
CA GLN A 1256 32.44 8.51 -25.48
C GLN A 1256 32.62 7.07 -25.98
N GLY A 1257 31.98 6.09 -25.33
CA GLY A 1257 32.19 4.68 -25.63
C GLY A 1257 33.52 4.17 -25.10
N ARG A 1258 34.03 4.77 -24.01
CA ARG A 1258 35.28 4.32 -23.35
C ARG A 1258 35.14 2.90 -22.82
N ILE A 1259 33.94 2.46 -22.49
CA ILE A 1259 33.68 1.13 -21.90
C ILE A 1259 32.48 0.50 -22.63
N VAL A 1260 32.73 -0.54 -23.42
CA VAL A 1260 31.72 -1.18 -24.28
C VAL A 1260 31.55 -2.66 -23.91
N CYS A 1261 30.32 -3.04 -23.54
CA CYS A 1261 29.92 -4.42 -23.32
C CYS A 1261 29.42 -5.05 -24.62
N THR A 1262 29.84 -6.28 -24.90
CA THR A 1262 29.38 -7.09 -26.04
C THR A 1262 28.85 -8.45 -25.58
N GLY A 1263 27.91 -9.03 -26.32
CA GLY A 1263 27.29 -10.31 -26.02
C GLY A 1263 25.88 -10.22 -25.42
N VAL A 1264 25.22 -11.37 -25.28
CA VAL A 1264 23.87 -11.47 -24.73
C VAL A 1264 23.90 -11.19 -23.23
N GLY A 1265 23.05 -10.26 -22.76
CA GLY A 1265 22.92 -9.88 -21.35
C GLY A 1265 23.63 -8.58 -20.95
N CYS A 1266 24.26 -7.88 -21.91
CA CYS A 1266 24.82 -6.55 -21.65
C CYS A 1266 23.73 -5.53 -21.30
N PRO A 1267 23.96 -4.62 -20.34
CA PRO A 1267 23.08 -3.49 -20.11
C PRO A 1267 22.94 -2.63 -21.37
N VAL A 1268 21.76 -2.04 -21.56
CA VAL A 1268 21.45 -1.20 -22.72
C VAL A 1268 21.67 0.25 -22.33
N VAL A 1269 22.46 0.97 -23.13
CA VAL A 1269 22.63 2.42 -22.98
C VAL A 1269 21.29 3.11 -23.19
N THR A 1270 20.83 3.85 -22.20
CA THR A 1270 19.62 4.67 -22.26
C THR A 1270 20.02 6.06 -22.78
N PRO A 1271 19.44 6.53 -23.91
CA PRO A 1271 19.76 7.83 -24.50
C PRO A 1271 19.59 9.04 -23.56
#